data_AF-A0A165SI50-F1
#
_entry.id   AF-A0A165SI50-F1
#
_cell.length_a   1.000
_cell.length_b   1.000
_cell.length_c   1.000
_cell.angle_alpha   90.00
_cell.angle_beta   90.00
_cell.angle_gamma   90.00
#
_symmetry.space_group_name_H-M   'P 1'
#
loop_
_entity.id
_entity.type
_entity.pdbx_description
1 polymer ?
#
loop_
_entity_poly.entity_id
_entity_poly.type
_entity_poly.pdbx_seq_one_letter_code
_entity_poly.pdbx_strand_id
1 'polypeptide(L)'
;MTILNPNSFREQLNSVLARFVATSSPINEIRAPRLAEELRQSIGRLNFVKGPFVETLPDFEKGKSLEGLQEEGVLMPEWCTLASAAPSIWSRPLHGHQEAAIRRQENYLVATGTGSGKTESFLFPLVNDILAQGDLERPGVRAILVYPLNALANDQLGRIAQLLFRDLGDPGITLGRYTGQVKSRATREEEMTRLRSMPSFLDTFGEDADVSDNWLLSRAEMRATPPHILITNYAMLEHILLLPTNRQLLGGADLRWIVLDEIHTYAGAQAIEVSFLLRRLKAHLGIPDRQVRCVGTSASLDPGRKDELADFASRLFGEPFDGERAVITSERKAHPSLSRSAAPSGLSPASWAEARTLAETAREAVQSDTPMTIEEWNLEADLLGLSELHLGDGPSLGDALIERLAAFDEIHHIAHRLEGGSIAIEALASEIFPDAGEDAVPALVGLISVGVLAVSANAAVFPLLPARYHLISRAPERTGVTLRSDAEDNLGAVVIGAERDEDDRPVFELYVCRNCGEPYIEAWDNGALLDPTQGSGERHMLRLVPGGMAIEEDDDADPSDPGQIIFVDPSTGRPMEADDFGAVALEDVALQEDPDDGSRYMRRCAACNHRSARFNEPVTTVRPGDEAIAAVAAQALLEAMPTRDLGTSPPMGGRNLLVFSDNRQDAAFFAPFFERTSREQAIRSAILRAVETGGRMDIDNLVGAVLRELQADGLRLHRPGVVPERETGSNELLRLKALIAAEITVFGRGRLSLEGFGLIGVDYDLINRPIELVRRAMPDALQPHAEAFVRYLLKVIREHRAIAQKESGMIDLTDESIWTRIAAQQNRCVSRERNPHTSLPLNLIPAGGRPNRFTDLMTRMSAACGTTIDDNQMRDVLTQFWKAIEHPKSMTSKHGVGRGLKLDRSLFIVPGDEVSLYQCLSCGARTQFDTAGVCQAMRCDGTLREITSAERSDLSSRNHYVARYRERPQMGIAREHTAAIAGEIRSDIEEEFKAGEVNLLSCTTTMEMGVDLGDLEAVLCKNVPPSISNYQQRAGRAGRRAQVAPIVLTTARSGRYDRAVFEKFSEYLAAQPIIPYLSLDNAGFFQRHQISMVLARFLEHRLAGYTRPGSPRMRDVFAEALTDEARAAFNEDFDNWLGRAGASLAEAAALSTRLPPELASIALDQDGLRVVMRDRIMHFADMAWGRFGLMQEAIDELEAERGTIEKTDAQRFIKIDRSLGALRTQQRLYMNQFLIDQLSRRAIIPTYSFPVHSVSLEVLNSAGQTSDTAVLELDRDGSI
;
A
#
# COMPACT_ATOMS: atom_id res chain seq x y z
N MET A 1 -26.07 -2.28 -8.40
CA MET A 1 -25.58 -3.36 -7.51
C MET A 1 -25.22 -2.69 -6.20
N THR A 2 -26.13 -2.71 -5.23
CA THR A 2 -26.06 -1.90 -4.00
C THR A 2 -25.62 -2.70 -2.77
N ILE A 3 -25.36 -4.00 -2.91
CA ILE A 3 -24.99 -4.89 -1.79
C ILE A 3 -23.87 -5.83 -2.24
N LEU A 4 -22.77 -5.86 -1.46
CA LEU A 4 -21.64 -6.75 -1.65
C LEU A 4 -22.04 -8.21 -1.35
N ASN A 5 -22.38 -8.96 -2.40
CA ASN A 5 -22.59 -10.41 -2.32
C ASN A 5 -21.24 -11.14 -2.50
N PRO A 6 -20.70 -11.85 -1.50
CA PRO A 6 -19.37 -12.46 -1.58
C PRO A 6 -19.21 -13.49 -2.71
N ASN A 7 -20.27 -14.25 -3.04
CA ASN A 7 -20.24 -15.25 -4.10
C ASN A 7 -20.26 -14.60 -5.47
N SER A 8 -21.19 -13.67 -5.69
CA SER A 8 -21.24 -12.90 -6.93
C SER A 8 -19.95 -12.10 -7.11
N PHE A 9 -19.41 -11.54 -6.03
CA PHE A 9 -18.15 -10.80 -6.04
C PHE A 9 -16.97 -11.70 -6.40
N ARG A 10 -16.91 -12.93 -5.88
CA ARG A 10 -15.88 -13.92 -6.27
C ARG A 10 -15.89 -14.15 -7.78
N GLU A 11 -17.05 -14.45 -8.34
CA GLU A 11 -17.19 -14.77 -9.77
C GLU A 11 -16.87 -13.56 -10.64
N GLN A 12 -17.37 -12.38 -10.25
CA GLN A 12 -17.05 -11.11 -10.90
C GLN A 12 -15.55 -10.83 -10.85
N LEU A 13 -14.91 -10.97 -9.68
CA LEU A 13 -13.47 -10.75 -9.51
C LEU A 13 -12.67 -11.74 -10.35
N ASN A 14 -13.05 -13.01 -10.38
CA ASN A 14 -12.39 -14.03 -11.21
C ASN A 14 -12.47 -13.67 -12.71
N SER A 15 -13.65 -13.27 -13.19
CA SER A 15 -13.84 -12.81 -14.58
C SER A 15 -13.04 -11.54 -14.89
N VAL A 16 -13.03 -10.57 -13.97
CA VAL A 16 -12.30 -9.31 -14.11
C VAL A 16 -10.79 -9.57 -14.17
N LEU A 17 -10.25 -10.41 -13.27
CA LEU A 17 -8.84 -10.76 -13.25
C LEU A 17 -8.42 -11.56 -14.49
N ALA A 18 -9.22 -12.56 -14.91
CA ALA A 18 -8.95 -13.33 -16.13
C ALA A 18 -8.89 -12.41 -17.36
N ARG A 19 -9.87 -11.51 -17.52
CA ARG A 19 -9.90 -10.54 -18.61
C ARG A 19 -8.74 -9.56 -18.54
N PHE A 20 -8.38 -9.10 -17.35
CA PHE A 20 -7.25 -8.20 -17.12
C PHE A 20 -5.92 -8.85 -17.52
N VAL A 21 -5.65 -10.07 -17.03
CA VAL A 21 -4.43 -10.82 -17.34
C VAL A 21 -4.30 -11.07 -18.84
N ALA A 22 -5.39 -11.44 -19.51
CA ALA A 22 -5.42 -11.62 -20.95
C ALA A 22 -5.17 -10.32 -21.73
N THR A 23 -5.46 -9.15 -21.14
CA THR A 23 -5.38 -7.84 -21.80
C THR A 23 -4.09 -7.09 -21.49
N SER A 24 -3.47 -7.29 -20.33
CA SER A 24 -2.33 -6.47 -19.85
C SER A 24 -1.06 -6.66 -20.66
N SER A 25 -0.87 -7.85 -21.21
CA SER A 25 0.30 -8.25 -22.01
C SER A 25 -0.17 -8.92 -23.31
N PRO A 26 -0.85 -8.19 -24.22
CA PRO A 26 -1.55 -8.80 -25.33
C PRO A 26 -0.57 -9.23 -26.43
N ILE A 27 -0.64 -10.49 -26.80
CA ILE A 27 0.02 -11.01 -28.01
C ILE A 27 -0.58 -10.31 -29.24
N ASN A 28 0.26 -10.03 -30.24
CA ASN A 28 -0.20 -9.50 -31.50
C ASN A 28 -1.06 -10.53 -32.26
N GLU A 29 -2.38 -10.39 -32.16
CA GLU A 29 -3.37 -11.27 -32.80
C GLU A 29 -3.22 -11.40 -34.32
N ILE A 30 -2.54 -10.44 -34.98
CA ILE A 30 -2.27 -10.51 -36.42
C ILE A 30 -1.06 -11.40 -36.72
N ARG A 31 -0.03 -11.38 -35.87
CA ARG A 31 1.21 -12.13 -36.10
C ARG A 31 1.20 -13.53 -35.52
N ALA A 32 0.48 -13.72 -34.40
CA ALA A 32 0.34 -15.01 -33.75
C ALA A 32 -1.13 -15.21 -33.30
N PRO A 33 -2.09 -15.32 -34.25
CA PRO A 33 -3.52 -15.43 -33.95
C PRO A 33 -3.85 -16.65 -33.08
N ARG A 34 -3.22 -17.80 -33.38
CA ARG A 34 -3.43 -19.06 -32.66
C ARG A 34 -2.97 -18.95 -31.21
N LEU A 35 -1.74 -18.46 -31.00
CA LEU A 35 -1.18 -18.25 -29.66
C LEU A 35 -2.00 -17.26 -28.83
N ALA A 36 -2.47 -16.17 -29.45
CA ALA A 36 -3.30 -15.18 -28.77
C ALA A 36 -4.65 -15.75 -28.31
N GLU A 37 -5.31 -16.54 -29.16
CA GLU A 37 -6.56 -17.23 -28.81
C GLU A 37 -6.33 -18.27 -27.71
N GLU A 38 -5.32 -19.12 -27.86
CA GLU A 38 -5.00 -20.18 -26.90
C GLU A 38 -4.61 -19.62 -25.53
N LEU A 39 -3.85 -18.53 -25.50
CA LEU A 39 -3.53 -17.82 -24.27
C LEU A 39 -4.81 -17.31 -23.57
N ARG A 40 -5.73 -16.68 -24.32
CA ARG A 40 -7.00 -16.19 -23.77
C ARG A 40 -7.85 -17.32 -23.19
N GLN A 41 -7.95 -18.43 -23.91
CA GLN A 41 -8.70 -19.60 -23.43
C GLN A 41 -8.06 -20.23 -22.20
N SER A 42 -6.73 -20.38 -22.18
CA SER A 42 -5.98 -20.97 -21.07
C SER A 42 -6.10 -20.11 -19.81
N ILE A 43 -5.93 -18.79 -19.93
CA ILE A 43 -6.16 -17.83 -18.85
C ILE A 43 -7.61 -17.87 -18.37
N GLY A 44 -8.57 -17.90 -19.29
CA GLY A 44 -10.00 -17.92 -18.95
C GLY A 44 -10.45 -19.16 -18.17
N ARG A 45 -9.70 -20.27 -18.26
CA ARG A 45 -9.95 -21.50 -17.48
C ARG A 45 -9.29 -21.48 -16.08
N LEU A 46 -8.38 -20.54 -15.81
CA LEU A 46 -7.72 -20.48 -14.51
C LEU A 46 -8.70 -20.03 -13.43
N ASN A 47 -8.56 -20.64 -12.26
CA ASN A 47 -9.17 -20.12 -11.06
C ASN A 47 -8.21 -19.11 -10.40
N PHE A 48 -8.54 -17.83 -10.54
CA PHE A 48 -7.83 -16.72 -9.92
C PHE A 48 -8.27 -16.45 -8.49
N VAL A 49 -9.46 -16.89 -8.08
CA VAL A 49 -10.04 -16.56 -6.77
C VAL A 49 -10.61 -17.80 -6.08
N LYS A 50 -10.07 -18.13 -4.90
CA LYS A 50 -10.61 -19.19 -4.03
C LYS A 50 -11.46 -18.60 -2.91
N GLY A 51 -12.43 -19.40 -2.46
CA GLY A 51 -13.44 -19.04 -1.47
C GLY A 51 -14.82 -18.82 -2.11
N PRO A 52 -15.72 -18.06 -1.46
CA PRO A 52 -15.53 -17.54 -0.11
C PRO A 52 -15.54 -18.65 0.94
N PHE A 53 -14.66 -18.53 1.92
CA PHE A 53 -14.72 -19.31 3.15
C PHE A 53 -15.51 -18.50 4.17
N VAL A 54 -16.47 -19.13 4.84
CA VAL A 54 -17.32 -18.50 5.84
C VAL A 54 -16.79 -18.85 7.22
N GLU A 55 -16.62 -17.84 8.08
CA GLU A 55 -16.28 -17.95 9.49
C GLU A 55 -17.42 -17.31 10.31
N THR A 56 -17.82 -17.90 11.43
CA THR A 56 -18.61 -17.18 12.43
C THR A 56 -17.75 -16.61 13.54
N LEU A 57 -18.13 -15.43 14.03
CA LEU A 57 -17.49 -14.80 15.19
C LEU A 57 -18.50 -14.66 16.34
N PRO A 58 -18.88 -15.77 16.99
CA PRO A 58 -19.78 -15.71 18.14
C PRO A 58 -19.22 -14.78 19.22
N ASP A 59 -20.09 -14.13 19.97
CA ASP A 59 -19.67 -13.23 21.03
C ASP A 59 -19.05 -14.01 22.21
N PHE A 60 -18.30 -13.31 23.03
CA PHE A 60 -17.74 -13.85 24.26
C PHE A 60 -18.82 -14.02 25.31
N GLU A 61 -18.65 -15.02 26.18
CA GLU A 61 -19.44 -15.19 27.39
C GLU A 61 -19.58 -13.85 28.15
N LYS A 62 -20.79 -13.55 28.62
CA LYS A 62 -21.11 -12.32 29.35
C LYS A 62 -21.06 -12.56 30.85
N GLY A 63 -20.50 -11.60 31.57
CA GLY A 63 -20.50 -11.50 33.02
C GLY A 63 -21.48 -10.44 33.53
N LYS A 64 -21.29 -10.01 34.77
CA LYS A 64 -22.04 -8.91 35.38
C LYS A 64 -21.72 -7.56 34.72
N SER A 65 -22.66 -6.62 34.80
CA SER A 65 -22.44 -5.21 34.46
C SER A 65 -21.59 -4.51 35.52
N LEU A 66 -21.08 -3.30 35.22
CA LEU A 66 -20.40 -2.47 36.22
C LEU A 66 -21.34 -2.14 37.39
N GLU A 67 -22.62 -1.90 37.10
CA GLU A 67 -23.68 -1.76 38.10
C GLU A 67 -23.74 -2.96 39.04
N GLY A 68 -23.84 -4.17 38.49
CA GLY A 68 -23.91 -5.39 39.29
C GLY A 68 -22.64 -5.67 40.11
N LEU A 69 -21.47 -5.22 39.65
CA LEU A 69 -20.21 -5.32 40.41
C LEU A 69 -20.10 -4.28 41.52
N GLN A 70 -20.67 -3.09 41.33
CA GLN A 70 -20.74 -2.06 42.36
C GLN A 70 -21.72 -2.44 43.47
N GLU A 71 -22.88 -3.03 43.13
CA GLU A 71 -23.84 -3.55 44.11
C GLU A 71 -23.23 -4.63 45.02
N GLU A 72 -22.28 -5.41 44.50
CA GLU A 72 -21.49 -6.39 45.27
C GLU A 72 -20.37 -5.78 46.12
N GLY A 73 -20.10 -4.48 45.98
CA GLY A 73 -18.99 -3.79 46.65
C GLY A 73 -17.61 -4.10 46.07
N VAL A 74 -17.53 -4.56 44.81
CA VAL A 74 -16.25 -4.81 44.12
C VAL A 74 -15.65 -3.52 43.57
N LEU A 75 -16.51 -2.60 43.10
CA LEU A 75 -16.12 -1.30 42.57
C LEU A 75 -16.29 -0.18 43.60
N MET A 76 -15.41 0.82 43.53
CA MET A 76 -15.45 2.02 44.35
C MET A 76 -16.69 2.89 44.05
N PRO A 77 -17.24 3.65 45.02
CA PRO A 77 -18.47 4.44 44.85
C PRO A 77 -18.42 5.47 43.71
N GLU A 78 -17.24 5.96 43.35
CA GLU A 78 -17.02 6.95 42.28
C GLU A 78 -17.48 6.43 40.91
N TRP A 79 -17.53 5.11 40.70
CA TRP A 79 -18.06 4.49 39.49
C TRP A 79 -19.55 4.76 39.28
N CYS A 80 -20.32 5.08 40.33
CA CYS A 80 -21.75 5.39 40.21
C CYS A 80 -22.04 6.62 39.34
N THR A 81 -21.05 7.49 39.10
CA THR A 81 -21.14 8.64 38.17
C THR A 81 -21.54 8.20 36.75
N LEU A 82 -21.11 7.00 36.34
CA LEU A 82 -21.44 6.41 35.05
C LEU A 82 -22.95 6.20 34.85
N ALA A 83 -23.72 6.02 35.93
CA ALA A 83 -25.17 5.85 35.83
C ALA A 83 -25.85 7.05 35.17
N SER A 84 -25.30 8.26 35.34
CA SER A 84 -25.76 9.48 34.68
C SER A 84 -24.93 9.86 33.45
N ALA A 85 -23.60 9.71 33.51
CA ALA A 85 -22.69 10.21 32.46
C ALA A 85 -22.56 9.26 31.26
N ALA A 86 -22.61 7.95 31.49
CA ALA A 86 -22.56 6.92 30.43
C ALA A 86 -23.43 5.70 30.79
N PRO A 87 -24.78 5.85 30.79
CA PRO A 87 -25.70 4.81 31.27
C PRO A 87 -25.56 3.47 30.52
N SER A 88 -25.17 3.53 29.24
CA SER A 88 -24.92 2.35 28.42
C SER A 88 -23.71 1.56 28.87
N ILE A 89 -22.63 2.22 29.31
CA ILE A 89 -21.44 1.56 29.86
C ILE A 89 -21.72 1.00 31.26
N TRP A 90 -22.53 1.71 32.04
CA TRP A 90 -22.90 1.32 33.41
C TRP A 90 -23.70 0.01 33.49
N SER A 91 -24.75 -0.07 32.67
CA SER A 91 -25.74 -1.15 32.73
C SER A 91 -25.43 -2.34 31.80
N ARG A 92 -24.57 -2.18 30.78
CA ARG A 92 -24.24 -3.28 29.86
C ARG A 92 -23.51 -4.41 30.59
N PRO A 93 -23.87 -5.69 30.30
CA PRO A 93 -23.07 -6.83 30.73
C PRO A 93 -21.63 -6.74 30.20
N LEU A 94 -20.64 -6.95 31.06
CA LEU A 94 -19.25 -7.06 30.65
C LEU A 94 -19.00 -8.39 29.95
N HIS A 95 -17.92 -8.50 29.18
CA HIS A 95 -17.44 -9.83 28.80
C HIS A 95 -16.88 -10.55 30.04
N GLY A 96 -16.99 -11.88 30.10
CA GLY A 96 -16.59 -12.68 31.25
C GLY A 96 -15.12 -12.49 31.62
N HIS A 97 -14.23 -12.31 30.64
CA HIS A 97 -12.82 -12.01 30.89
C HIS A 97 -12.59 -10.63 31.51
N GLN A 98 -13.45 -9.65 31.25
CA GLN A 98 -13.37 -8.31 31.88
C GLN A 98 -13.77 -8.40 33.35
N GLU A 99 -14.90 -9.06 33.66
CA GLU A 99 -15.30 -9.32 35.04
C GLU A 99 -14.23 -10.13 35.79
N ALA A 100 -13.72 -11.20 35.17
CA ALA A 100 -12.67 -12.02 35.76
C ALA A 100 -11.45 -11.17 36.10
N ALA A 101 -11.02 -10.25 35.23
CA ALA A 101 -9.89 -9.37 35.47
C ALA A 101 -10.16 -8.32 36.57
N ILE A 102 -11.38 -7.76 36.64
CA ILE A 102 -11.76 -6.83 37.72
C ILE A 102 -11.60 -7.46 39.10
N ARG A 103 -11.89 -8.76 39.22
CA ARG A 103 -11.84 -9.49 40.50
C ARG A 103 -10.43 -9.94 40.89
N ARG A 104 -9.41 -9.82 40.01
CA ARG A 104 -8.05 -10.31 40.28
C ARG A 104 -7.24 -9.35 41.14
N GLN A 105 -6.42 -9.93 42.01
CA GLN A 105 -5.48 -9.17 42.84
C GLN A 105 -4.00 -9.51 42.54
N GLU A 106 -3.75 -10.65 41.91
CA GLU A 106 -2.45 -11.13 41.43
C GLU A 106 -2.11 -10.68 40.00
N ASN A 107 -0.94 -11.09 39.50
CA ASN A 107 -0.53 -10.88 38.10
C ASN A 107 -1.36 -11.78 37.17
N TYR A 108 -1.80 -11.23 36.04
CA TYR A 108 -2.59 -11.99 35.08
C TYR A 108 -2.36 -11.57 33.63
N LEU A 109 -2.69 -12.48 32.72
CA LEU A 109 -2.69 -12.27 31.29
C LEU A 109 -4.10 -12.40 30.75
N VAL A 110 -4.48 -11.55 29.82
CA VAL A 110 -5.74 -11.67 29.09
C VAL A 110 -5.44 -12.09 27.66
N ALA A 111 -5.73 -13.35 27.35
CA ALA A 111 -5.50 -13.95 26.03
C ALA A 111 -6.85 -14.19 25.33
N THR A 112 -7.30 -13.20 24.57
CA THR A 112 -8.61 -13.20 23.91
C THR A 112 -8.51 -12.61 22.49
N GLY A 113 -9.52 -12.90 21.67
CA GLY A 113 -9.60 -12.42 20.29
C GLY A 113 -9.49 -10.89 20.13
N THR A 114 -9.20 -10.43 18.92
CA THR A 114 -9.25 -9.01 18.56
C THR A 114 -10.69 -8.49 18.71
N GLY A 115 -10.84 -7.25 19.18
CA GLY A 115 -12.16 -6.64 19.40
C GLY A 115 -12.90 -7.09 20.66
N SER A 116 -12.30 -7.91 21.53
CA SER A 116 -12.96 -8.42 22.75
C SER A 116 -13.00 -7.44 23.94
N GLY A 117 -12.58 -6.18 23.75
CA GLY A 117 -12.40 -5.23 24.87
C GLY A 117 -11.31 -5.65 25.87
N LYS A 118 -10.11 -5.96 25.36
CA LYS A 118 -8.93 -6.30 26.20
C LYS A 118 -8.48 -5.13 27.07
N THR A 119 -8.60 -3.90 26.55
CA THR A 119 -8.26 -2.66 27.26
C THR A 119 -8.98 -2.56 28.60
N GLU A 120 -10.30 -2.79 28.60
CA GLU A 120 -11.14 -2.73 29.79
C GLU A 120 -10.71 -3.73 30.87
N SER A 121 -10.09 -4.84 30.46
CA SER A 121 -9.66 -5.90 31.37
C SER A 121 -8.49 -5.47 32.26
N PHE A 122 -7.64 -4.55 31.83
CA PHE A 122 -6.64 -3.94 32.73
C PHE A 122 -7.06 -2.55 33.21
N LEU A 123 -7.79 -1.79 32.39
CA LEU A 123 -8.09 -0.37 32.67
C LEU A 123 -9.07 -0.23 33.84
N PHE A 124 -10.16 -1.02 33.85
CA PHE A 124 -11.15 -0.95 34.93
C PHE A 124 -10.57 -1.33 36.30
N PRO A 125 -9.87 -2.47 36.48
CA PRO A 125 -9.26 -2.77 37.76
C PRO A 125 -8.14 -1.80 38.15
N LEU A 126 -7.37 -1.28 37.18
CA LEU A 126 -6.33 -0.27 37.45
C LEU A 126 -6.94 1.02 38.01
N VAL A 127 -7.97 1.56 37.35
CA VAL A 127 -8.64 2.78 37.80
C VAL A 127 -9.30 2.57 39.16
N ASN A 128 -9.98 1.42 39.35
CA ASN A 128 -10.58 1.07 40.63
C ASN A 128 -9.55 1.00 41.76
N ASP A 129 -8.36 0.44 41.50
CA ASP A 129 -7.28 0.33 42.48
C ASP A 129 -6.68 1.71 42.82
N ILE A 130 -6.49 2.60 41.84
CA ILE A 130 -6.03 3.97 42.09
C ILE A 130 -7.06 4.75 42.94
N LEU A 131 -8.35 4.61 42.65
CA LEU A 131 -9.42 5.23 43.45
C LEU A 131 -9.41 4.69 44.89
N ALA A 132 -9.26 3.37 45.06
CA ALA A 132 -9.23 2.73 46.37
C ALA A 132 -8.04 3.17 47.24
N GLN A 133 -6.91 3.54 46.64
CA GLN A 133 -5.73 4.02 47.37
C GLN A 133 -5.96 5.40 48.01
N GLY A 134 -6.74 6.27 47.37
CA GLY A 134 -6.91 7.67 47.80
C GLY A 134 -5.65 8.54 47.61
N ASP A 135 -5.62 9.69 48.28
CA ASP A 135 -4.55 10.71 48.21
C ASP A 135 -4.21 11.15 46.77
N LEU A 136 -5.23 11.48 45.98
CA LEU A 136 -5.06 11.90 44.58
C LEU A 136 -4.45 13.30 44.42
N GLU A 137 -4.23 14.04 45.51
CA GLU A 137 -3.51 15.33 45.46
C GLU A 137 -1.99 15.15 45.36
N ARG A 138 -1.47 13.99 45.76
CA ARG A 138 -0.03 13.70 45.74
C ARG A 138 0.43 13.24 44.35
N PRO A 139 1.28 14.02 43.65
CA PRO A 139 1.83 13.63 42.35
C PRO A 139 2.78 12.42 42.48
N GLY A 140 2.86 11.62 41.41
CA GLY A 140 3.72 10.45 41.35
C GLY A 140 3.14 9.34 40.48
N VAL A 141 3.99 8.69 39.70
CA VAL A 141 3.58 7.59 38.82
C VAL A 141 3.15 6.37 39.65
N ARG A 142 1.89 5.97 39.48
CA ARG A 142 1.27 4.78 40.11
C ARG A 142 1.08 3.63 39.12
N ALA A 143 0.88 3.95 37.85
CA ALA A 143 0.75 2.97 36.77
C ALA A 143 1.55 3.39 35.53
N ILE A 144 2.25 2.42 34.92
CA ILE A 144 2.92 2.59 33.63
C ILE A 144 2.27 1.66 32.61
N LEU A 145 1.71 2.24 31.54
CA LEU A 145 1.23 1.51 30.38
C LEU A 145 2.26 1.63 29.27
N VAL A 146 2.83 0.50 28.88
CA VAL A 146 3.83 0.43 27.79
C VAL A 146 3.17 -0.16 26.56
N TYR A 147 3.09 0.65 25.51
CA TYR A 147 2.61 0.23 24.21
C TYR A 147 3.78 -0.01 23.25
N PRO A 148 3.69 -1.01 22.35
CA PRO A 148 4.74 -1.27 21.37
C PRO A 148 4.85 -0.15 20.32
N LEU A 149 3.74 0.51 19.99
CA LEU A 149 3.66 1.52 18.93
C LEU A 149 3.06 2.85 19.44
N ASN A 150 3.60 3.98 18.95
CA ASN A 150 3.07 5.31 19.27
C ASN A 150 1.62 5.53 18.81
N ALA A 151 1.22 4.94 17.68
CA ALA A 151 -0.15 5.05 17.16
C ALA A 151 -1.15 4.43 18.16
N LEU A 152 -0.84 3.22 18.64
CA LEU A 152 -1.63 2.54 19.66
C LEU A 152 -1.69 3.36 20.97
N ALA A 153 -0.55 3.90 21.41
CA ALA A 153 -0.51 4.75 22.60
C ALA A 153 -1.43 5.99 22.50
N ASN A 154 -1.65 6.53 21.31
CA ASN A 154 -2.51 7.71 21.10
C ASN A 154 -3.99 7.36 21.10
N ASP A 155 -4.35 6.28 20.41
CA ASP A 155 -5.71 5.75 20.40
C ASP A 155 -6.17 5.43 21.84
N GLN A 156 -5.32 4.72 22.59
CA GLN A 156 -5.62 4.38 23.98
C GLN A 156 -5.60 5.61 24.90
N LEU A 157 -4.78 6.64 24.61
CA LEU A 157 -4.83 7.91 25.36
C LEU A 157 -6.22 8.55 25.25
N GLY A 158 -6.81 8.62 24.05
CA GLY A 158 -8.14 9.18 23.86
C GLY A 158 -9.21 8.41 24.63
N ARG A 159 -9.19 7.08 24.54
CA ARG A 159 -10.13 6.19 25.28
C ARG A 159 -9.99 6.32 26.80
N ILE A 160 -8.77 6.38 27.32
CA ILE A 160 -8.52 6.56 28.76
C ILE A 160 -8.95 7.96 29.21
N ALA A 161 -8.66 8.99 28.41
CA ALA A 161 -9.08 10.36 28.71
C ALA A 161 -10.60 10.51 28.74
N GLN A 162 -11.31 9.87 27.80
CA GLN A 162 -12.78 9.82 27.80
C GLN A 162 -13.31 9.17 29.09
N LEU A 163 -12.79 8.00 29.47
CA LEU A 163 -13.21 7.32 30.69
C LEU A 163 -12.99 8.18 31.95
N LEU A 164 -11.80 8.78 32.09
CA LEU A 164 -11.43 9.53 33.29
C LEU A 164 -12.14 10.88 33.39
N PHE A 165 -12.12 11.68 32.31
CA PHE A 165 -12.50 13.08 32.36
C PHE A 165 -13.95 13.33 31.96
N ARG A 166 -14.55 12.46 31.13
CA ARG A 166 -15.96 12.56 30.74
C ARG A 166 -16.84 11.59 31.53
N ASP A 167 -16.53 10.29 31.45
CA ASP A 167 -17.46 9.27 31.91
C ASP A 167 -17.45 9.10 33.44
N LEU A 168 -16.30 9.28 34.10
CA LEU A 168 -16.15 9.29 35.57
C LEU A 168 -16.22 10.69 36.19
N GLY A 169 -16.39 11.75 35.39
CA GLY A 169 -16.53 13.12 35.89
C GLY A 169 -15.28 13.71 36.54
N ASP A 170 -14.09 13.35 36.05
CA ASP A 170 -12.78 13.84 36.50
C ASP A 170 -12.52 13.65 38.01
N PRO A 171 -12.29 12.39 38.46
CA PRO A 171 -12.16 12.05 39.87
C PRO A 171 -10.82 12.52 40.51
N GLY A 172 -9.99 13.31 39.80
CA GLY A 172 -8.67 13.75 40.28
C GLY A 172 -7.50 12.84 39.87
N ILE A 173 -7.74 11.82 39.03
CA ILE A 173 -6.67 10.98 38.48
C ILE A 173 -5.96 11.75 37.35
N THR A 174 -4.62 11.83 37.41
CA THR A 174 -3.84 12.58 36.43
C THR A 174 -3.27 11.64 35.38
N LEU A 175 -3.34 12.06 34.11
CA LEU A 175 -2.96 11.27 32.94
C LEU A 175 -1.90 12.01 32.14
N GLY A 176 -0.81 11.32 31.80
CA GLY A 176 0.23 11.88 30.94
C GLY A 176 0.75 10.87 29.92
N ARG A 177 1.02 11.35 28.70
CA ARG A 177 1.65 10.57 27.63
C ARG A 177 3.07 11.05 27.41
N TYR A 178 4.06 10.22 27.71
CA TYR A 178 5.48 10.53 27.45
C TYR A 178 6.02 9.69 26.30
N THR A 179 5.73 10.14 25.06
CA THR A 179 6.22 9.50 23.83
C THR A 179 7.13 10.44 23.01
N GLY A 180 7.74 9.91 21.94
CA GLY A 180 8.52 10.69 20.98
C GLY A 180 7.71 11.76 20.24
N GLN A 181 6.38 11.68 20.24
CA GLN A 181 5.48 12.64 19.56
C GLN A 181 5.20 13.90 20.37
N VAL A 182 5.40 13.88 21.70
CA VAL A 182 5.25 15.10 22.51
C VAL A 182 6.45 16.00 22.25
N LYS A 183 6.23 17.12 21.56
CA LYS A 183 7.28 18.08 21.21
C LYS A 183 7.93 18.60 22.50
N SER A 184 9.26 18.67 22.52
CA SER A 184 10.02 19.05 23.72
C SER A 184 9.82 20.50 24.18
N ARG A 185 9.22 21.35 23.33
CA ARG A 185 8.96 22.78 23.60
C ARG A 185 7.49 23.16 23.54
N ALA A 186 6.58 22.20 23.28
CA ALA A 186 5.17 22.51 23.20
C ALA A 186 4.65 22.98 24.56
N THR A 187 3.85 24.04 24.54
CA THR A 187 3.14 24.55 25.72
C THR A 187 1.78 23.85 25.87
N ARG A 188 1.17 23.95 27.06
CA ARG A 188 -0.19 23.47 27.28
C ARG A 188 -1.19 24.11 26.32
N GLU A 189 -1.13 25.43 26.13
CA GLU A 189 -2.01 26.19 25.23
C GLU A 189 -1.94 25.70 23.78
N GLU A 190 -0.73 25.43 23.26
CA GLU A 190 -0.54 24.92 21.90
C GLU A 190 -1.20 23.54 21.73
N GLU A 191 -1.00 22.62 22.68
CA GLU A 191 -1.59 21.29 22.63
C GLU A 191 -3.11 21.30 22.86
N MET A 192 -3.62 22.16 23.75
CA MET A 192 -5.06 22.35 23.93
C MET A 192 -5.73 22.86 22.66
N THR A 193 -5.13 23.85 22.01
CA THR A 193 -5.64 24.40 20.74
C THR A 193 -5.70 23.31 19.68
N ARG A 194 -4.64 22.48 19.59
CA ARG A 194 -4.59 21.33 18.68
C ARG A 194 -5.70 20.32 18.99
N LEU A 195 -5.88 19.92 20.25
CA LEU A 195 -6.92 18.97 20.64
C LEU A 195 -8.33 19.50 20.33
N ARG A 196 -8.62 20.76 20.66
CA ARG A 196 -9.93 21.38 20.37
C ARG A 196 -10.23 21.52 18.89
N SER A 197 -9.21 21.58 18.03
CA SER A 197 -9.39 21.58 16.57
C SER A 197 -9.68 20.20 15.98
N MET A 198 -9.54 19.11 16.74
CA MET A 198 -9.76 17.75 16.25
C MET A 198 -11.24 17.37 16.28
N PRO A 199 -11.85 16.94 15.16
CA PRO A 199 -13.24 16.47 15.12
C PRO A 199 -13.54 15.38 16.15
N SER A 200 -12.65 14.40 16.29
CA SER A 200 -12.80 13.31 17.25
C SER A 200 -12.88 13.78 18.72
N PHE A 201 -12.23 14.89 19.05
CA PHE A 201 -12.30 15.48 20.39
C PHE A 201 -13.68 16.13 20.61
N LEU A 202 -14.16 16.89 19.62
CA LEU A 202 -15.46 17.54 19.65
C LEU A 202 -16.61 16.52 19.73
N ASP A 203 -16.51 15.42 18.98
CA ASP A 203 -17.49 14.32 19.04
C ASP A 203 -17.54 13.66 20.42
N THR A 204 -16.39 13.55 21.09
CA THR A 204 -16.27 12.84 22.36
C THR A 204 -16.68 13.70 23.55
N PHE A 205 -16.21 14.95 23.59
CA PHE A 205 -16.35 15.84 24.74
C PHE A 205 -17.40 16.95 24.53
N GLY A 206 -17.77 17.28 23.30
CA GLY A 206 -18.69 18.35 22.93
C GLY A 206 -17.98 19.64 22.47
N GLU A 207 -18.69 20.50 21.73
CA GLU A 207 -18.14 21.74 21.16
C GLU A 207 -17.67 22.76 22.22
N ASP A 208 -18.37 22.81 23.36
CA ASP A 208 -18.11 23.75 24.45
C ASP A 208 -17.16 23.18 25.54
N ALA A 209 -16.63 21.97 25.35
CA ALA A 209 -15.86 21.29 26.39
C ALA A 209 -14.40 21.76 26.48
N ASP A 210 -13.91 21.86 27.72
CA ASP A 210 -12.51 22.17 28.01
C ASP A 210 -11.69 20.89 28.27
N VAL A 211 -10.37 20.98 28.06
CA VAL A 211 -9.40 19.94 28.39
C VAL A 211 -9.10 20.01 29.89
N SER A 212 -9.36 18.93 30.62
CA SER A 212 -9.11 18.83 32.07
C SER A 212 -7.66 19.21 32.46
N ASP A 213 -7.51 19.89 33.60
CA ASP A 213 -6.22 20.17 34.23
C ASP A 213 -5.48 18.91 34.69
N ASN A 214 -6.22 17.82 34.94
CA ASN A 214 -5.65 16.52 35.27
C ASN A 214 -5.10 15.78 34.02
N TRP A 215 -5.36 16.29 32.81
CA TRP A 215 -4.70 15.83 31.59
C TRP A 215 -3.41 16.62 31.35
N LEU A 216 -2.26 16.02 31.64
CA LEU A 216 -0.96 16.64 31.48
C LEU A 216 -0.48 16.53 30.02
N LEU A 217 -0.44 17.66 29.31
CA LEU A 217 -0.22 17.70 27.86
C LEU A 217 1.25 17.85 27.47
N SER A 218 2.02 18.62 28.24
CA SER A 218 3.42 18.94 27.92
C SER A 218 4.44 18.14 28.73
N ARG A 219 5.67 18.00 28.19
CA ARG A 219 6.80 17.40 28.94
C ARG A 219 7.18 18.20 30.17
N ALA A 220 6.94 19.51 30.18
CA ALA A 220 7.26 20.38 31.32
C ALA A 220 6.31 20.11 32.49
N GLU A 221 4.99 20.05 32.21
CA GLU A 221 3.97 19.69 33.21
C GLU A 221 4.26 18.32 33.82
N MET A 222 4.44 17.28 32.99
CA MET A 222 4.69 15.92 33.48
C MET A 222 5.96 15.80 34.33
N ARG A 223 7.00 16.60 34.09
CA ARG A 223 8.22 16.57 34.92
C ARG A 223 8.06 17.34 36.23
N ALA A 224 7.29 18.43 36.22
CA ALA A 224 7.03 19.23 37.40
C ALA A 224 6.07 18.53 38.37
N THR A 225 5.02 17.90 37.83
CA THR A 225 3.99 17.16 38.56
C THR A 225 3.75 15.83 37.85
N PRO A 226 4.51 14.76 38.18
CA PRO A 226 4.37 13.47 37.54
C PRO A 226 2.93 12.91 37.60
N PRO A 227 2.39 12.35 36.50
CA PRO A 227 1.01 11.86 36.44
C PRO A 227 0.85 10.56 37.22
N HIS A 228 -0.37 10.27 37.69
CA HIS A 228 -0.75 8.98 38.28
C HIS A 228 -0.64 7.85 37.26
N ILE A 229 -1.11 8.08 36.04
CA ILE A 229 -1.07 7.14 34.92
C ILE A 229 -0.12 7.67 33.84
N LEU A 230 0.96 6.94 33.59
CA LEU A 230 1.94 7.27 32.56
C LEU A 230 1.80 6.32 31.36
N ILE A 231 1.44 6.87 30.21
CA ILE A 231 1.46 6.17 28.92
C ILE A 231 2.80 6.41 28.24
N THR A 232 3.51 5.34 27.88
CA THR A 232 4.79 5.43 27.19
C THR A 232 5.04 4.23 26.27
N ASN A 233 6.23 4.17 25.66
CA ASN A 233 6.71 3.01 24.94
C ASN A 233 8.07 2.57 25.52
N TYR A 234 8.55 1.38 25.18
CA TYR A 234 9.80 0.83 25.73
C TYR A 234 11.02 1.73 25.44
N ALA A 235 11.08 2.40 24.28
CA ALA A 235 12.19 3.27 23.92
C ALA A 235 12.19 4.56 24.76
N MET A 236 11.03 5.13 25.03
CA MET A 236 10.93 6.31 25.91
C MET A 236 11.12 5.95 27.38
N LEU A 237 10.72 4.75 27.79
CA LEU A 237 11.04 4.23 29.11
C LEU A 237 12.56 4.05 29.30
N GLU A 238 13.28 3.59 28.27
CA GLU A 238 14.75 3.62 28.24
C GLU A 238 15.28 5.06 28.45
N HIS A 239 14.73 6.04 27.72
CA HIS A 239 15.15 7.43 27.85
C HIS A 239 14.85 8.04 29.22
N ILE A 240 13.75 7.62 29.87
CA ILE A 240 13.38 8.05 31.23
C ILE A 240 14.41 7.56 32.23
N LEU A 241 14.86 6.31 32.12
CA LEU A 241 15.86 5.72 33.02
C LEU A 241 17.28 6.21 32.74
N LEU A 242 17.62 6.46 31.47
CA LEU A 242 18.97 6.86 31.05
C LEU A 242 19.25 8.35 31.27
N LEU A 243 18.33 9.24 30.88
CA LEU A 243 18.60 10.69 30.86
C LEU A 243 18.25 11.38 32.19
N PRO A 244 19.17 12.17 32.77
CA PRO A 244 18.92 12.87 34.03
C PRO A 244 17.69 13.79 34.01
N THR A 245 17.47 14.50 32.91
CA THR A 245 16.35 15.45 32.75
C THR A 245 14.98 14.78 32.73
N ASN A 246 14.92 13.47 32.42
CA ASN A 246 13.67 12.73 32.37
C ASN A 246 13.41 11.93 33.65
N ARG A 247 14.45 11.57 34.41
CA ARG A 247 14.31 10.78 35.65
C ARG A 247 13.40 11.42 36.70
N GLN A 248 13.25 12.75 36.68
CA GLN A 248 12.29 13.47 37.52
C GLN A 248 10.84 13.01 37.33
N LEU A 249 10.50 12.45 36.17
CA LEU A 249 9.18 11.87 35.91
C LEU A 249 8.87 10.67 36.82
N LEU A 250 9.89 9.99 37.34
CA LEU A 250 9.76 8.91 38.32
C LEU A 250 9.96 9.41 39.76
N GLY A 251 10.12 10.72 39.96
CA GLY A 251 10.25 11.33 41.27
C GLY A 251 8.99 11.12 42.11
N GLY A 252 9.14 10.56 43.31
CA GLY A 252 8.01 10.28 44.19
C GLY A 252 7.04 9.18 43.72
N ALA A 253 7.43 8.39 42.70
CA ALA A 253 6.63 7.29 42.19
C ALA A 253 6.30 6.24 43.28
N ASP A 254 5.04 5.81 43.33
CA ASP A 254 4.56 4.65 44.09
C ASP A 254 3.96 3.66 43.09
N LEU A 255 4.82 3.07 42.26
CA LEU A 255 4.42 2.25 41.12
C LEU A 255 3.78 0.94 41.60
N ARG A 256 2.49 0.76 41.29
CA ARG A 256 1.69 -0.44 41.61
C ARG A 256 1.33 -1.26 40.39
N TRP A 257 1.31 -0.65 39.20
CA TRP A 257 0.89 -1.32 37.97
C TRP A 257 1.90 -1.17 36.84
N ILE A 258 2.22 -2.28 36.19
CA ILE A 258 2.88 -2.30 34.88
C ILE A 258 1.98 -3.06 33.92
N VAL A 259 1.54 -2.39 32.86
CA VAL A 259 0.72 -2.99 31.80
C VAL A 259 1.54 -3.05 30.51
N LEU A 260 1.64 -4.24 29.94
CA LEU A 260 2.11 -4.44 28.56
C LEU A 260 0.92 -4.83 27.70
N ASP A 261 0.54 -3.95 26.78
CA ASP A 261 -0.51 -4.27 25.81
C ASP A 261 0.10 -5.02 24.62
N GLU A 262 -0.62 -6.00 24.08
CA GLU A 262 -0.26 -6.75 22.87
C GLU A 262 1.09 -7.50 23.01
N ILE A 263 1.26 -8.24 24.10
CA ILE A 263 2.50 -8.94 24.47
C ILE A 263 3.01 -9.92 23.41
N HIS A 264 2.13 -10.40 22.51
CA HIS A 264 2.51 -11.28 21.41
C HIS A 264 3.38 -10.60 20.35
N THR A 265 3.41 -9.26 20.32
CA THR A 265 4.31 -8.50 19.44
C THR A 265 5.75 -8.46 19.94
N TYR A 266 5.95 -8.78 21.23
CA TYR A 266 7.28 -8.84 21.83
C TYR A 266 7.86 -10.23 21.55
N ALA A 267 8.76 -10.32 20.58
CA ALA A 267 9.44 -11.57 20.23
C ALA A 267 10.95 -11.38 20.05
N GLY A 268 11.71 -12.47 20.21
CA GLY A 268 13.15 -12.50 19.96
C GLY A 268 13.91 -11.43 20.77
N ALA A 269 14.86 -10.75 20.13
CA ALA A 269 15.72 -9.74 20.78
C ALA A 269 14.92 -8.59 21.45
N GLN A 270 13.81 -8.16 20.85
CA GLN A 270 12.99 -7.07 21.41
C GLN A 270 12.37 -7.49 22.75
N ALA A 271 11.83 -8.72 22.84
CA ALA A 271 11.28 -9.25 24.08
C ALA A 271 12.36 -9.33 25.18
N ILE A 272 13.59 -9.70 24.82
CA ILE A 272 14.73 -9.79 25.73
C ILE A 272 15.08 -8.42 26.31
N GLU A 273 15.24 -7.41 25.45
CA GLU A 273 15.58 -6.04 25.89
C GLU A 273 14.45 -5.44 26.75
N VAL A 274 13.18 -5.64 26.39
CA VAL A 274 12.04 -5.18 27.21
C VAL A 274 12.00 -5.89 28.56
N SER A 275 12.28 -7.19 28.58
CA SER A 275 12.33 -7.99 29.80
C SER A 275 13.38 -7.50 30.80
N PHE A 276 14.56 -7.13 30.31
CA PHE A 276 15.61 -6.55 31.13
C PHE A 276 15.35 -5.07 31.47
N LEU A 277 14.67 -4.32 30.59
CA LEU A 277 14.23 -2.95 30.86
C LEU A 277 13.29 -2.89 32.07
N LEU A 278 12.30 -3.79 32.15
CA LEU A 278 11.36 -3.85 33.27
C LEU A 278 12.04 -4.23 34.59
N ARG A 279 12.99 -5.19 34.57
CA ARG A 279 13.82 -5.51 35.74
C ARG A 279 14.63 -4.30 36.20
N ARG A 280 15.21 -3.56 35.25
CA ARG A 280 15.97 -2.34 35.52
C ARG A 280 15.09 -1.23 36.11
N LEU A 281 13.87 -1.06 35.62
CA LEU A 281 12.89 -0.12 36.19
C LEU A 281 12.59 -0.46 37.65
N LYS A 282 12.26 -1.72 37.95
CA LYS A 282 11.98 -2.18 39.33
C LYS A 282 13.19 -2.02 40.24
N ALA A 283 14.40 -2.30 39.73
CA ALA A 283 15.64 -2.07 40.46
C ALA A 283 15.86 -0.58 40.76
N HIS A 284 15.65 0.31 39.78
CA HIS A 284 15.79 1.75 39.95
C HIS A 284 14.83 2.34 40.99
N LEU A 285 13.60 1.83 41.03
CA LEU A 285 12.58 2.24 42.01
C LEU A 285 12.70 1.51 43.36
N GLY A 286 13.63 0.55 43.50
CA GLY A 286 13.81 -0.22 44.72
C GLY A 286 12.64 -1.14 45.08
N ILE A 287 11.82 -1.54 44.10
CA ILE A 287 10.58 -2.28 44.33
C ILE A 287 10.87 -3.78 44.49
N PRO A 288 10.62 -4.43 45.64
CA PRO A 288 10.77 -5.88 45.78
C PRO A 288 9.87 -6.67 44.82
N ASP A 289 10.26 -7.91 44.54
CA ASP A 289 9.43 -8.83 43.74
C ASP A 289 8.06 -9.03 44.41
N ARG A 290 7.03 -9.24 43.58
CA ARG A 290 5.62 -9.44 43.97
C ARG A 290 4.91 -8.21 44.56
N GLN A 291 5.50 -7.03 44.52
CA GLN A 291 4.85 -5.79 45.00
C GLN A 291 4.09 -5.04 43.90
N VAL A 292 4.45 -5.25 42.63
CA VAL A 292 3.81 -4.62 41.46
C VAL A 292 2.90 -5.63 40.78
N ARG A 293 1.69 -5.20 40.45
CA ARG A 293 0.77 -5.96 39.61
C ARG A 293 1.17 -5.79 38.14
N CYS A 294 1.54 -6.89 37.52
CA CYS A 294 1.92 -6.98 36.12
C CYS A 294 0.77 -7.59 35.32
N VAL A 295 0.34 -6.86 34.28
CA VAL A 295 -0.76 -7.29 33.42
C VAL A 295 -0.33 -7.25 31.97
N GLY A 296 -0.59 -8.34 31.25
CA GLY A 296 -0.34 -8.45 29.82
C GLY A 296 -1.62 -8.77 29.05
N THR A 297 -1.77 -8.20 27.85
CA THR A 297 -2.85 -8.58 26.94
C THR A 297 -2.28 -9.24 25.68
N SER A 298 -2.96 -10.24 25.12
CA SER A 298 -2.55 -10.90 23.90
C SER A 298 -3.73 -11.20 22.99
N ALA A 299 -3.49 -11.28 21.68
CA ALA A 299 -4.40 -11.91 20.73
C ALA A 299 -4.61 -13.39 21.11
N SER A 300 -5.73 -13.95 20.63
CA SER A 300 -6.20 -15.31 20.95
C SER A 300 -5.09 -16.35 20.73
N LEU A 301 -4.96 -17.28 21.66
CA LEU A 301 -3.97 -18.35 21.66
C LEU A 301 -4.65 -19.66 22.04
N ASP A 302 -3.98 -20.78 21.75
CA ASP A 302 -4.46 -22.13 22.09
C ASP A 302 -4.74 -22.25 23.61
N PRO A 303 -5.99 -22.51 24.03
CA PRO A 303 -6.35 -22.72 25.43
C PRO A 303 -5.57 -23.86 26.11
N GLY A 304 -5.03 -24.81 25.33
CA GLY A 304 -4.21 -25.91 25.83
C GLY A 304 -2.76 -25.52 26.18
N ARG A 305 -2.34 -24.28 25.92
CA ARG A 305 -0.95 -23.81 26.13
C ARG A 305 -0.86 -22.61 27.10
N LYS A 306 -1.81 -22.50 28.03
CA LYS A 306 -1.84 -21.42 29.04
C LYS A 306 -0.58 -21.38 29.91
N ASP A 307 -0.06 -22.53 30.30
CA ASP A 307 1.15 -22.62 31.12
C ASP A 307 2.38 -22.01 30.41
N GLU A 308 2.55 -22.27 29.11
CA GLU A 308 3.65 -21.70 28.33
C GLU A 308 3.56 -20.17 28.24
N LEU A 309 2.33 -19.64 28.13
CA LEU A 309 2.11 -18.19 28.10
C LEU A 309 2.37 -17.55 29.47
N ALA A 310 1.96 -18.21 30.55
CA ALA A 310 2.27 -17.78 31.91
C ALA A 310 3.78 -17.79 32.19
N ASP A 311 4.52 -18.79 31.70
CA ASP A 311 5.99 -18.83 31.77
C ASP A 311 6.61 -17.71 30.94
N PHE A 312 6.15 -17.50 29.70
CA PHE A 312 6.59 -16.38 28.85
C PHE A 312 6.41 -15.04 29.56
N ALA A 313 5.23 -14.76 30.12
CA ALA A 313 4.98 -13.53 30.86
C ALA A 313 5.81 -13.42 32.14
N SER A 314 5.97 -14.53 32.87
CA SER A 314 6.82 -14.55 34.06
C SER A 314 8.25 -14.13 33.74
N ARG A 315 8.80 -14.66 32.62
CA ARG A 315 10.11 -14.28 32.12
C ARG A 315 10.15 -12.84 31.63
N LEU A 316 9.12 -12.38 30.92
CA LEU A 316 9.04 -11.03 30.35
C LEU A 316 8.95 -9.95 31.44
N PHE A 317 8.04 -10.07 32.40
CA PHE A 317 7.90 -9.09 33.49
C PHE A 317 8.93 -9.26 34.60
N GLY A 318 9.53 -10.45 34.71
CA GLY A 318 10.37 -10.82 35.85
C GLY A 318 9.57 -10.84 37.15
N GLU A 319 8.33 -11.30 37.10
CA GLU A 319 7.41 -11.48 38.23
C GLU A 319 6.71 -12.84 38.07
N PRO A 320 6.31 -13.52 39.16
CA PRO A 320 5.62 -14.80 39.05
C PRO A 320 4.18 -14.64 38.54
N PHE A 321 3.78 -15.50 37.61
CA PHE A 321 2.40 -15.75 37.19
C PHE A 321 2.02 -17.19 37.63
N ASP A 322 0.85 -17.37 38.25
CA ASP A 322 0.38 -18.64 38.85
C ASP A 322 -0.08 -19.68 37.78
N GLY A 323 0.82 -20.06 36.86
CA GLY A 323 0.57 -21.04 35.79
C GLY A 323 -0.68 -20.73 34.97
N GLU A 324 -1.43 -21.77 34.58
CA GLU A 324 -2.69 -21.63 33.83
C GLU A 324 -3.69 -20.67 34.49
N ARG A 325 -3.71 -20.58 35.83
CA ARG A 325 -4.66 -19.73 36.56
C ARG A 325 -4.39 -18.26 36.32
N ALA A 326 -3.18 -17.87 35.97
CA ALA A 326 -2.87 -16.48 35.65
C ALA A 326 -3.36 -16.06 34.26
N VAL A 327 -3.74 -17.01 33.40
CA VAL A 327 -4.21 -16.73 32.05
C VAL A 327 -5.74 -16.72 32.00
N ILE A 328 -6.30 -15.53 31.83
CA ILE A 328 -7.71 -15.31 31.57
C ILE A 328 -7.93 -15.47 30.06
N THR A 329 -8.64 -16.54 29.70
CA THR A 329 -9.20 -16.74 28.37
C THR A 329 -10.69 -16.49 28.40
N SER A 330 -11.30 -16.37 27.23
CA SER A 330 -12.74 -16.21 27.11
C SER A 330 -13.26 -17.23 26.10
N GLU A 331 -14.31 -17.94 26.47
CA GLU A 331 -15.03 -18.82 25.56
C GLU A 331 -16.01 -17.99 24.74
N ARG A 332 -16.01 -18.20 23.43
CA ARG A 332 -17.11 -17.71 22.60
C ARG A 332 -18.28 -18.67 22.76
N LYS A 333 -19.48 -18.13 22.96
CA LYS A 333 -20.70 -18.93 23.10
C LYS A 333 -21.66 -18.59 21.97
N ALA A 334 -22.33 -19.61 21.45
CA ALA A 334 -23.44 -19.43 20.54
C ALA A 334 -24.51 -18.50 21.15
N HIS A 335 -25.29 -17.86 20.28
CA HIS A 335 -26.34 -16.94 20.71
C HIS A 335 -27.29 -17.61 21.72
N PRO A 336 -27.64 -16.98 22.86
CA PRO A 336 -28.47 -17.61 23.89
C PRO A 336 -29.78 -18.20 23.37
N SER A 337 -30.38 -17.58 22.34
CA SER A 337 -31.60 -18.08 21.69
C SER A 337 -31.43 -19.44 21.01
N LEU A 338 -30.21 -19.86 20.67
CA LEU A 338 -29.89 -21.17 20.07
C LEU A 338 -29.85 -22.31 21.11
N SER A 339 -30.17 -22.04 22.37
CA SER A 339 -30.34 -23.09 23.39
C SER A 339 -31.72 -23.78 23.35
N ARG A 340 -32.65 -23.28 22.52
CA ARG A 340 -34.02 -23.79 22.37
C ARG A 340 -34.07 -25.01 21.43
N SER A 341 -35.12 -25.83 21.53
CA SER A 341 -35.34 -26.93 20.58
C SER A 341 -35.61 -26.38 19.18
N ALA A 342 -34.82 -26.82 18.20
CA ALA A 342 -35.00 -26.45 16.80
C ALA A 342 -35.98 -27.39 16.08
N ALA A 343 -36.57 -26.89 15.00
CA ALA A 343 -37.36 -27.65 14.04
C ALA A 343 -37.01 -27.19 12.61
N PRO A 344 -37.24 -28.00 11.58
CA PRO A 344 -37.03 -27.56 10.19
C PRO A 344 -37.83 -26.29 9.91
N SER A 345 -37.23 -25.34 9.18
CA SER A 345 -37.90 -24.06 8.85
C SER A 345 -39.22 -24.23 8.10
N GLY A 346 -39.35 -25.32 7.35
CA GLY A 346 -40.47 -25.58 6.43
C GLY A 346 -40.27 -24.94 5.06
N LEU A 347 -39.24 -24.11 4.88
CA LEU A 347 -38.88 -23.49 3.61
C LEU A 347 -38.11 -24.48 2.72
N SER A 348 -38.42 -24.46 1.42
CA SER A 348 -37.62 -25.17 0.42
C SER A 348 -36.30 -24.43 0.15
N PRO A 349 -35.27 -25.09 -0.42
CA PRO A 349 -34.04 -24.41 -0.85
C PRO A 349 -34.30 -23.22 -1.80
N ALA A 350 -35.25 -23.38 -2.73
CA ALA A 350 -35.66 -22.28 -3.63
C ALA A 350 -36.30 -21.12 -2.86
N SER A 351 -37.11 -21.40 -1.83
CA SER A 351 -37.71 -20.37 -0.97
C SER A 351 -36.64 -19.63 -0.15
N TRP A 352 -35.63 -20.33 0.34
CA TRP A 352 -34.48 -19.69 1.01
C TRP A 352 -33.68 -18.80 0.04
N ALA A 353 -33.49 -19.24 -1.21
CA ALA A 353 -32.82 -18.43 -2.22
C ALA A 353 -33.60 -17.13 -2.51
N GLU A 354 -34.93 -17.19 -2.54
CA GLU A 354 -35.82 -16.03 -2.73
C GLU A 354 -35.85 -15.12 -1.49
N ALA A 355 -35.69 -15.66 -0.27
CA ALA A 355 -35.61 -14.87 0.96
C ALA A 355 -34.47 -13.83 0.96
N ARG A 356 -33.48 -13.98 0.06
CA ARG A 356 -32.47 -12.96 -0.19
C ARG A 356 -33.10 -11.63 -0.64
N THR A 357 -34.12 -11.66 -1.50
CA THR A 357 -34.79 -10.46 -2.00
C THR A 357 -35.37 -9.65 -0.83
N LEU A 358 -36.01 -10.34 0.12
CA LEU A 358 -36.56 -9.73 1.34
C LEU A 358 -35.48 -9.07 2.20
N ALA A 359 -34.32 -9.73 2.37
CA ALA A 359 -33.19 -9.18 3.11
C ALA A 359 -32.55 -7.96 2.40
N GLU A 360 -32.50 -7.96 1.07
CA GLU A 360 -32.02 -6.83 0.27
C GLU A 360 -32.92 -5.61 0.45
N THR A 361 -34.25 -5.78 0.37
CA THR A 361 -35.22 -4.70 0.60
C THR A 361 -35.12 -4.11 2.02
N ALA A 362 -35.01 -4.96 3.04
CA ALA A 362 -34.85 -4.50 4.42
C ALA A 362 -33.56 -3.69 4.62
N ARG A 363 -32.45 -4.06 3.96
CA ARG A 363 -31.19 -3.31 4.01
C ARG A 363 -31.25 -1.99 3.27
N GLU A 364 -31.88 -1.95 2.11
CA GLU A 364 -32.08 -0.70 1.35
C GLU A 364 -32.88 0.32 2.18
N ALA A 365 -33.91 -0.13 2.90
CA ALA A 365 -34.69 0.70 3.81
C ALA A 365 -33.85 1.27 4.97
N VAL A 366 -32.94 0.47 5.54
CA VAL A 366 -31.98 0.93 6.56
C VAL A 366 -30.99 1.96 5.98
N GLN A 367 -30.52 1.77 4.74
CA GLN A 367 -29.62 2.72 4.07
C GLN A 367 -30.31 4.06 3.74
N SER A 368 -31.62 4.07 3.56
CA SER A 368 -32.42 5.28 3.38
C SER A 368 -32.93 5.90 4.69
N ASP A 369 -32.34 5.53 5.83
CA ASP A 369 -32.69 6.01 7.18
C ASP A 369 -34.18 5.85 7.53
N THR A 370 -34.82 4.85 6.92
CA THR A 370 -36.23 4.50 7.06
C THR A 370 -36.34 2.99 7.32
N PRO A 371 -35.89 2.52 8.50
CA PRO A 371 -35.78 1.10 8.79
C PRO A 371 -37.15 0.40 8.65
N MET A 372 -37.14 -0.72 7.94
CA MET A 372 -38.34 -1.53 7.69
C MET A 372 -39.01 -1.97 8.99
N THR A 373 -40.32 -1.79 9.06
CA THR A 373 -41.15 -2.26 10.17
C THR A 373 -41.47 -3.75 10.07
N ILE A 374 -41.90 -4.38 11.17
CA ILE A 374 -42.33 -5.79 11.19
C ILE A 374 -43.52 -6.02 10.25
N GLU A 375 -44.43 -5.06 10.16
CA GLU A 375 -45.62 -5.11 9.30
C GLU A 375 -45.24 -5.08 7.81
N GLU A 376 -44.31 -4.20 7.44
CA GLU A 376 -43.76 -4.13 6.09
C GLU A 376 -42.98 -5.41 5.73
N TRP A 377 -42.18 -5.96 6.65
CA TRP A 377 -41.49 -7.23 6.46
C TRP A 377 -42.47 -8.37 6.17
N ASN A 378 -43.53 -8.49 6.98
CA ASN A 378 -44.54 -9.54 6.81
C ASN A 378 -45.32 -9.38 5.49
N LEU A 379 -45.62 -8.14 5.07
CA LEU A 379 -46.26 -7.86 3.78
C LEU A 379 -45.37 -8.29 2.61
N GLU A 380 -44.10 -7.92 2.62
CA GLU A 380 -43.15 -8.30 1.56
C GLU A 380 -42.92 -9.83 1.56
N ALA A 381 -42.86 -10.46 2.74
CA ALA A 381 -42.81 -11.91 2.84
C ALA A 381 -44.05 -12.59 2.21
N ASP A 382 -45.26 -12.05 2.40
CA ASP A 382 -46.48 -12.55 1.74
C ASP A 382 -46.42 -12.40 0.22
N LEU A 383 -45.94 -11.26 -0.28
CA LEU A 383 -45.78 -11.02 -1.72
C LEU A 383 -44.80 -12.00 -2.38
N LEU A 384 -43.77 -12.42 -1.65
CA LEU A 384 -42.78 -13.41 -2.09
C LEU A 384 -43.19 -14.87 -1.78
N GLY A 385 -44.31 -15.09 -1.08
CA GLY A 385 -44.78 -16.44 -0.70
C GLY A 385 -43.92 -17.10 0.39
N LEU A 386 -43.33 -16.30 1.29
CA LEU A 386 -42.43 -16.72 2.38
C LEU A 386 -43.12 -16.61 3.75
N SER A 387 -44.34 -17.11 3.87
CA SER A 387 -45.16 -17.00 5.10
C SER A 387 -44.50 -17.60 6.34
N GLU A 388 -43.59 -18.55 6.15
CA GLU A 388 -42.78 -19.19 7.18
C GLU A 388 -41.78 -18.21 7.82
N LEU A 389 -41.49 -17.06 7.20
CA LEU A 389 -40.67 -15.97 7.76
C LEU A 389 -41.49 -14.88 8.46
N HIS A 390 -42.80 -15.09 8.67
CA HIS A 390 -43.61 -14.15 9.44
C HIS A 390 -43.08 -13.94 10.85
N LEU A 391 -43.04 -12.69 11.24
CA LEU A 391 -42.55 -12.21 12.52
C LEU A 391 -43.72 -11.82 13.42
N GLY A 392 -43.60 -12.18 14.70
CA GLY A 392 -44.52 -11.71 15.74
C GLY A 392 -44.17 -10.30 16.22
N ASP A 393 -44.99 -9.76 17.13
CA ASP A 393 -44.73 -8.46 17.75
C ASP A 393 -43.39 -8.46 18.49
N GLY A 394 -42.57 -7.42 18.28
CA GLY A 394 -41.26 -7.29 18.89
C GLY A 394 -40.81 -5.83 19.00
N PRO A 395 -39.81 -5.53 19.85
CA PRO A 395 -39.30 -4.17 20.03
C PRO A 395 -38.54 -3.63 18.81
N SER A 396 -38.02 -4.52 17.95
CA SER A 396 -37.41 -4.16 16.66
C SER A 396 -37.53 -5.32 15.67
N LEU A 397 -37.34 -5.05 14.38
CA LEU A 397 -37.28 -6.07 13.34
C LEU A 397 -36.22 -7.15 13.65
N GLY A 398 -35.04 -6.73 14.10
CA GLY A 398 -33.94 -7.64 14.40
C GLY A 398 -34.22 -8.53 15.62
N ASP A 399 -34.89 -8.02 16.66
CA ASP A 399 -35.31 -8.82 17.81
C ASP A 399 -36.32 -9.90 17.41
N ALA A 400 -37.30 -9.55 16.57
CA ALA A 400 -38.29 -10.51 16.06
C ALA A 400 -37.65 -11.56 15.13
N LEU A 401 -36.68 -11.16 14.30
CA LEU A 401 -35.90 -12.08 13.47
C LEU A 401 -35.05 -13.05 14.30
N ILE A 402 -34.43 -12.58 15.39
CA ILE A 402 -33.68 -13.44 16.32
C ILE A 402 -34.59 -14.54 16.86
N GLU A 403 -35.80 -14.18 17.31
CA GLU A 403 -36.75 -15.16 17.85
C GLU A 403 -37.19 -16.17 16.79
N ARG A 404 -37.52 -15.70 15.58
CA ARG A 404 -38.01 -16.57 14.50
C ARG A 404 -36.93 -17.53 13.99
N LEU A 405 -35.75 -17.00 13.64
CA LEU A 405 -34.66 -17.77 13.07
C LEU A 405 -34.04 -18.76 14.07
N ALA A 406 -34.03 -18.42 15.37
CA ALA A 406 -33.54 -19.34 16.39
C ALA A 406 -34.39 -20.62 16.55
N ALA A 407 -35.59 -20.67 15.96
CA ALA A 407 -36.42 -21.87 15.92
C ALA A 407 -36.05 -22.84 14.78
N PHE A 408 -35.22 -22.41 13.81
CA PHE A 408 -34.89 -23.18 12.61
C PHE A 408 -33.66 -24.05 12.79
N ASP A 409 -33.77 -25.33 12.43
CA ASP A 409 -32.70 -26.33 12.49
C ASP A 409 -31.49 -25.94 11.62
N GLU A 410 -31.74 -25.32 10.47
CA GLU A 410 -30.71 -24.86 9.54
C GLU A 410 -29.77 -23.85 10.20
N ILE A 411 -30.29 -22.94 11.04
CA ILE A 411 -29.48 -21.95 11.77
C ILE A 411 -28.63 -22.61 12.84
N HIS A 412 -29.19 -23.58 13.58
CA HIS A 412 -28.45 -24.33 14.60
C HIS A 412 -27.31 -25.12 14.00
N HIS A 413 -27.57 -25.79 12.87
CA HIS A 413 -26.57 -26.57 12.17
C HIS A 413 -25.44 -25.68 11.64
N ILE A 414 -25.74 -24.51 11.05
CA ILE A 414 -24.72 -23.54 10.63
C ILE A 414 -23.89 -23.06 11.82
N ALA A 415 -24.55 -22.63 12.90
CA ALA A 415 -23.87 -22.12 14.09
C ALA A 415 -22.92 -23.16 14.69
N HIS A 416 -23.39 -24.41 14.86
CA HIS A 416 -22.57 -25.50 15.38
C HIS A 416 -21.42 -25.87 14.44
N ARG A 417 -21.66 -25.89 13.12
CA ARG A 417 -20.60 -26.22 12.17
C ARG A 417 -19.49 -25.19 12.14
N LEU A 418 -19.84 -23.90 12.20
CA LEU A 418 -18.89 -22.79 12.13
C LEU A 418 -18.15 -22.52 13.46
N GLU A 419 -18.58 -23.11 14.58
CA GLU A 419 -17.77 -23.21 15.81
C GLU A 419 -16.43 -23.94 15.57
N GLY A 420 -16.40 -24.88 14.61
CA GLY A 420 -15.19 -25.61 14.22
C GLY A 420 -14.19 -24.82 13.35
N GLY A 421 -14.45 -23.53 13.10
CA GLY A 421 -13.63 -22.66 12.25
C GLY A 421 -14.21 -22.45 10.84
N SER A 422 -13.41 -21.84 9.97
CA SER A 422 -13.86 -21.47 8.62
C SER A 422 -14.07 -22.68 7.70
N ILE A 423 -15.09 -22.64 6.85
CA ILE A 423 -15.40 -23.67 5.85
C ILE A 423 -15.71 -23.01 4.49
N ALA A 424 -15.42 -23.69 3.38
CA ALA A 424 -15.87 -23.25 2.06
C ALA A 424 -17.41 -23.21 2.00
N ILE A 425 -17.96 -22.17 1.39
CA ILE A 425 -19.42 -21.98 1.32
C ILE A 425 -20.14 -23.12 0.60
N GLU A 426 -19.52 -23.71 -0.42
CA GLU A 426 -20.09 -24.84 -1.18
C GLU A 426 -20.20 -26.10 -0.32
N ALA A 427 -19.20 -26.35 0.54
CA ALA A 427 -19.21 -27.47 1.47
C ALA A 427 -20.27 -27.26 2.56
N LEU A 428 -20.35 -26.05 3.12
CA LEU A 428 -21.39 -25.71 4.11
C LEU A 428 -22.79 -25.84 3.51
N ALA A 429 -23.00 -25.32 2.30
CA ALA A 429 -24.28 -25.41 1.61
C ALA A 429 -24.73 -26.87 1.40
N SER A 430 -23.79 -27.74 1.03
CA SER A 430 -24.06 -29.17 0.85
C SER A 430 -24.34 -29.91 2.17
N GLU A 431 -23.76 -29.44 3.28
CA GLU A 431 -24.03 -29.98 4.63
C GLU A 431 -25.42 -29.55 5.15
N ILE A 432 -25.84 -28.30 4.89
CA ILE A 432 -27.14 -27.77 5.33
C ILE A 432 -28.30 -28.20 4.43
N PHE A 433 -28.07 -28.25 3.11
CA PHE A 433 -29.08 -28.59 2.10
C PHE A 433 -28.62 -29.75 1.19
N PRO A 434 -28.48 -30.99 1.72
CA PRO A 434 -27.86 -32.11 1.00
C PRO A 434 -28.58 -32.52 -0.29
N ASP A 435 -29.90 -32.35 -0.35
CA ASP A 435 -30.72 -32.75 -1.51
C ASP A 435 -30.96 -31.61 -2.52
N ALA A 436 -30.38 -30.43 -2.31
CA ALA A 436 -30.66 -29.24 -3.12
C ALA A 436 -29.79 -29.11 -4.39
N GLY A 437 -28.69 -29.87 -4.51
CA GLY A 437 -27.80 -29.79 -5.67
C GLY A 437 -27.28 -28.37 -5.91
N GLU A 438 -27.53 -27.82 -7.11
CA GLU A 438 -27.09 -26.46 -7.50
C GLU A 438 -27.79 -25.35 -6.70
N ASP A 439 -28.97 -25.60 -6.12
CA ASP A 439 -29.73 -24.61 -5.34
C ASP A 439 -29.21 -24.46 -3.90
N ALA A 440 -28.31 -25.33 -3.45
CA ALA A 440 -27.81 -25.34 -2.07
C ALA A 440 -27.10 -24.02 -1.70
N VAL A 441 -26.22 -23.52 -2.58
CA VAL A 441 -25.46 -22.28 -2.33
C VAL A 441 -26.36 -21.05 -2.34
N PRO A 442 -27.24 -20.83 -3.35
CA PRO A 442 -28.24 -19.77 -3.30
C PRO A 442 -29.11 -19.80 -2.04
N ALA A 443 -29.56 -20.98 -1.61
CA ALA A 443 -30.35 -21.15 -0.38
C ALA A 443 -29.57 -20.70 0.86
N LEU A 444 -28.32 -21.16 1.01
CA LEU A 444 -27.46 -20.76 2.13
C LEU A 444 -27.18 -19.25 2.14
N VAL A 445 -26.96 -18.65 0.97
CA VAL A 445 -26.75 -17.19 0.85
C VAL A 445 -27.99 -16.43 1.28
N GLY A 446 -29.19 -16.86 0.89
CA GLY A 446 -30.43 -16.24 1.33
C GLY A 446 -30.65 -16.36 2.84
N LEU A 447 -30.41 -17.55 3.39
CA LEU A 447 -30.45 -17.82 4.83
C LEU A 447 -29.49 -16.92 5.63
N ILE A 448 -28.22 -16.82 5.22
CA ILE A 448 -27.24 -15.92 5.87
C ILE A 448 -27.65 -14.46 5.68
N SER A 449 -28.20 -14.09 4.51
CA SER A 449 -28.60 -12.70 4.24
C SER A 449 -29.70 -12.22 5.18
N VAL A 450 -30.69 -13.07 5.46
CA VAL A 450 -31.73 -12.81 6.48
C VAL A 450 -31.13 -12.89 7.89
N GLY A 451 -30.24 -13.85 8.17
CA GLY A 451 -29.59 -14.03 9.47
C GLY A 451 -28.75 -12.82 9.92
N VAL A 452 -28.10 -12.12 8.99
CA VAL A 452 -27.32 -10.90 9.28
C VAL A 452 -28.21 -9.72 9.72
N LEU A 453 -29.51 -9.74 9.41
CA LEU A 453 -30.47 -8.72 9.88
C LEU A 453 -30.97 -9.00 11.31
N ALA A 454 -30.72 -10.20 11.85
CA ALA A 454 -31.12 -10.61 13.20
C ALA A 454 -30.18 -10.01 14.26
N VAL A 455 -30.24 -8.68 14.39
CA VAL A 455 -29.45 -7.86 15.31
C VAL A 455 -30.40 -7.14 16.26
N SER A 456 -30.26 -7.38 17.55
CA SER A 456 -31.08 -6.74 18.58
C SER A 456 -30.82 -5.23 18.67
N ALA A 457 -31.86 -4.44 18.94
CA ALA A 457 -31.74 -3.01 19.22
C ALA A 457 -31.05 -2.74 20.58
N ASN A 458 -31.09 -3.71 21.49
CA ASN A 458 -30.30 -3.70 22.71
C ASN A 458 -28.87 -4.17 22.41
N ALA A 459 -27.90 -3.24 22.48
CA ALA A 459 -26.49 -3.50 22.24
C ALA A 459 -25.85 -4.55 23.17
N ALA A 460 -26.55 -4.99 24.22
CA ALA A 460 -26.11 -6.11 25.06
C ALA A 460 -26.28 -7.49 24.40
N VAL A 461 -27.13 -7.60 23.38
CA VAL A 461 -27.44 -8.85 22.66
C VAL A 461 -26.73 -8.82 21.30
N PHE A 462 -25.91 -9.83 21.05
CA PHE A 462 -25.10 -9.92 19.83
C PHE A 462 -25.89 -10.54 18.66
N PRO A 463 -25.41 -10.41 17.41
CA PRO A 463 -26.12 -10.97 16.25
C PRO A 463 -26.31 -12.48 16.34
N LEU A 464 -27.42 -13.00 15.81
CA LEU A 464 -27.69 -14.43 15.81
C LEU A 464 -26.63 -15.23 15.03
N LEU A 465 -26.20 -14.71 13.88
CA LEU A 465 -25.23 -15.37 12.99
C LEU A 465 -24.23 -14.35 12.41
N PRO A 466 -23.21 -13.92 13.19
CA PRO A 466 -22.18 -13.02 12.69
C PRO A 466 -21.25 -13.78 11.73
N ALA A 467 -21.32 -13.48 10.43
CA ALA A 467 -20.51 -14.15 9.40
C ALA A 467 -19.43 -13.23 8.83
N ARG A 468 -18.21 -13.75 8.64
CA ARG A 468 -17.11 -13.13 7.89
C ARG A 468 -16.77 -14.00 6.69
N TYR A 469 -16.46 -13.36 5.57
CA TYR A 469 -16.07 -14.04 4.35
C TYR A 469 -14.58 -13.82 4.04
N HIS A 470 -13.88 -14.91 3.76
CA HIS A 470 -12.47 -14.90 3.40
C HIS A 470 -12.30 -15.34 1.95
N LEU A 471 -11.64 -14.50 1.16
CA LEU A 471 -11.28 -14.80 -0.22
C LEU A 471 -9.78 -14.65 -0.40
N ILE A 472 -9.22 -15.45 -1.30
CA ILE A 472 -7.84 -15.27 -1.74
C ILE A 472 -7.80 -15.26 -3.27
N SER A 473 -7.12 -14.28 -3.84
CA SER A 473 -6.87 -14.13 -5.27
C SER A 473 -5.38 -14.31 -5.56
N ARG A 474 -5.02 -14.54 -6.83
CA ARG A 474 -3.61 -14.63 -7.25
C ARG A 474 -3.36 -14.00 -8.62
N ALA A 475 -2.11 -13.67 -8.88
CA ALA A 475 -1.62 -13.52 -10.25
C ALA A 475 -1.50 -14.90 -10.94
N PRO A 476 -1.53 -14.97 -12.28
CA PRO A 476 -1.13 -16.21 -12.96
C PRO A 476 0.32 -16.53 -12.61
N GLU A 477 0.66 -17.81 -12.66
CA GLU A 477 2.05 -18.26 -12.53
C GLU A 477 2.85 -17.94 -13.80
N ARG A 478 4.02 -18.56 -13.97
CA ARG A 478 4.77 -18.48 -15.22
C ARG A 478 3.89 -18.93 -16.38
N THR A 479 3.76 -18.09 -17.39
CA THR A 479 3.08 -18.43 -18.64
C THR A 479 4.16 -18.75 -19.67
N GLY A 480 4.16 -19.96 -20.19
CA GLY A 480 5.10 -20.39 -21.21
C GLY A 480 4.43 -21.09 -22.38
N VAL A 481 5.24 -21.48 -23.34
CA VAL A 481 4.81 -22.14 -24.58
C VAL A 481 5.76 -23.28 -24.91
N THR A 482 5.21 -24.40 -25.36
CA THR A 482 6.00 -25.49 -25.96
C THR A 482 6.25 -25.20 -27.44
N LEU A 483 7.20 -25.89 -28.06
CA LEU A 483 7.45 -25.77 -29.49
C LEU A 483 6.93 -27.03 -30.21
N ARG A 484 6.54 -26.90 -31.49
CA ARG A 484 6.10 -28.03 -32.32
C ARG A 484 6.46 -27.80 -33.77
N SER A 485 7.16 -28.74 -34.39
CA SER A 485 7.56 -28.66 -35.80
C SER A 485 6.47 -29.03 -36.81
N ASP A 486 5.36 -29.63 -36.36
CA ASP A 486 4.20 -29.94 -37.20
C ASP A 486 3.16 -28.80 -37.25
N ALA A 487 3.39 -27.72 -36.50
CA ALA A 487 2.55 -26.54 -36.51
C ALA A 487 3.06 -25.49 -37.51
N GLU A 488 2.15 -24.84 -38.26
CA GLU A 488 2.51 -23.83 -39.28
C GLU A 488 3.29 -22.62 -38.73
N ASP A 489 3.09 -22.27 -37.46
CA ASP A 489 3.76 -21.17 -36.74
C ASP A 489 4.87 -21.68 -35.80
N ASN A 490 5.20 -22.98 -35.85
CA ASN A 490 6.13 -23.70 -34.99
C ASN A 490 5.79 -23.70 -33.48
N LEU A 491 4.57 -23.31 -33.09
CA LEU A 491 4.16 -23.21 -31.70
C LEU A 491 3.46 -24.47 -31.20
N GLY A 492 3.72 -24.84 -29.96
CA GLY A 492 3.00 -25.86 -29.21
C GLY A 492 1.88 -25.26 -28.36
N ALA A 493 1.55 -25.94 -27.26
CA ALA A 493 0.53 -25.51 -26.33
C ALA A 493 1.02 -24.40 -25.38
N VAL A 494 0.10 -23.53 -24.97
CA VAL A 494 0.31 -22.59 -23.85
C VAL A 494 0.22 -23.37 -22.54
N VAL A 495 1.26 -23.28 -21.72
CA VAL A 495 1.35 -23.98 -20.43
C VAL A 495 1.55 -22.93 -19.33
N ILE A 496 0.78 -23.05 -18.25
CA ILE A 496 0.81 -22.12 -17.12
C ILE A 496 1.23 -22.86 -15.86
N GLY A 497 2.28 -22.38 -15.20
CA GLY A 497 2.76 -22.88 -13.90
C GLY A 497 3.70 -24.08 -13.97
N ALA A 498 4.03 -24.61 -15.15
CA ALA A 498 4.93 -25.75 -15.31
C ALA A 498 6.11 -25.44 -16.24
N GLU A 499 7.27 -26.04 -15.95
CA GLU A 499 8.49 -25.94 -16.76
C GLU A 499 8.55 -27.00 -17.87
N ARG A 500 7.69 -28.01 -17.78
CA ARG A 500 7.48 -29.05 -18.79
C ARG A 500 6.00 -29.33 -18.99
N ASP A 501 5.64 -29.77 -20.18
CA ASP A 501 4.26 -30.22 -20.48
C ASP A 501 4.02 -31.67 -20.01
N GLU A 502 2.82 -32.20 -20.28
CA GLU A 502 2.44 -33.58 -19.94
C GLU A 502 3.27 -34.65 -20.69
N ASP A 503 3.90 -34.29 -21.81
CA ASP A 503 4.75 -35.15 -22.65
C ASP A 503 6.26 -35.00 -22.31
N ASP A 504 6.59 -34.32 -21.19
CA ASP A 504 7.96 -33.97 -20.76
C ASP A 504 8.72 -33.02 -21.71
N ARG A 505 8.03 -32.27 -22.60
CA ARG A 505 8.67 -31.25 -23.45
C ARG A 505 8.99 -29.99 -22.67
N PRO A 506 10.07 -29.26 -23.01
CA PRO A 506 10.41 -27.99 -22.36
C PRO A 506 9.39 -26.89 -22.65
N VAL A 507 9.00 -26.14 -21.61
CA VAL A 507 8.09 -24.99 -21.70
C VAL A 507 8.90 -23.70 -21.56
N PHE A 508 9.06 -22.95 -22.64
CA PHE A 508 9.82 -21.70 -22.64
C PHE A 508 8.96 -20.53 -22.16
N GLU A 509 9.52 -19.64 -21.33
CA GLU A 509 8.76 -18.51 -20.77
C GLU A 509 8.40 -17.49 -21.85
N LEU A 510 7.12 -17.07 -21.87
CA LEU A 510 6.59 -16.21 -22.91
C LEU A 510 6.71 -14.73 -22.54
N TYR A 511 7.39 -13.98 -23.40
CA TYR A 511 7.55 -12.54 -23.36
C TYR A 511 6.79 -11.88 -24.51
N VAL A 512 6.30 -10.66 -24.30
CA VAL A 512 5.66 -9.84 -25.33
C VAL A 512 6.20 -8.42 -25.34
N CYS A 513 6.33 -7.82 -26.53
CA CYS A 513 6.68 -6.41 -26.62
C CYS A 513 5.56 -5.51 -26.06
N ARG A 514 5.92 -4.61 -25.14
CA ARG A 514 4.98 -3.65 -24.50
C ARG A 514 4.27 -2.71 -25.49
N ASN A 515 4.89 -2.46 -26.65
CA ASN A 515 4.35 -1.57 -27.68
C ASN A 515 3.61 -2.32 -28.80
N CYS A 516 4.18 -3.41 -29.32
CA CYS A 516 3.63 -4.12 -30.49
C CYS A 516 3.16 -5.56 -30.24
N GLY A 517 3.23 -6.07 -29.01
CA GLY A 517 2.75 -7.41 -28.65
C GLY A 517 3.47 -8.54 -29.37
N GLU A 518 4.63 -8.27 -29.97
CA GLU A 518 5.46 -9.30 -30.60
C GLU A 518 5.85 -10.35 -29.55
N PRO A 519 5.60 -11.65 -29.79
CA PRO A 519 5.93 -12.70 -28.86
C PRO A 519 7.39 -13.16 -29.00
N TYR A 520 8.03 -13.35 -27.85
CA TYR A 520 9.39 -13.87 -27.70
C TYR A 520 9.38 -14.97 -26.64
N ILE A 521 10.39 -15.83 -26.66
CA ILE A 521 10.70 -16.74 -25.57
C ILE A 521 12.11 -16.49 -25.05
N GLU A 522 12.29 -16.72 -23.76
CA GLU A 522 13.61 -16.70 -23.13
C GLU A 522 14.17 -18.13 -23.05
N ALA A 523 15.47 -18.27 -23.34
CA ALA A 523 16.21 -19.51 -23.20
C ALA A 523 17.64 -19.25 -22.70
N TRP A 524 18.26 -20.27 -22.09
CA TRP A 524 19.60 -20.18 -21.49
C TRP A 524 20.51 -21.28 -22.05
N ASP A 525 21.57 -20.90 -22.76
CA ASP A 525 22.51 -21.84 -23.39
C ASP A 525 23.59 -22.30 -22.39
N ASN A 526 23.58 -23.58 -22.04
CA ASN A 526 24.60 -24.20 -21.18
C ASN A 526 25.68 -24.96 -21.97
N GLY A 527 25.75 -24.78 -23.30
CA GLY A 527 26.67 -25.43 -24.23
C GLY A 527 26.20 -26.79 -24.74
N ALA A 528 25.10 -27.35 -24.21
CA ALA A 528 24.54 -28.63 -24.64
C ALA A 528 23.05 -28.56 -25.03
N LEU A 529 22.30 -27.63 -24.44
CA LEU A 529 20.87 -27.42 -24.67
C LEU A 529 20.48 -25.97 -24.37
N LEU A 530 19.40 -25.51 -25.01
CA LEU A 530 18.73 -24.25 -24.68
C LEU A 530 17.72 -24.53 -23.56
N ASP A 531 18.10 -24.18 -22.33
CA ASP A 531 17.31 -24.44 -21.15
C ASP A 531 16.17 -23.40 -21.03
N PRO A 532 14.91 -23.82 -20.83
CA PRO A 532 13.82 -22.90 -20.56
C PRO A 532 13.91 -22.21 -19.20
N THR A 533 14.82 -22.63 -18.31
CA THR A 533 14.98 -22.07 -16.96
C THR A 533 16.29 -21.28 -16.83
N GLN A 534 16.25 -20.25 -15.99
CA GLN A 534 17.43 -19.43 -15.73
C GLN A 534 18.58 -20.24 -15.12
N GLY A 535 19.72 -20.25 -15.80
CA GLY A 535 20.93 -20.97 -15.39
C GLY A 535 22.20 -20.11 -15.50
N SER A 536 23.36 -20.73 -15.29
CA SER A 536 24.68 -20.07 -15.45
C SER A 536 25.11 -19.89 -16.92
N GLY A 537 24.21 -20.21 -17.87
CA GLY A 537 24.44 -20.18 -19.30
C GLY A 537 24.28 -18.79 -19.91
N GLU A 538 24.50 -18.69 -21.23
CA GLU A 538 24.28 -17.46 -21.99
C GLU A 538 22.77 -17.25 -22.21
N ARG A 539 22.25 -16.05 -21.90
CA ARG A 539 20.84 -15.72 -22.10
C ARG A 539 20.56 -15.43 -23.58
N HIS A 540 19.53 -16.06 -24.13
CA HIS A 540 19.01 -15.82 -25.48
C HIS A 540 17.56 -15.34 -25.41
N MET A 541 17.22 -14.36 -26.25
CA MET A 541 15.85 -13.92 -26.47
C MET A 541 15.44 -14.27 -27.89
N LEU A 542 14.61 -15.30 -28.00
CA LEU A 542 14.24 -15.90 -29.28
C LEU A 542 12.86 -15.39 -29.70
N ARG A 543 12.78 -14.79 -30.88
CA ARG A 543 11.53 -14.34 -31.46
C ARG A 543 10.81 -15.52 -32.11
N LEU A 544 9.55 -15.71 -31.73
CA LEU A 544 8.73 -16.86 -32.16
C LEU A 544 8.26 -16.77 -33.61
N VAL A 545 8.10 -15.56 -34.14
CA VAL A 545 7.63 -15.33 -35.52
C VAL A 545 8.74 -14.61 -36.30
N PRO A 546 9.66 -15.34 -36.97
CA PRO A 546 10.72 -14.75 -37.78
C PRO A 546 10.16 -13.86 -38.89
N GLY A 547 10.90 -12.83 -39.29
CA GLY A 547 10.52 -11.93 -40.39
C GLY A 547 9.97 -10.56 -39.93
N GLY A 548 9.70 -9.66 -40.87
CA GLY A 548 9.73 -8.21 -40.61
C GLY A 548 8.70 -7.63 -39.63
N MET A 549 9.20 -6.86 -38.66
CA MET A 549 8.81 -5.46 -38.48
C MET A 549 10.07 -4.72 -38.04
N ALA A 550 10.30 -3.46 -38.43
CA ALA A 550 11.32 -2.63 -37.77
C ALA A 550 11.18 -1.15 -38.10
N ILE A 551 10.46 -0.28 -37.36
CA ILE A 551 10.64 1.17 -37.58
C ILE A 551 10.34 2.12 -36.40
N GLU A 552 11.37 2.91 -36.08
CA GLU A 552 11.40 4.33 -35.63
C GLU A 552 12.80 4.87 -36.02
N GLU A 553 13.17 6.15 -36.10
CA GLU A 553 12.57 7.50 -36.28
C GLU A 553 13.76 8.52 -36.28
N ASP A 554 14.90 8.12 -35.71
CA ASP A 554 16.15 8.87 -35.68
C ASP A 554 17.22 8.32 -36.65
N ASP A 555 17.82 9.27 -37.37
CA ASP A 555 18.89 9.13 -38.37
C ASP A 555 20.25 8.67 -37.82
N ASP A 556 20.38 8.48 -36.49
CA ASP A 556 21.67 8.27 -35.80
C ASP A 556 21.82 6.87 -35.14
N ALA A 557 20.87 5.95 -35.33
CA ALA A 557 20.96 4.58 -34.81
C ALA A 557 21.35 3.58 -35.90
N ASP A 558 22.43 2.81 -35.67
CA ASP A 558 22.79 1.69 -36.53
C ASP A 558 21.58 0.74 -36.73
N PRO A 559 21.37 0.23 -37.96
CA PRO A 559 20.37 -0.80 -38.22
C PRO A 559 20.53 -1.93 -37.17
N SER A 560 19.42 -2.48 -36.68
CA SER A 560 19.51 -3.71 -35.89
C SER A 560 20.21 -4.75 -36.75
N ASP A 561 21.27 -5.36 -36.23
CA ASP A 561 21.83 -6.55 -36.85
C ASP A 561 20.67 -7.53 -37.04
N PRO A 562 20.47 -8.07 -38.26
CA PRO A 562 19.43 -9.07 -38.47
C PRO A 562 19.67 -10.22 -37.51
N GLY A 563 18.65 -10.61 -36.75
CA GLY A 563 18.76 -11.71 -35.79
C GLY A 563 19.20 -12.99 -36.50
N GLN A 564 20.01 -13.80 -35.83
CA GLN A 564 20.48 -15.06 -36.40
C GLN A 564 19.36 -16.09 -36.27
N ILE A 565 19.05 -16.81 -37.36
CA ILE A 565 18.12 -17.94 -37.28
C ILE A 565 18.85 -19.12 -36.62
N ILE A 566 18.25 -19.65 -35.56
CA ILE A 566 18.67 -20.88 -34.90
C ILE A 566 17.58 -21.94 -35.06
N PHE A 567 17.99 -23.21 -35.07
CA PHE A 567 17.08 -24.35 -35.21
C PHE A 567 17.11 -25.15 -33.91
N VAL A 568 15.93 -25.54 -33.40
CA VAL A 568 15.79 -26.17 -32.08
C VAL A 568 14.91 -27.41 -32.17
N ASP A 569 15.28 -28.48 -31.46
CA ASP A 569 14.44 -29.66 -31.26
C ASP A 569 13.26 -29.30 -30.32
N PRO A 570 12.01 -29.36 -30.79
CA PRO A 570 10.85 -29.00 -29.98
C PRO A 570 10.62 -29.93 -28.77
N SER A 571 11.16 -31.16 -28.79
CA SER A 571 11.00 -32.14 -27.73
C SER A 571 12.06 -32.01 -26.64
N THR A 572 13.28 -31.60 -27.00
CA THR A 572 14.41 -31.57 -26.04
C THR A 572 15.02 -30.19 -25.82
N GLY A 573 14.69 -29.18 -26.63
CA GLY A 573 15.30 -27.84 -26.59
C GLY A 573 16.76 -27.82 -27.07
N ARG A 574 17.20 -28.84 -27.80
CA ARG A 574 18.60 -28.92 -28.29
C ARG A 574 18.77 -28.12 -29.57
N PRO A 575 19.86 -27.37 -29.75
CA PRO A 575 20.20 -26.82 -31.06
C PRO A 575 20.31 -27.94 -32.10
N MET A 576 19.75 -27.70 -33.29
CA MET A 576 19.76 -28.59 -34.45
C MET A 576 20.37 -27.89 -35.66
N GLU A 577 20.71 -28.67 -36.69
CA GLU A 577 21.04 -28.13 -38.00
C GLU A 577 19.78 -27.87 -38.83
N ALA A 578 19.87 -26.99 -39.83
CA ALA A 578 18.73 -26.55 -40.62
C ALA A 578 18.03 -27.69 -41.40
N ASP A 579 18.76 -28.77 -41.70
CA ASP A 579 18.31 -29.94 -42.46
C ASP A 579 17.83 -31.10 -41.58
N ASP A 580 17.93 -30.97 -40.25
CA ASP A 580 17.47 -32.02 -39.34
C ASP A 580 15.94 -32.14 -39.32
N PHE A 581 15.44 -33.38 -39.33
CA PHE A 581 14.01 -33.66 -39.34
C PHE A 581 13.34 -33.21 -38.04
N GLY A 582 12.33 -32.34 -38.15
CA GLY A 582 11.54 -31.88 -37.01
C GLY A 582 12.11 -30.67 -36.27
N ALA A 583 13.11 -29.98 -36.82
CA ALA A 583 13.67 -28.76 -36.25
C ALA A 583 12.73 -27.55 -36.37
N VAL A 584 12.69 -26.71 -35.34
CA VAL A 584 11.92 -25.45 -35.27
C VAL A 584 12.87 -24.25 -35.46
N ALA A 585 12.57 -23.38 -36.43
CA ALA A 585 13.35 -22.18 -36.69
C ALA A 585 12.89 -20.98 -35.83
N LEU A 586 13.82 -20.35 -35.12
CA LEU A 586 13.61 -19.18 -34.28
C LEU A 586 14.63 -18.08 -34.59
N GLU A 587 14.26 -16.81 -34.43
CA GLU A 587 15.19 -15.68 -34.65
C GLU A 587 15.78 -15.22 -33.32
N ASP A 588 17.09 -15.41 -33.12
CA ASP A 588 17.82 -14.99 -31.93
C ASP A 588 18.19 -13.50 -32.01
N VAL A 589 17.76 -12.74 -31.01
CA VAL A 589 17.91 -11.29 -30.97
C VAL A 589 19.15 -10.90 -30.17
N ALA A 590 20.03 -10.11 -30.78
CA ALA A 590 21.22 -9.57 -30.13
C ALA A 590 20.88 -8.79 -28.84
N LEU A 591 21.45 -9.25 -27.73
CA LEU A 591 21.36 -8.60 -26.41
C LEU A 591 22.55 -7.65 -26.19
N GLN A 592 22.35 -6.64 -25.34
CA GLN A 592 23.42 -5.74 -24.89
C GLN A 592 23.76 -6.04 -23.44
N GLU A 593 25.03 -5.93 -23.09
CA GLU A 593 25.50 -6.07 -21.72
C GLU A 593 25.28 -4.74 -20.97
N ASP A 594 24.64 -4.82 -19.80
CA ASP A 594 24.52 -3.71 -18.88
C ASP A 594 25.91 -3.42 -18.28
N PRO A 595 26.43 -2.19 -18.43
CA PRO A 595 27.76 -1.86 -17.93
C PRO A 595 27.87 -1.88 -16.41
N ASP A 596 26.75 -1.80 -15.67
CA ASP A 596 26.74 -1.69 -14.22
C ASP A 596 26.75 -3.08 -13.54
N ASP A 597 26.03 -4.06 -14.09
CA ASP A 597 25.88 -5.40 -13.50
C ASP A 597 26.25 -6.58 -14.42
N GLY A 598 26.62 -6.33 -15.68
CA GLY A 598 26.99 -7.36 -16.65
C GLY A 598 25.80 -8.18 -17.18
N SER A 599 24.57 -7.84 -16.79
CA SER A 599 23.38 -8.56 -17.27
C SER A 599 23.12 -8.27 -18.74
N ARG A 600 22.73 -9.29 -19.51
CA ARG A 600 22.39 -9.12 -20.93
C ARG A 600 20.92 -8.82 -21.10
N TYR A 601 20.58 -7.73 -21.77
CA TYR A 601 19.21 -7.26 -21.95
C TYR A 601 18.88 -6.86 -23.38
N MET A 602 17.59 -6.96 -23.72
CA MET A 602 17.07 -6.52 -25.01
C MET A 602 16.89 -5.00 -25.01
N ARG A 603 17.71 -4.27 -25.76
CA ARG A 603 17.61 -2.79 -25.81
C ARG A 603 16.40 -2.27 -26.60
N ARG A 604 16.00 -2.99 -27.64
CA ARG A 604 14.93 -2.59 -28.57
C ARG A 604 14.21 -3.81 -29.12
N CYS A 605 12.91 -3.68 -29.35
CA CYS A 605 12.10 -4.76 -29.92
C CYS A 605 12.53 -5.06 -31.36
N ALA A 606 12.80 -6.33 -31.69
CA ALA A 606 13.18 -6.77 -33.06
C ALA A 606 12.04 -6.59 -34.08
N ALA A 607 10.81 -6.39 -33.61
CA ALA A 607 9.65 -6.08 -34.43
C ALA A 607 9.37 -4.56 -34.51
N CYS A 608 9.02 -3.86 -33.42
CA CYS A 608 8.64 -2.44 -33.57
C CYS A 608 9.77 -1.44 -33.36
N ASN A 609 10.99 -1.88 -33.06
CA ASN A 609 12.14 -1.03 -32.68
C ASN A 609 11.91 -0.18 -31.42
N HIS A 610 10.81 -0.40 -30.69
CA HIS A 610 10.47 0.32 -29.48
C HIS A 610 11.57 0.17 -28.43
N ARG A 611 11.93 1.29 -27.81
CA ARG A 611 12.87 1.40 -26.70
C ARG A 611 12.10 1.81 -25.46
N SER A 612 12.33 1.11 -24.36
CA SER A 612 11.86 1.57 -23.06
C SER A 612 12.81 2.63 -22.49
N ALA A 613 12.42 3.28 -21.40
CA ALA A 613 13.30 4.20 -20.67
C ALA A 613 14.62 3.49 -20.27
N ARG A 614 15.69 4.26 -19.99
CA ARG A 614 17.04 3.74 -19.69
C ARG A 614 16.96 2.47 -18.80
N PHE A 615 17.57 1.39 -19.27
CA PHE A 615 17.74 0.08 -18.60
C PHE A 615 16.50 -0.83 -18.48
N ASN A 616 15.34 -0.45 -19.02
CA ASN A 616 14.20 -1.38 -19.11
C ASN A 616 14.16 -2.07 -20.48
N GLU A 617 13.85 -3.37 -20.48
CA GLU A 617 13.56 -4.10 -21.70
C GLU A 617 12.21 -3.66 -22.32
N PRO A 618 12.10 -3.62 -23.66
CA PRO A 618 10.85 -3.32 -24.36
C PRO A 618 9.87 -4.49 -24.34
N VAL A 619 10.29 -5.64 -23.79
CA VAL A 619 9.47 -6.84 -23.60
C VAL A 619 9.04 -6.97 -22.13
N THR A 620 8.01 -7.76 -21.89
CA THR A 620 7.51 -8.09 -20.56
C THR A 620 6.92 -9.49 -20.60
N THR A 621 6.97 -10.21 -19.49
CA THR A 621 6.30 -11.51 -19.38
C THR A 621 4.78 -11.35 -19.51
N VAL A 622 4.11 -12.43 -19.91
CA VAL A 622 2.63 -12.53 -19.92
C VAL A 622 2.13 -12.81 -18.51
N ARG A 623 2.45 -11.86 -17.62
CA ARG A 623 2.18 -11.90 -16.19
C ARG A 623 2.14 -10.47 -15.68
N PRO A 624 0.94 -9.89 -15.45
CA PRO A 624 0.87 -8.57 -14.82
C PRO A 624 1.56 -8.62 -13.46
N GLY A 625 2.25 -7.52 -13.10
CA GLY A 625 2.91 -7.43 -11.80
C GLY A 625 1.93 -7.54 -10.64
N ASP A 626 2.41 -8.04 -9.50
CA ASP A 626 1.60 -8.26 -8.29
C ASP A 626 0.85 -6.98 -7.85
N GLU A 627 1.47 -5.80 -8.05
CA GLU A 627 0.87 -4.48 -7.83
C GLU A 627 -0.39 -4.22 -8.67
N ALA A 628 -0.35 -4.62 -9.94
CA ALA A 628 -1.45 -4.37 -10.87
C ALA A 628 -2.65 -5.28 -10.57
N ILE A 629 -2.39 -6.55 -10.22
CA ILE A 629 -3.42 -7.48 -9.77
C ILE A 629 -4.07 -6.98 -8.48
N ALA A 630 -3.26 -6.56 -7.49
CA ALA A 630 -3.77 -6.01 -6.24
C ALA A 630 -4.60 -4.73 -6.46
N ALA A 631 -4.19 -3.85 -7.38
CA ALA A 631 -4.93 -2.62 -7.68
C ALA A 631 -6.29 -2.90 -8.35
N VAL A 632 -6.34 -3.85 -9.29
CA VAL A 632 -7.61 -4.28 -9.91
C VAL A 632 -8.53 -4.93 -8.88
N ALA A 633 -7.98 -5.79 -8.01
CA ALA A 633 -8.74 -6.41 -6.92
C ALA A 633 -9.26 -5.38 -5.91
N ALA A 634 -8.42 -4.41 -5.53
CA ALA A 634 -8.80 -3.32 -4.63
C ALA A 634 -9.90 -2.44 -5.23
N GLN A 635 -9.80 -2.06 -6.51
CA GLN A 635 -10.81 -1.24 -7.17
C GLN A 635 -12.14 -2.00 -7.26
N ALA A 636 -12.11 -3.28 -7.64
CA ALA A 636 -13.30 -4.12 -7.72
C ALA A 636 -13.98 -4.27 -6.35
N LEU A 637 -13.21 -4.51 -5.30
CA LEU A 637 -13.72 -4.61 -3.93
C LEU A 637 -14.31 -3.27 -3.45
N LEU A 638 -13.60 -2.17 -3.71
CA LEU A 638 -14.03 -0.84 -3.31
C LEU A 638 -15.34 -0.44 -4.01
N GLU A 639 -15.49 -0.72 -5.31
CA GLU A 639 -16.73 -0.43 -6.07
C GLU A 639 -17.91 -1.35 -5.69
N ALA A 640 -17.63 -2.57 -5.22
CA ALA A 640 -18.65 -3.54 -4.84
C ALA A 640 -19.27 -3.27 -3.46
N MET A 641 -18.63 -2.44 -2.62
CA MET A 641 -19.18 -2.03 -1.32
C MET A 641 -20.35 -1.03 -1.48
N PRO A 642 -21.31 -0.99 -0.54
CA PRO A 642 -22.34 0.04 -0.47
C PRO A 642 -21.75 1.44 -0.24
N THR A 643 -22.44 2.47 -0.72
CA THR A 643 -22.10 3.88 -0.43
C THR A 643 -22.52 4.26 0.99
N ARG A 644 -21.85 5.25 1.57
CA ARG A 644 -22.17 5.81 2.89
C ARG A 644 -22.84 7.17 2.73
N ASP A 645 -23.98 7.37 3.39
CA ASP A 645 -24.55 8.72 3.51
C ASP A 645 -23.82 9.49 4.63
N LEU A 646 -23.00 10.45 4.21
CA LEU A 646 -22.22 11.32 5.10
C LEU A 646 -22.75 12.77 5.07
N GLY A 647 -23.93 13.02 4.48
CA GLY A 647 -24.48 14.37 4.29
C GLY A 647 -23.68 15.26 3.33
N THR A 648 -22.67 14.70 2.67
CA THR A 648 -21.78 15.37 1.70
C THR A 648 -21.69 14.54 0.41
N SER A 649 -20.99 15.03 -0.62
CA SER A 649 -20.66 14.24 -1.83
C SER A 649 -19.18 13.80 -1.80
N PRO A 650 -18.84 12.78 -0.98
CA PRO A 650 -17.48 12.26 -0.88
C PRO A 650 -17.10 11.46 -2.14
N PRO A 651 -15.79 11.39 -2.48
CA PRO A 651 -15.32 10.50 -3.53
C PRO A 651 -15.73 9.05 -3.27
N MET A 652 -15.98 8.28 -4.34
CA MET A 652 -16.44 6.88 -4.28
C MET A 652 -17.72 6.67 -3.44
N GLY A 653 -18.51 7.71 -3.15
CA GLY A 653 -19.64 7.62 -2.24
C GLY A 653 -19.25 7.27 -0.80
N GLY A 654 -18.06 7.69 -0.35
CA GLY A 654 -17.61 7.56 1.04
C GLY A 654 -17.08 6.18 1.43
N ARG A 655 -16.91 5.29 0.44
CA ARG A 655 -16.41 3.93 0.64
C ARG A 655 -14.96 3.92 1.10
N ASN A 656 -14.65 3.04 2.05
CA ASN A 656 -13.37 2.96 2.73
C ASN A 656 -12.81 1.53 2.70
N LEU A 657 -11.54 1.40 2.32
CA LEU A 657 -10.82 0.12 2.27
C LEU A 657 -9.43 0.26 2.91
N LEU A 658 -9.10 -0.65 3.81
CA LEU A 658 -7.72 -0.82 4.28
C LEU A 658 -6.99 -1.83 3.43
N VAL A 659 -5.80 -1.46 2.96
CA VAL A 659 -4.90 -2.32 2.18
C VAL A 659 -3.61 -2.54 2.94
N PHE A 660 -3.41 -3.75 3.44
CA PHE A 660 -2.20 -4.14 4.17
C PHE A 660 -1.11 -4.65 3.24
N SER A 661 0.11 -4.17 3.48
CA SER A 661 1.34 -4.63 2.87
C SER A 661 2.39 -4.90 3.94
N ASP A 662 3.09 -6.03 3.87
CA ASP A 662 4.15 -6.37 4.84
C ASP A 662 5.44 -5.56 4.66
N ASN A 663 5.60 -4.91 3.51
CA ASN A 663 6.73 -4.03 3.23
C ASN A 663 6.27 -2.56 3.12
N ARG A 664 7.05 -1.67 3.75
CA ARG A 664 6.85 -0.21 3.73
C ARG A 664 7.03 0.39 2.34
N GLN A 665 8.01 -0.09 1.56
CA GLN A 665 8.22 0.40 0.19
C GLN A 665 7.04 0.04 -0.71
N ASP A 666 6.56 -1.20 -0.58
CA ASP A 666 5.39 -1.68 -1.30
C ASP A 666 4.12 -0.90 -0.92
N ALA A 667 3.96 -0.53 0.35
CA ALA A 667 2.84 0.31 0.81
C ALA A 667 2.92 1.73 0.21
N ALA A 668 4.11 2.34 0.24
CA ALA A 668 4.39 3.67 -0.30
C ALA A 668 4.20 3.75 -1.82
N PHE A 669 4.58 2.69 -2.55
CA PHE A 669 4.39 2.61 -3.99
C PHE A 669 2.92 2.38 -4.38
N PHE A 670 2.21 1.52 -3.64
CA PHE A 670 0.86 1.09 -4.00
C PHE A 670 -0.17 2.21 -3.99
N ALA A 671 -0.16 3.10 -2.99
CA ALA A 671 -1.14 4.20 -2.90
C ALA A 671 -1.15 5.11 -4.15
N PRO A 672 -0.02 5.73 -4.56
CA PRO A 672 0.00 6.57 -5.77
C PRO A 672 -0.19 5.75 -7.05
N PHE A 673 0.22 4.48 -7.08
CA PHE A 673 -0.06 3.60 -8.22
C PHE A 673 -1.57 3.37 -8.40
N PHE A 674 -2.27 2.97 -7.34
CA PHE A 674 -3.72 2.77 -7.33
C PHE A 674 -4.46 4.05 -7.74
N GLU A 675 -4.20 5.18 -7.05
CA GLU A 675 -4.89 6.45 -7.32
C GLU A 675 -4.71 6.88 -8.79
N ARG A 676 -3.50 6.74 -9.34
CA ARG A 676 -3.24 7.06 -10.75
C ARG A 676 -4.07 6.18 -11.68
N THR A 677 -4.08 4.86 -11.47
CA THR A 677 -4.83 3.92 -12.32
C THR A 677 -6.34 4.15 -12.23
N SER A 678 -6.88 4.38 -11.03
CA SER A 678 -8.29 4.66 -10.78
C SER A 678 -8.72 5.97 -11.46
N ARG A 679 -7.92 7.04 -11.30
CA ARG A 679 -8.12 8.33 -11.98
C ARG A 679 -8.12 8.22 -13.50
N GLU A 680 -7.13 7.53 -14.07
CA GLU A 680 -7.04 7.35 -15.53
C GLU A 680 -8.27 6.62 -16.09
N GLN A 681 -8.77 5.59 -15.39
CA GLN A 681 -9.98 4.86 -15.79
C GLN A 681 -11.24 5.74 -15.71
N ALA A 682 -11.43 6.46 -14.60
CA ALA A 682 -12.57 7.34 -14.39
C ALA A 682 -12.62 8.48 -15.44
N ILE A 683 -11.48 9.15 -15.68
CA ILE A 683 -11.40 10.23 -16.69
C ILE A 683 -11.68 9.70 -18.09
N ARG A 684 -11.10 8.56 -18.49
CA ARG A 684 -11.35 7.96 -19.81
C ARG A 684 -12.82 7.57 -20.00
N SER A 685 -13.44 7.00 -18.97
CA SER A 685 -14.86 6.68 -18.98
C SER A 685 -15.74 7.93 -19.08
N ALA A 686 -15.40 9.00 -18.36
CA ALA A 686 -16.12 10.27 -18.45
C ALA A 686 -15.95 10.97 -19.80
N ILE A 687 -14.75 10.94 -20.41
CA ILE A 687 -14.54 11.43 -21.79
C ILE A 687 -15.46 10.69 -22.75
N LEU A 688 -15.48 9.36 -22.68
CA LEU A 688 -16.30 8.53 -23.57
C LEU A 688 -17.78 8.91 -23.49
N ARG A 689 -18.35 8.96 -22.27
CA ARG A 689 -19.76 9.32 -22.07
C ARG A 689 -20.09 10.75 -22.48
N ALA A 690 -19.21 11.70 -22.17
CA ALA A 690 -19.40 13.10 -22.52
C ALA A 690 -19.52 13.27 -24.04
N VAL A 691 -18.64 12.61 -24.79
CA VAL A 691 -18.62 12.66 -26.26
C VAL A 691 -19.79 11.88 -26.85
N GLU A 692 -20.08 10.66 -26.38
CA GLU A 692 -21.24 9.87 -26.84
C GLU A 692 -22.57 10.62 -26.62
N THR A 693 -22.69 11.40 -25.54
CA THR A 693 -23.93 12.14 -25.22
C THR A 693 -24.06 13.46 -25.95
N GLY A 694 -22.99 14.25 -26.06
CA GLY A 694 -23.05 15.59 -26.64
C GLY A 694 -22.39 15.74 -28.01
N GLY A 695 -21.93 14.64 -28.62
CA GLY A 695 -21.39 14.60 -29.98
C GLY A 695 -20.02 15.26 -30.11
N ARG A 696 -19.80 15.93 -31.25
CA ARG A 696 -18.57 16.65 -31.57
C ARG A 696 -18.34 17.85 -30.63
N MET A 697 -17.27 17.81 -29.82
CA MET A 697 -16.93 18.85 -28.85
C MET A 697 -15.50 19.35 -28.99
N ASP A 698 -15.27 20.65 -28.78
CA ASP A 698 -13.91 21.16 -28.55
C ASP A 698 -13.40 20.82 -27.14
N ILE A 699 -12.09 20.98 -26.89
CA ILE A 699 -11.48 20.56 -25.63
C ILE A 699 -12.08 21.28 -24.41
N ASP A 700 -12.47 22.55 -24.53
CA ASP A 700 -12.94 23.35 -23.40
C ASP A 700 -14.36 22.92 -23.00
N ASN A 701 -15.20 22.68 -23.99
CA ASN A 701 -16.53 22.10 -23.79
C ASN A 701 -16.45 20.67 -23.25
N LEU A 702 -15.50 19.86 -23.74
CA LEU A 702 -15.25 18.51 -23.23
C LEU A 702 -14.80 18.53 -21.76
N VAL A 703 -13.87 19.42 -21.38
CA VAL A 703 -13.44 19.58 -19.98
C VAL A 703 -14.64 19.90 -19.09
N GLY A 704 -15.51 20.82 -19.52
CA GLY A 704 -16.72 21.16 -18.77
C GLY A 704 -17.71 19.98 -18.64
N ALA A 705 -17.86 19.17 -19.69
CA ALA A 705 -18.71 17.97 -19.66
C ALA A 705 -18.13 16.86 -18.76
N VAL A 706 -16.85 16.57 -18.90
CA VAL A 706 -16.12 15.59 -18.07
C VAL A 706 -16.13 16.02 -16.60
N LEU A 707 -15.95 17.32 -16.32
CA LEU A 707 -16.04 17.84 -14.95
C LEU A 707 -17.41 17.55 -14.33
N ARG A 708 -18.50 17.83 -15.05
CA ARG A 708 -19.87 17.57 -14.53
C ARG A 708 -20.10 16.09 -14.24
N GLU A 709 -19.63 15.22 -15.13
CA GLU A 709 -19.69 13.76 -14.93
C GLU A 709 -18.95 13.34 -13.66
N LEU A 710 -17.70 13.79 -13.49
CA LEU A 710 -16.86 13.38 -12.35
C LEU A 710 -17.26 14.06 -11.03
N GLN A 711 -17.87 15.26 -11.08
CA GLN A 711 -18.38 15.94 -9.89
C GLN A 711 -19.54 15.18 -9.24
N ALA A 712 -20.36 14.49 -10.05
CA ALA A 712 -21.41 13.61 -9.52
C ALA A 712 -20.82 12.45 -8.69
N ASP A 713 -19.58 12.03 -8.99
CA ASP A 713 -18.85 10.98 -8.28
C ASP A 713 -17.88 11.53 -7.20
N GLY A 714 -17.98 12.82 -6.86
CA GLY A 714 -17.19 13.44 -5.80
C GLY A 714 -15.73 13.74 -6.18
N LEU A 715 -15.46 14.22 -7.42
CA LEU A 715 -14.12 14.54 -7.92
C LEU A 715 -13.20 15.23 -6.88
N ARG A 716 -11.98 14.71 -6.73
CA ARG A 716 -10.84 15.30 -6.03
C ARG A 716 -9.56 15.14 -6.85
N LEU A 717 -9.04 16.23 -7.42
CA LEU A 717 -7.73 16.19 -8.09
C LEU A 717 -6.63 16.67 -7.17
N HIS A 718 -5.57 15.88 -7.05
CA HIS A 718 -4.40 16.23 -6.25
C HIS A 718 -3.17 16.47 -7.13
N ARG A 719 -2.33 17.40 -6.68
CA ARG A 719 -0.96 17.55 -7.14
C ARG A 719 -0.06 16.63 -6.32
N PRO A 720 0.69 15.71 -6.95
CA PRO A 720 1.60 14.83 -6.23
C PRO A 720 2.70 15.60 -5.50
N GLY A 721 3.06 15.08 -4.34
CA GLY A 721 4.10 15.61 -3.46
C GLY A 721 4.28 14.67 -2.27
N VAL A 722 5.17 15.02 -1.34
CA VAL A 722 5.31 14.29 -0.06
C VAL A 722 3.99 14.34 0.72
N VAL A 723 3.31 15.49 0.66
CA VAL A 723 1.91 15.65 1.07
C VAL A 723 1.17 16.11 -0.19
N PRO A 724 0.28 15.27 -0.75
CA PRO A 724 -0.50 15.67 -1.92
C PRO A 724 -1.41 16.86 -1.61
N GLU A 725 -1.39 17.88 -2.48
CA GLU A 725 -2.22 19.08 -2.31
C GLU A 725 -3.46 18.99 -3.20
N ARG A 726 -4.64 19.22 -2.62
CA ARG A 726 -5.89 19.26 -3.37
C ARG A 726 -5.97 20.52 -4.22
N GLU A 727 -6.20 20.33 -5.51
CA GLU A 727 -6.46 21.43 -6.44
C GLU A 727 -7.93 21.84 -6.37
N THR A 728 -8.20 23.15 -6.43
CA THR A 728 -9.56 23.70 -6.39
C THR A 728 -9.72 24.83 -7.41
N GLY A 729 -10.97 25.15 -7.76
CA GLY A 729 -11.29 26.27 -8.64
C GLY A 729 -10.63 26.19 -10.02
N SER A 730 -9.93 27.25 -10.42
CA SER A 730 -9.29 27.32 -11.75
C SER A 730 -8.16 26.31 -11.94
N ASN A 731 -7.46 25.94 -10.87
CA ASN A 731 -6.33 25.01 -11.00
C ASN A 731 -6.80 23.57 -11.22
N GLU A 732 -7.91 23.17 -10.58
CA GLU A 732 -8.55 21.87 -10.82
C GLU A 732 -8.97 21.70 -12.28
N LEU A 733 -9.58 22.74 -12.86
CA LEU A 733 -9.95 22.80 -14.28
C LEU A 733 -8.73 22.70 -15.21
N LEU A 734 -7.66 23.45 -14.94
CA LEU A 734 -6.43 23.42 -15.75
C LEU A 734 -5.75 22.06 -15.67
N ARG A 735 -5.74 21.45 -14.48
CA ARG A 735 -5.20 20.10 -14.27
C ARG A 735 -6.02 19.04 -15.01
N LEU A 736 -7.35 19.10 -14.94
CA LEU A 736 -8.23 18.21 -15.69
C LEU A 736 -8.03 18.37 -17.21
N LYS A 737 -7.93 19.61 -17.70
CA LYS A 737 -7.62 19.90 -19.11
C LYS A 737 -6.27 19.31 -19.53
N ALA A 738 -5.25 19.42 -18.70
CA ALA A 738 -3.94 18.82 -18.98
C ALA A 738 -4.00 17.29 -19.00
N LEU A 739 -4.78 16.65 -18.12
CA LEU A 739 -5.00 15.20 -18.12
C LEU A 739 -5.75 14.71 -19.37
N ILE A 740 -6.80 15.44 -19.81
CA ILE A 740 -7.52 15.15 -21.06
C ILE A 740 -6.59 15.36 -22.26
N ALA A 741 -5.81 16.44 -22.26
CA ALA A 741 -4.80 16.70 -23.29
C ALA A 741 -3.75 15.59 -23.35
N ALA A 742 -3.34 15.04 -22.21
CA ALA A 742 -2.42 13.90 -22.13
C ALA A 742 -3.01 12.66 -22.80
N GLU A 743 -4.29 12.34 -22.58
CA GLU A 743 -4.96 11.19 -23.22
C GLU A 743 -4.97 11.29 -24.76
N ILE A 744 -5.19 12.49 -25.31
CA ILE A 744 -5.26 12.68 -26.77
C ILE A 744 -3.89 12.92 -27.44
N THR A 745 -2.81 13.01 -26.65
CA THR A 745 -1.43 13.25 -27.14
C THR A 745 -0.46 12.12 -26.80
N VAL A 746 -0.96 10.95 -26.38
CA VAL A 746 -0.12 9.78 -26.07
C VAL A 746 0.76 9.41 -27.28
N PHE A 747 2.06 9.38 -27.06
CA PHE A 747 3.08 9.02 -28.06
C PHE A 747 3.23 7.50 -28.17
N GLY A 748 3.41 6.99 -29.39
CA GLY A 748 3.49 5.56 -29.67
C GLY A 748 2.10 4.96 -29.91
N ARG A 749 2.03 3.92 -30.76
CA ARG A 749 0.77 3.34 -31.25
C ARG A 749 -0.15 3.01 -30.08
N GLY A 750 -1.12 3.88 -29.81
CA GLY A 750 -1.98 3.91 -28.63
C GLY A 750 -2.90 2.70 -28.49
N ARG A 751 -2.35 1.50 -28.37
CA ARG A 751 -3.13 0.26 -28.24
C ARG A 751 -4.10 0.27 -27.07
N LEU A 752 -3.82 1.11 -26.06
CA LEU A 752 -4.62 1.25 -24.85
C LEU A 752 -5.31 2.64 -24.71
N SER A 753 -5.16 3.54 -25.69
CA SER A 753 -5.85 4.84 -25.68
C SER A 753 -7.28 4.73 -26.20
N LEU A 754 -8.13 5.69 -25.84
CA LEU A 754 -9.50 5.74 -26.35
C LEU A 754 -9.55 5.82 -27.88
N GLU A 755 -8.67 6.61 -28.50
CA GLU A 755 -8.57 6.72 -29.96
C GLU A 755 -8.12 5.40 -30.61
N GLY A 756 -7.14 4.70 -30.02
CA GLY A 756 -6.63 3.44 -30.56
C GLY A 756 -7.58 2.25 -30.40
N PHE A 757 -8.49 2.29 -29.42
CA PHE A 757 -9.63 1.39 -29.36
C PHE A 757 -10.77 1.79 -30.32
N GLY A 758 -10.71 2.98 -30.91
CA GLY A 758 -11.79 3.53 -31.74
C GLY A 758 -13.04 3.91 -30.94
N LEU A 759 -12.86 4.24 -29.65
CA LEU A 759 -13.93 4.69 -28.76
C LEU A 759 -14.22 6.19 -28.91
N ILE A 760 -13.22 6.96 -29.36
CA ILE A 760 -13.35 8.38 -29.75
C ILE A 760 -12.59 8.63 -31.04
N GLY A 761 -12.93 9.67 -31.77
CA GLY A 761 -12.12 10.22 -32.87
C GLY A 761 -11.61 11.64 -32.58
N VAL A 762 -10.62 12.08 -33.36
CA VAL A 762 -10.12 13.46 -33.30
C VAL A 762 -10.29 14.16 -34.64
N ASP A 763 -10.92 15.33 -34.59
CA ASP A 763 -11.19 16.19 -35.74
C ASP A 763 -10.62 17.60 -35.52
N TYR A 764 -10.53 18.38 -36.59
CA TYR A 764 -9.92 19.71 -36.56
C TYR A 764 -10.78 20.71 -37.31
N ASP A 765 -11.00 21.88 -36.71
CA ASP A 765 -11.55 23.01 -37.46
C ASP A 765 -10.50 23.59 -38.40
N LEU A 766 -10.95 24.19 -39.51
CA LEU A 766 -10.10 24.76 -40.56
C LEU A 766 -9.20 23.75 -41.31
N ILE A 767 -9.41 22.44 -41.16
CA ILE A 767 -8.63 21.40 -41.83
C ILE A 767 -8.75 21.43 -43.37
N ASN A 768 -9.85 21.96 -43.89
CA ASN A 768 -10.14 22.04 -45.33
C ASN A 768 -9.05 22.74 -46.15
N ARG A 769 -8.40 23.77 -45.58
CA ARG A 769 -7.34 24.50 -46.28
C ARG A 769 -6.07 23.65 -46.45
N PRO A 770 -5.51 23.04 -45.38
CA PRO A 770 -4.46 22.04 -45.52
C PRO A 770 -4.80 20.93 -46.52
N ILE A 771 -6.02 20.39 -46.47
CA ILE A 771 -6.47 19.33 -47.39
C ILE A 771 -6.40 19.80 -48.85
N GLU A 772 -6.96 20.96 -49.17
CA GLU A 772 -7.00 21.46 -50.54
C GLU A 772 -5.61 21.82 -51.09
N LEU A 773 -4.74 22.41 -50.25
CA LEU A 773 -3.37 22.74 -50.67
C LEU A 773 -2.51 21.49 -50.90
N VAL A 774 -2.66 20.47 -50.04
CA VAL A 774 -1.99 19.18 -50.22
C VAL A 774 -2.54 18.44 -51.44
N ARG A 775 -3.87 18.43 -51.63
CA ARG A 775 -4.54 17.79 -52.78
C ARG A 775 -4.00 18.34 -54.10
N ARG A 776 -3.86 19.66 -54.24
CA ARG A 776 -3.34 20.29 -55.47
C ARG A 776 -1.88 19.96 -55.77
N ALA A 777 -1.08 19.66 -54.75
CA ALA A 777 0.32 19.28 -54.91
C ALA A 777 0.51 17.77 -55.14
N MET A 778 -0.51 16.95 -54.88
CA MET A 778 -0.48 15.51 -55.09
C MET A 778 -0.79 15.12 -56.55
N PRO A 779 -0.16 14.06 -57.08
CA PRO A 779 -0.56 13.43 -58.34
C PRO A 779 -2.04 13.02 -58.34
N ASP A 780 -2.70 13.02 -59.50
CA ASP A 780 -4.15 12.74 -59.64
C ASP A 780 -4.59 11.45 -58.94
N ALA A 781 -3.80 10.38 -59.03
CA ALA A 781 -4.09 9.10 -58.39
C ALA A 781 -4.04 9.13 -56.84
N LEU A 782 -3.38 10.13 -56.24
CA LEU A 782 -3.28 10.31 -54.79
C LEU A 782 -4.25 11.36 -54.23
N GLN A 783 -4.84 12.21 -55.08
CA GLN A 783 -5.77 13.27 -54.67
C GLN A 783 -6.95 12.79 -53.80
N PRO A 784 -7.56 11.60 -54.03
CA PRO A 784 -8.62 11.07 -53.15
C PRO A 784 -8.17 10.85 -51.70
N HIS A 785 -6.87 10.59 -51.46
CA HIS A 785 -6.31 10.28 -50.14
C HIS A 785 -5.65 11.49 -49.46
N ALA A 786 -5.75 12.68 -50.05
CA ALA A 786 -5.16 13.92 -49.49
C ALA A 786 -5.66 14.23 -48.07
N GLU A 787 -6.94 13.98 -47.78
CA GLU A 787 -7.50 14.17 -46.44
C GLU A 787 -6.87 13.22 -45.42
N ALA A 788 -6.81 11.92 -45.73
CA ALA A 788 -6.20 10.92 -44.85
C ALA A 788 -4.72 11.25 -44.56
N PHE A 789 -3.98 11.72 -45.56
CA PHE A 789 -2.59 12.13 -45.36
C PHE A 789 -2.44 13.39 -44.50
N VAL A 790 -3.31 14.38 -44.66
CA VAL A 790 -3.32 15.57 -43.79
C VAL A 790 -3.68 15.22 -42.34
N ARG A 791 -4.67 14.34 -42.14
CA ARG A 791 -5.03 13.83 -40.81
C ARG A 791 -3.87 13.05 -40.18
N TYR A 792 -3.13 12.27 -40.97
CA TYR A 792 -1.89 11.61 -40.52
C TYR A 792 -0.84 12.61 -40.03
N LEU A 793 -0.56 13.67 -40.80
CA LEU A 793 0.40 14.71 -40.42
C LEU A 793 0.01 15.38 -39.09
N LEU A 794 -1.26 15.76 -38.93
CA LEU A 794 -1.76 16.38 -37.71
C LEU A 794 -1.72 15.43 -36.50
N LYS A 795 -2.04 14.14 -36.71
CA LYS A 795 -1.91 13.11 -35.69
C LYS A 795 -0.47 12.99 -35.19
N VAL A 796 0.52 12.92 -36.08
CA VAL A 796 1.94 12.84 -35.68
C VAL A 796 2.38 14.11 -34.92
N ILE A 797 1.94 15.30 -35.36
CA ILE A 797 2.23 16.55 -34.63
C ILE A 797 1.61 16.53 -33.22
N ARG A 798 0.40 15.98 -33.08
CA ARG A 798 -0.31 15.83 -31.80
C ARG A 798 0.39 14.84 -30.87
N GLU A 799 0.76 13.66 -31.36
CA GLU A 799 1.49 12.63 -30.61
C GLU A 799 2.89 13.12 -30.19
N HIS A 800 3.55 13.96 -31.00
CA HIS A 800 4.81 14.64 -30.63
C HIS A 800 4.62 15.67 -29.50
N ARG A 801 3.37 15.98 -29.12
CA ARG A 801 3.02 17.04 -28.16
C ARG A 801 3.49 18.43 -28.57
N ALA A 802 3.50 18.70 -29.87
CA ALA A 802 3.69 20.06 -30.35
C ALA A 802 2.43 20.89 -30.05
N ILE A 803 2.29 21.35 -28.81
CA ILE A 803 1.11 22.09 -28.30
C ILE A 803 1.49 23.54 -28.06
N ALA A 804 0.68 24.48 -28.55
CA ALA A 804 0.87 25.89 -28.31
C ALA A 804 0.28 26.30 -26.95
N GLN A 805 1.15 26.58 -25.98
CA GLN A 805 0.75 26.87 -24.60
C GLN A 805 -0.22 28.06 -24.47
N LYS A 806 0.02 29.17 -25.18
CA LYS A 806 -0.81 30.39 -25.08
C LYS A 806 -2.26 30.16 -25.54
N GLU A 807 -2.42 29.47 -26.67
CA GLU A 807 -3.72 29.14 -27.27
C GLU A 807 -4.30 27.81 -26.76
N SER A 808 -3.74 27.24 -25.69
CA SER A 808 -4.23 26.01 -25.05
C SER A 808 -4.64 26.24 -23.59
N GLY A 809 -4.87 27.50 -23.20
CA GLY A 809 -5.29 27.86 -21.84
C GLY A 809 -4.17 27.81 -20.80
N MET A 810 -2.90 27.92 -21.21
CA MET A 810 -1.73 27.92 -20.32
C MET A 810 -1.58 26.64 -19.47
N ILE A 811 -1.90 25.47 -20.03
CA ILE A 811 -1.54 24.19 -19.41
C ILE A 811 -0.03 24.14 -19.12
N ASP A 812 0.33 23.56 -17.98
CA ASP A 812 1.72 23.33 -17.60
C ASP A 812 2.26 22.09 -18.33
N LEU A 813 3.08 22.29 -19.36
CA LEU A 813 3.72 21.21 -20.15
C LEU A 813 4.92 20.57 -19.45
N THR A 814 5.34 21.10 -18.30
CA THR A 814 6.45 20.61 -17.47
C THR A 814 6.02 19.80 -16.26
N ASP A 815 4.72 19.64 -16.01
CA ASP A 815 4.25 18.79 -14.92
C ASP A 815 4.55 17.29 -15.19
N GLU A 816 5.62 16.78 -14.58
CA GLU A 816 6.04 15.38 -14.70
C GLU A 816 4.96 14.38 -14.27
N SER A 817 4.04 14.78 -13.38
CA SER A 817 2.96 13.91 -12.91
C SER A 817 1.87 13.65 -13.95
N ILE A 818 1.80 14.48 -14.99
CA ILE A 818 0.88 14.35 -16.12
C ILE A 818 1.63 13.79 -17.33
N TRP A 819 2.82 14.33 -17.57
CA TRP A 819 3.53 14.21 -18.83
C TRP A 819 4.66 13.20 -18.84
N THR A 820 4.97 12.56 -17.71
CA THR A 820 6.18 11.76 -17.46
C THR A 820 7.47 12.59 -17.50
N ARG A 821 8.52 12.12 -16.83
CA ARG A 821 9.84 12.78 -16.81
C ARG A 821 10.45 13.02 -18.20
N ILE A 822 10.18 12.14 -19.17
CA ILE A 822 10.77 12.25 -20.52
C ILE A 822 10.02 13.28 -21.37
N ALA A 823 8.70 13.35 -21.24
CA ALA A 823 7.90 14.25 -22.06
C ALA A 823 7.48 15.54 -21.35
N ALA A 824 7.82 15.73 -20.07
CA ALA A 824 7.71 16.99 -19.34
C ALA A 824 8.75 18.01 -19.83
N GLN A 825 8.50 18.61 -20.98
CA GLN A 825 9.42 19.54 -21.64
C GLN A 825 8.67 20.76 -22.17
N GLN A 826 9.24 21.94 -21.95
CA GLN A 826 8.78 23.16 -22.61
C GLN A 826 9.22 23.19 -24.08
N ASN A 827 8.42 23.81 -24.96
CA ASN A 827 8.77 24.13 -26.34
C ASN A 827 8.85 22.96 -27.35
N ARG A 828 8.29 21.79 -27.05
CA ARG A 828 8.04 20.79 -28.11
C ARG A 828 7.19 21.42 -29.21
N CYS A 829 7.67 21.37 -30.44
CA CYS A 829 7.05 22.06 -31.57
C CYS A 829 7.29 21.30 -32.88
N VAL A 830 6.61 21.69 -33.95
CA VAL A 830 6.90 21.25 -35.31
C VAL A 830 7.67 22.34 -36.06
N SER A 831 8.73 21.95 -36.75
CA SER A 831 9.56 22.81 -37.59
C SER A 831 9.52 22.38 -39.05
N ARG A 832 9.75 23.34 -39.95
CA ARG A 832 9.83 23.07 -41.39
C ARG A 832 11.03 22.20 -41.72
N GLU A 833 12.20 22.58 -41.20
CA GLU A 833 13.51 21.98 -41.47
C GLU A 833 14.26 21.75 -40.15
N ARG A 834 15.28 20.88 -40.18
CA ARG A 834 16.10 20.52 -39.01
C ARG A 834 16.80 21.74 -38.41
N ASN A 835 16.61 21.96 -37.12
CA ASN A 835 17.39 22.93 -36.36
C ASN A 835 18.56 22.22 -35.65
N PRO A 836 19.83 22.51 -35.99
CA PRO A 836 20.98 21.81 -35.40
C PRO A 836 21.21 22.14 -33.92
N HIS A 837 20.58 23.18 -33.38
CA HIS A 837 20.78 23.64 -32.00
C HIS A 837 19.77 23.07 -31.00
N THR A 838 18.81 22.25 -31.46
CA THR A 838 17.80 21.63 -30.58
C THR A 838 17.25 20.33 -31.18
N SER A 839 17.06 19.31 -30.34
CA SER A 839 16.47 18.02 -30.71
C SER A 839 14.96 17.94 -30.41
N LEU A 840 14.37 18.98 -29.84
CA LEU A 840 12.96 19.02 -29.44
C LEU A 840 11.94 19.17 -30.60
N PRO A 841 12.27 19.81 -31.75
CA PRO A 841 11.32 19.96 -32.84
C PRO A 841 11.11 18.69 -33.67
N LEU A 842 9.85 18.39 -34.02
CA LEU A 842 9.50 17.43 -35.07
C LEU A 842 9.74 18.09 -36.43
N ASN A 843 10.61 17.50 -37.25
CA ASN A 843 10.97 18.05 -38.56
C ASN A 843 10.07 17.48 -39.67
N LEU A 844 9.33 18.35 -40.37
CA LEU A 844 8.43 17.92 -41.45
C LEU A 844 9.18 17.58 -42.73
N ILE A 845 10.08 18.46 -43.19
CA ILE A 845 10.82 18.28 -44.44
C ILE A 845 12.19 17.64 -44.13
N PRO A 846 12.51 16.48 -44.72
CA PRO A 846 13.79 15.82 -44.47
C PRO A 846 14.97 16.58 -45.11
N ALA A 847 16.17 16.42 -44.53
CA ALA A 847 17.41 16.87 -45.16
C ALA A 847 17.70 16.02 -46.42
N GLY A 848 18.33 16.64 -47.43
CA GLY A 848 18.42 16.06 -48.78
C GLY A 848 18.93 14.61 -48.84
N GLY A 849 18.15 13.73 -49.48
CA GLY A 849 18.51 12.34 -49.80
C GLY A 849 18.10 11.29 -48.77
N ARG A 850 17.43 11.64 -47.66
CA ARG A 850 16.99 10.69 -46.62
C ARG A 850 15.46 10.71 -46.45
N PRO A 851 14.75 9.57 -46.55
CA PRO A 851 13.32 9.54 -46.32
C PRO A 851 13.00 9.60 -44.82
N ASN A 852 12.01 10.40 -44.45
CA ASN A 852 11.35 10.39 -43.14
C ASN A 852 9.99 9.66 -43.22
N ARG A 853 9.28 9.53 -42.10
CA ARG A 853 8.00 8.82 -42.04
C ARG A 853 6.93 9.32 -43.03
N PHE A 854 6.94 10.62 -43.32
CA PHE A 854 5.95 11.24 -44.19
C PHE A 854 6.22 10.89 -45.66
N THR A 855 7.48 11.01 -46.08
CA THR A 855 7.93 10.66 -47.44
C THR A 855 7.88 9.14 -47.70
N ASP A 856 8.19 8.32 -46.70
CA ASP A 856 8.01 6.86 -46.75
C ASP A 856 6.55 6.47 -46.99
N LEU A 857 5.62 7.04 -46.22
CA LEU A 857 4.19 6.75 -46.39
C LEU A 857 3.69 7.19 -47.76
N MET A 858 4.07 8.39 -48.23
CA MET A 858 3.69 8.88 -49.57
C MET A 858 4.19 7.96 -50.68
N THR A 859 5.42 7.46 -50.57
CA THR A 859 6.01 6.52 -51.55
C THR A 859 5.19 5.24 -51.62
N ARG A 860 4.80 4.68 -50.47
CA ARG A 860 4.00 3.45 -50.41
C ARG A 860 2.56 3.67 -50.87
N MET A 861 1.94 4.80 -50.52
CA MET A 861 0.63 5.18 -51.06
C MET A 861 0.66 5.33 -52.58
N SER A 862 1.72 5.95 -53.12
CA SER A 862 1.91 6.14 -54.56
C SER A 862 1.97 4.80 -55.29
N ALA A 863 2.76 3.86 -54.76
CA ALA A 863 2.87 2.50 -55.29
C ALA A 863 1.54 1.75 -55.24
N ALA A 864 0.79 1.83 -54.14
CA ALA A 864 -0.53 1.20 -54.01
C ALA A 864 -1.57 1.76 -54.99
N CYS A 865 -1.49 3.05 -55.32
CA CYS A 865 -2.32 3.69 -56.34
C CYS A 865 -1.81 3.48 -57.78
N GLY A 866 -0.76 2.67 -58.01
CA GLY A 866 -0.21 2.41 -59.35
C GLY A 866 0.49 3.60 -59.99
N THR A 867 1.04 4.53 -59.18
CA THR A 867 1.77 5.70 -59.64
C THR A 867 3.13 5.82 -58.92
N THR A 868 3.94 6.81 -59.28
CA THR A 868 5.22 7.10 -58.64
C THR A 868 5.30 8.57 -58.29
N ILE A 869 5.88 8.90 -57.13
CA ILE A 869 6.10 10.28 -56.68
C ILE A 869 7.60 10.48 -56.42
N ASP A 870 8.17 11.54 -56.98
CA ASP A 870 9.59 11.85 -56.78
C ASP A 870 9.84 12.71 -55.53
N ASP A 871 11.12 12.80 -55.11
CA ASP A 871 11.54 13.55 -53.92
C ASP A 871 11.13 15.03 -53.95
N ASN A 872 11.11 15.66 -55.13
CA ASN A 872 10.77 17.08 -55.26
C ASN A 872 9.25 17.29 -55.10
N GLN A 873 8.45 16.41 -55.69
CA GLN A 873 6.99 16.39 -55.51
C GLN A 873 6.60 16.14 -54.05
N MET A 874 7.26 15.18 -53.38
CA MET A 874 7.04 14.93 -51.95
C MET A 874 7.38 16.15 -51.08
N ARG A 875 8.49 16.84 -51.37
CA ARG A 875 8.85 18.08 -50.67
C ARG A 875 7.86 19.20 -50.95
N ASP A 876 7.33 19.33 -52.17
CA ASP A 876 6.32 20.35 -52.45
C ASP A 876 5.04 20.08 -51.66
N VAL A 877 4.55 18.84 -51.61
CA VAL A 877 3.39 18.46 -50.78
C VAL A 877 3.57 18.86 -49.32
N LEU A 878 4.70 18.51 -48.70
CA LEU A 878 5.00 18.90 -47.31
C LEU A 878 5.17 20.42 -47.15
N THR A 879 5.70 21.10 -48.16
CA THR A 879 5.82 22.57 -48.18
C THR A 879 4.45 23.24 -48.27
N GLN A 880 3.51 22.70 -49.06
CA GLN A 880 2.14 23.22 -49.14
C GLN A 880 1.40 22.99 -47.82
N PHE A 881 1.57 21.84 -47.17
CA PHE A 881 1.07 21.61 -45.82
C PHE A 881 1.65 22.62 -44.82
N TRP A 882 2.96 22.86 -44.85
CA TRP A 882 3.62 23.87 -44.01
C TRP A 882 3.02 25.28 -44.21
N LYS A 883 2.85 25.72 -45.46
CA LYS A 883 2.20 27.00 -45.79
C LYS A 883 0.76 27.07 -45.27
N ALA A 884 0.04 25.95 -45.30
CA ALA A 884 -1.34 25.87 -44.81
C ALA A 884 -1.39 26.05 -43.29
N ILE A 885 -0.52 25.36 -42.55
CA ILE A 885 -0.46 25.50 -41.10
C ILE A 885 0.14 26.84 -40.70
N GLU A 886 1.03 27.47 -41.50
CA GLU A 886 1.59 28.81 -41.24
C GLU A 886 0.57 29.95 -41.24
N HIS A 887 -0.57 29.74 -41.87
CA HIS A 887 -1.57 30.78 -41.99
C HIS A 887 -2.07 31.28 -40.61
N PRO A 888 -2.37 32.59 -40.42
CA PRO A 888 -2.86 33.10 -39.14
C PRO A 888 -4.17 32.45 -38.66
N LYS A 889 -5.07 32.14 -39.61
CA LYS A 889 -6.29 31.36 -39.39
C LYS A 889 -6.03 29.89 -39.71
N SER A 890 -5.34 29.21 -38.80
CA SER A 890 -5.00 27.79 -38.88
C SER A 890 -5.09 27.16 -37.49
N MET A 891 -5.10 25.83 -37.42
CA MET A 891 -5.05 25.02 -36.20
C MET A 891 -3.70 25.06 -35.44
N THR A 892 -2.71 25.82 -35.92
CA THR A 892 -1.41 25.99 -35.23
C THR A 892 -1.08 27.46 -34.97
N SER A 893 -0.27 27.73 -33.96
CA SER A 893 0.32 29.05 -33.68
C SER A 893 1.83 28.93 -33.49
N LYS A 894 2.51 30.08 -33.39
CA LYS A 894 3.96 30.12 -33.13
C LYS A 894 4.25 29.62 -31.72
N HIS A 895 5.13 28.62 -31.59
CA HIS A 895 5.53 28.05 -30.31
C HIS A 895 6.99 27.57 -30.36
N GLY A 896 7.80 27.95 -29.37
CA GLY A 896 9.24 27.70 -29.40
C GLY A 896 9.92 28.25 -30.66
N VAL A 897 10.73 27.43 -31.31
CA VAL A 897 11.40 27.73 -32.60
C VAL A 897 10.54 27.40 -33.82
N GLY A 898 9.35 26.85 -33.62
CA GLY A 898 8.47 26.37 -34.68
C GLY A 898 7.01 26.72 -34.40
N ARG A 899 6.13 25.73 -34.56
CA ARG A 899 4.69 25.85 -34.34
C ARG A 899 4.15 24.77 -33.41
N GLY A 900 3.05 25.09 -32.74
CA GLY A 900 2.29 24.14 -31.92
C GLY A 900 0.81 24.15 -32.30
N LEU A 901 0.14 23.02 -32.13
CA LEU A 901 -1.31 22.88 -32.24
C LEU A 901 -2.01 23.71 -31.17
N LYS A 902 -3.07 24.39 -31.58
CA LYS A 902 -4.00 25.05 -30.65
C LYS A 902 -4.97 23.98 -30.17
N LEU A 903 -5.06 23.79 -28.85
CA LEU A 903 -6.01 22.85 -28.28
C LEU A 903 -7.40 23.45 -28.07
N ASP A 904 -7.57 24.77 -28.23
CA ASP A 904 -8.83 25.49 -28.09
C ASP A 904 -9.90 25.05 -29.13
N ARG A 905 -10.68 26.01 -29.65
CA ARG A 905 -11.72 25.80 -30.67
C ARG A 905 -11.21 25.23 -32.01
N SER A 906 -9.95 24.81 -32.09
CA SER A 906 -9.32 24.27 -33.29
C SER A 906 -9.27 22.73 -33.32
N LEU A 907 -9.40 22.06 -32.16
CA LEU A 907 -9.35 20.61 -32.03
C LEU A 907 -10.65 20.10 -31.41
N PHE A 908 -11.23 19.07 -32.02
CA PHE A 908 -12.51 18.48 -31.62
C PHE A 908 -12.35 16.99 -31.35
N ILE A 909 -13.08 16.51 -30.35
CA ILE A 909 -13.27 15.09 -30.09
C ILE A 909 -14.65 14.69 -30.58
N VAL A 910 -14.73 13.57 -31.31
CA VAL A 910 -15.97 13.05 -31.91
C VAL A 910 -16.27 11.64 -31.40
N PRO A 911 -17.55 11.22 -31.41
CA PRO A 911 -17.93 9.85 -31.04
C PRO A 911 -17.21 8.79 -31.88
N GLY A 912 -16.89 7.64 -31.26
CA GLY A 912 -16.18 6.55 -31.91
C GLY A 912 -16.98 5.83 -33.02
N ASP A 913 -18.31 5.86 -32.94
CA ASP A 913 -19.22 5.30 -33.94
C ASP A 913 -19.36 6.18 -35.20
N GLU A 914 -19.00 7.46 -35.11
CA GLU A 914 -18.91 8.38 -36.25
C GLU A 914 -17.61 8.25 -37.05
N VAL A 915 -16.63 7.46 -36.58
CA VAL A 915 -15.33 7.29 -37.25
C VAL A 915 -15.08 5.85 -37.70
N SER A 916 -14.49 5.69 -38.87
CA SER A 916 -13.94 4.40 -39.30
C SER A 916 -12.73 4.01 -38.45
N LEU A 917 -12.44 2.71 -38.37
CA LEU A 917 -11.30 2.15 -37.65
C LEU A 917 -10.75 1.03 -38.52
N TYR A 918 -9.50 1.15 -38.90
CA TYR A 918 -8.78 0.23 -39.76
C TYR A 918 -7.69 -0.46 -38.96
N GLN A 919 -7.43 -1.74 -39.24
CA GLN A 919 -6.34 -2.53 -38.68
C GLN A 919 -5.42 -3.01 -39.80
N CYS A 920 -4.11 -2.85 -39.59
CA CYS A 920 -3.11 -3.40 -40.48
C CYS A 920 -3.03 -4.93 -40.35
N LEU A 921 -3.09 -5.65 -41.48
CA LEU A 921 -3.02 -7.11 -41.56
C LEU A 921 -1.59 -7.69 -41.44
N SER A 922 -0.57 -6.84 -41.25
CA SER A 922 0.81 -7.28 -40.97
C SER A 922 1.22 -6.91 -39.55
N CYS A 923 1.14 -5.62 -39.18
CA CYS A 923 1.62 -5.15 -37.88
C CYS A 923 0.56 -5.04 -36.78
N GLY A 924 -0.73 -5.14 -37.12
CA GLY A 924 -1.85 -4.95 -36.19
C GLY A 924 -2.07 -3.51 -35.72
N ALA A 925 -1.35 -2.52 -36.26
CA ALA A 925 -1.59 -1.11 -35.94
C ALA A 925 -3.00 -0.69 -36.35
N ARG A 926 -3.66 0.11 -35.50
CA ARG A 926 -4.99 0.65 -35.76
C ARG A 926 -4.92 2.14 -36.13
N THR A 927 -5.82 2.57 -37.00
CA THR A 927 -5.94 3.97 -37.43
C THR A 927 -7.37 4.31 -37.86
N GLN A 928 -7.73 5.59 -37.92
CA GLN A 928 -9.10 6.02 -38.19
C GLN A 928 -9.35 6.50 -39.62
N PHE A 929 -8.33 6.48 -40.46
CA PHE A 929 -8.41 6.99 -41.82
C PHE A 929 -7.58 6.12 -42.77
N ASP A 930 -8.14 5.90 -43.96
CA ASP A 930 -7.56 5.04 -44.98
C ASP A 930 -6.53 5.76 -45.85
N THR A 931 -5.26 5.39 -45.68
CA THR A 931 -4.13 5.90 -46.45
C THR A 931 -3.86 5.01 -47.65
N ALA A 932 -4.83 4.94 -48.57
CA ALA A 932 -4.78 4.14 -49.81
C ALA A 932 -4.58 2.63 -49.57
N GLY A 933 -5.18 2.09 -48.50
CA GLY A 933 -5.03 0.70 -48.09
C GLY A 933 -3.66 0.38 -47.48
N VAL A 934 -2.79 1.36 -47.26
CA VAL A 934 -1.40 1.18 -46.82
C VAL A 934 -1.25 1.52 -45.33
N CYS A 935 -0.47 0.72 -44.60
CA CYS A 935 -0.19 0.99 -43.18
C CYS A 935 0.54 2.31 -42.90
N GLN A 936 0.13 3.05 -41.87
CA GLN A 936 0.76 4.32 -41.46
C GLN A 936 2.07 4.17 -40.68
N ALA A 937 2.36 2.95 -40.23
CA ALA A 937 3.68 2.61 -39.75
C ALA A 937 4.68 2.86 -40.87
N MET A 938 5.73 3.63 -40.60
CA MET A 938 6.87 3.76 -41.52
C MET A 938 7.35 2.34 -41.90
N ARG A 939 7.91 2.10 -43.09
CA ARG A 939 8.41 0.82 -43.68
C ARG A 939 7.58 -0.48 -43.45
N CYS A 940 6.32 -0.38 -43.03
CA CYS A 940 5.41 -1.53 -42.95
C CYS A 940 4.75 -1.71 -44.32
N ASP A 941 4.83 -2.91 -44.88
CA ASP A 941 4.23 -3.29 -46.16
C ASP A 941 2.79 -3.82 -46.03
N GLY A 942 2.27 -3.94 -44.81
CA GLY A 942 0.92 -4.43 -44.55
C GLY A 942 -0.19 -3.53 -45.07
N THR A 943 -1.30 -4.17 -45.44
CA THR A 943 -2.53 -3.50 -45.90
C THR A 943 -3.51 -3.23 -44.76
N LEU A 944 -4.36 -2.22 -44.93
CA LEU A 944 -5.40 -1.84 -43.99
C LEU A 944 -6.72 -2.56 -44.31
N ARG A 945 -7.37 -3.09 -43.27
CA ARG A 945 -8.73 -3.63 -43.29
C ARG A 945 -9.60 -2.86 -42.31
N GLU A 946 -10.79 -2.44 -42.73
CA GLU A 946 -11.75 -1.83 -41.81
C GLU A 946 -12.27 -2.85 -40.80
N ILE A 947 -12.30 -2.46 -39.52
CA ILE A 947 -12.91 -3.20 -38.42
C ILE A 947 -14.41 -2.88 -38.42
N THR A 948 -15.22 -3.92 -38.59
CA THR A 948 -16.68 -3.83 -38.60
C THR A 948 -17.25 -3.39 -37.25
N SER A 949 -18.47 -2.85 -37.23
CA SER A 949 -19.16 -2.49 -35.98
C SER A 949 -19.29 -3.68 -35.02
N ALA A 950 -19.58 -4.88 -35.54
CA ALA A 950 -19.66 -6.11 -34.75
C ALA A 950 -18.33 -6.47 -34.07
N GLU A 951 -17.21 -6.37 -34.79
CA GLU A 951 -15.87 -6.60 -34.23
C GLU A 951 -15.49 -5.54 -33.18
N ARG A 952 -15.95 -4.28 -33.34
CA ARG A 952 -15.76 -3.25 -32.32
C ARG A 952 -16.59 -3.51 -31.06
N SER A 953 -17.84 -3.95 -31.20
CA SER A 953 -18.68 -4.33 -30.06
C SER A 953 -18.08 -5.51 -29.30
N ASP A 954 -17.50 -6.49 -30.01
CA ASP A 954 -16.82 -7.63 -29.41
C ASP A 954 -15.56 -7.25 -28.61
N LEU A 955 -14.86 -6.15 -28.94
CA LEU A 955 -13.74 -5.67 -28.12
C LEU A 955 -14.15 -5.38 -26.67
N SER A 956 -15.40 -4.96 -26.41
CA SER A 956 -15.88 -4.73 -25.04
C SER A 956 -16.06 -6.02 -24.24
N SER A 957 -16.24 -7.18 -24.88
CA SER A 957 -16.35 -8.48 -24.20
C SER A 957 -14.96 -9.05 -23.83
N ARG A 958 -13.97 -8.87 -24.72
CA ARG A 958 -12.64 -9.48 -24.59
C ARG A 958 -11.56 -8.61 -23.96
N ASN A 959 -11.70 -7.28 -24.02
CA ASN A 959 -10.68 -6.34 -23.54
C ASN A 959 -11.08 -5.72 -22.19
N HIS A 960 -10.25 -5.90 -21.17
CA HIS A 960 -10.50 -5.35 -19.83
C HIS A 960 -10.68 -3.84 -19.83
N TYR A 961 -9.81 -3.08 -20.48
CA TYR A 961 -9.88 -1.61 -20.44
C TYR A 961 -11.12 -1.08 -21.12
N VAL A 962 -11.49 -1.63 -22.29
CA VAL A 962 -12.72 -1.24 -23.00
C VAL A 962 -13.96 -1.53 -22.15
N ALA A 963 -14.04 -2.72 -21.54
CA ALA A 963 -15.12 -3.07 -20.64
C ALA A 963 -15.21 -2.09 -19.47
N ARG A 964 -14.08 -1.84 -18.79
CA ARG A 964 -14.01 -0.91 -17.66
C ARG A 964 -14.45 0.49 -18.04
N TYR A 965 -14.02 1.04 -19.18
CA TYR A 965 -14.45 2.39 -19.57
C TYR A 965 -15.97 2.49 -19.80
N ARG A 966 -16.66 1.39 -20.12
CA ARG A 966 -18.13 1.34 -20.26
C ARG A 966 -18.86 1.09 -18.94
N GLU A 967 -18.22 0.47 -17.94
CA GLU A 967 -18.77 0.15 -16.61
C GLU A 967 -18.87 1.36 -15.65
N ARG A 968 -18.45 2.56 -16.06
CA ARG A 968 -18.45 3.80 -15.25
C ARG A 968 -17.62 3.68 -13.93
N PRO A 969 -16.31 3.38 -14.01
CA PRO A 969 -15.43 3.31 -12.86
C PRO A 969 -15.38 4.67 -12.16
N GLN A 970 -15.37 4.62 -10.83
CA GLN A 970 -15.28 5.81 -9.99
C GLN A 970 -13.82 6.06 -9.58
N MET A 971 -13.50 7.33 -9.31
CA MET A 971 -12.15 7.74 -8.93
C MET A 971 -11.92 7.58 -7.43
N GLY A 972 -11.06 6.64 -7.05
CA GLY A 972 -10.65 6.41 -5.68
C GLY A 972 -9.43 7.25 -5.27
N ILE A 973 -9.48 7.81 -4.06
CA ILE A 973 -8.36 8.53 -3.44
C ILE A 973 -7.61 7.60 -2.50
N ALA A 974 -6.28 7.53 -2.63
CA ALA A 974 -5.45 6.62 -1.84
C ALA A 974 -4.27 7.32 -1.17
N ARG A 975 -3.98 6.96 0.08
CA ARG A 975 -2.84 7.51 0.84
C ARG A 975 -1.99 6.43 1.46
N GLU A 976 -0.69 6.70 1.55
CA GLU A 976 0.26 5.87 2.31
C GLU A 976 0.03 6.09 3.80
N HIS A 977 -0.03 5.00 4.57
CA HIS A 977 -0.07 5.06 6.02
C HIS A 977 1.02 4.16 6.64
N THR A 978 2.26 4.66 6.63
CA THR A 978 3.42 3.96 7.24
C THR A 978 4.12 4.82 8.28
N ALA A 979 5.04 4.21 9.03
CA ALA A 979 5.89 4.94 9.96
C ALA A 979 6.84 5.97 9.29
N ALA A 980 6.88 6.10 7.94
CA ALA A 980 7.63 7.16 7.24
C ALA A 980 6.97 8.50 7.32
N ILE A 981 5.65 8.47 7.29
CA ILE A 981 4.85 9.67 7.28
C ILE A 981 4.85 10.25 8.69
N ALA A 982 5.09 11.56 8.77
CA ALA A 982 5.11 12.28 10.04
C ALA A 982 3.79 12.06 10.80
N GLY A 983 3.86 12.05 12.12
CA GLY A 983 2.69 11.73 12.96
C GLY A 983 1.51 12.66 12.75
N GLU A 984 1.75 13.95 12.49
CA GLU A 984 0.71 14.95 12.21
C GLU A 984 -0.02 14.61 10.90
N ILE A 985 0.72 14.42 9.81
CA ILE A 985 0.17 14.05 8.49
C ILE A 985 -0.63 12.74 8.55
N ARG A 986 -0.16 11.75 9.33
CA ARG A 986 -0.91 10.50 9.52
C ARG A 986 -2.26 10.72 10.21
N SER A 987 -2.29 11.56 11.24
CA SER A 987 -3.54 11.94 11.91
C SER A 987 -4.51 12.61 10.94
N ASP A 988 -4.02 13.51 10.09
CA ASP A 988 -4.86 14.19 9.10
C ASP A 988 -5.43 13.19 8.08
N ILE A 989 -4.61 12.25 7.59
CA ILE A 989 -5.04 11.17 6.68
C ILE A 989 -6.07 10.24 7.34
N GLU A 990 -5.91 9.91 8.63
CA GLU A 990 -6.86 9.09 9.38
C GLU A 990 -8.24 9.78 9.49
N GLU A 991 -8.28 11.09 9.72
CA GLU A 991 -9.52 11.87 9.76
C GLU A 991 -10.16 12.03 8.37
N GLU A 992 -9.37 12.32 7.33
CA GLU A 992 -9.86 12.34 5.94
C GLU A 992 -10.43 10.98 5.52
N PHE A 993 -9.83 9.88 5.98
CA PHE A 993 -10.34 8.54 5.75
C PHE A 993 -11.67 8.31 6.46
N LYS A 994 -11.80 8.66 7.75
CA LYS A 994 -13.08 8.55 8.48
C LYS A 994 -14.21 9.35 7.80
N ALA A 995 -13.89 10.55 7.31
CA ALA A 995 -14.79 11.44 6.58
C ALA A 995 -15.10 10.99 5.13
N GLY A 996 -14.47 9.93 4.63
CA GLY A 996 -14.68 9.41 3.27
C GLY A 996 -14.03 10.25 2.16
N GLU A 997 -13.16 11.22 2.52
CA GLU A 997 -12.37 12.02 1.57
C GLU A 997 -11.14 11.26 1.04
N VAL A 998 -10.65 10.29 1.82
CA VAL A 998 -9.70 9.26 1.39
C VAL A 998 -10.41 7.91 1.43
N ASN A 999 -10.35 7.15 0.35
CA ASN A 999 -11.08 5.89 0.21
C ASN A 999 -10.21 4.66 0.49
N LEU A 1000 -8.89 4.78 0.33
CA LEU A 1000 -7.97 3.67 0.48
C LEU A 1000 -6.73 4.07 1.28
N LEU A 1001 -6.46 3.35 2.37
CA LEU A 1001 -5.18 3.48 3.09
C LEU A 1001 -4.29 2.29 2.78
N SER A 1002 -3.15 2.56 2.16
CA SER A 1002 -2.09 1.58 1.95
C SER A 1002 -1.17 1.56 3.16
N CYS A 1003 -1.33 0.56 4.03
CA CYS A 1003 -0.73 0.52 5.35
C CYS A 1003 0.18 -0.69 5.55
N THR A 1004 1.04 -0.59 6.57
CA THR A 1004 1.87 -1.69 7.07
C THR A 1004 1.28 -2.25 8.37
N THR A 1005 2.10 -2.90 9.21
CA THR A 1005 1.74 -3.28 10.59
C THR A 1005 1.27 -2.09 11.44
N THR A 1006 1.51 -0.85 11.01
CA THR A 1006 1.01 0.39 11.63
C THR A 1006 -0.50 0.40 11.87
N MET A 1007 -1.29 -0.21 10.98
CA MET A 1007 -2.76 -0.29 11.09
C MET A 1007 -3.25 -1.70 11.46
N GLU A 1008 -2.34 -2.64 11.64
CA GLU A 1008 -2.65 -4.00 12.07
C GLU A 1008 -3.05 -4.02 13.54
N MET A 1009 -2.54 -3.04 14.32
CA MET A 1009 -2.71 -2.90 15.77
C MET A 1009 -3.60 -1.71 16.14
N GLY A 1010 -4.32 -1.85 17.27
CA GLY A 1010 -5.52 -1.14 17.77
C GLY A 1010 -5.78 0.35 17.48
N VAL A 1011 -5.76 0.83 16.24
CA VAL A 1011 -6.34 2.13 15.86
C VAL A 1011 -7.83 1.96 15.50
N ASP A 1012 -8.69 2.82 16.03
CA ASP A 1012 -10.10 2.90 15.64
C ASP A 1012 -10.33 3.86 14.46
N LEU A 1013 -10.72 3.31 13.32
CA LEU A 1013 -11.08 4.05 12.10
C LEU A 1013 -12.58 4.06 11.85
N GLY A 1014 -13.39 3.63 12.83
CA GLY A 1014 -14.79 3.31 12.63
C GLY A 1014 -14.98 1.97 11.93
N ASP A 1015 -16.18 1.78 11.39
CA ASP A 1015 -16.61 0.48 10.86
C ASP A 1015 -16.20 0.30 9.40
N LEU A 1016 -15.38 -0.73 9.18
CA LEU A 1016 -14.98 -1.17 7.85
C LEU A 1016 -15.74 -2.42 7.46
N GLU A 1017 -16.21 -2.44 6.21
CA GLU A 1017 -16.92 -3.58 5.63
C GLU A 1017 -15.96 -4.55 4.93
N ALA A 1018 -14.78 -4.07 4.53
CA ALA A 1018 -13.78 -4.92 3.92
C ALA A 1018 -12.35 -4.52 4.25
N VAL A 1019 -11.46 -5.51 4.17
CA VAL A 1019 -10.00 -5.37 4.28
C VAL A 1019 -9.36 -6.15 3.15
N LEU A 1020 -8.29 -5.58 2.58
CA LEU A 1020 -7.47 -6.26 1.58
C LEU A 1020 -6.05 -6.49 2.14
N CYS A 1021 -5.57 -7.73 2.09
CA CYS A 1021 -4.17 -8.07 2.30
C CYS A 1021 -3.50 -8.19 0.93
N LYS A 1022 -2.61 -7.26 0.58
CA LYS A 1022 -1.93 -7.22 -0.73
C LYS A 1022 -0.94 -8.38 -0.93
N ASN A 1023 -0.64 -9.11 0.13
CA ASN A 1023 0.13 -10.33 0.14
C ASN A 1023 -0.36 -11.25 1.25
N VAL A 1024 0.00 -12.52 1.18
CA VAL A 1024 -0.29 -13.44 2.28
C VAL A 1024 0.50 -12.99 3.51
N PRO A 1025 -0.17 -12.73 4.65
CA PRO A 1025 0.54 -12.35 5.87
C PRO A 1025 1.52 -13.45 6.33
N PRO A 1026 2.61 -13.10 7.02
CA PRO A 1026 3.65 -14.06 7.40
C PRO A 1026 3.17 -15.12 8.41
N SER A 1027 2.13 -14.80 9.18
CA SER A 1027 1.51 -15.73 10.13
C SER A 1027 -0.01 -15.53 10.19
N ILE A 1028 -0.70 -16.56 10.66
CA ILE A 1028 -2.15 -16.51 10.90
C ILE A 1028 -2.54 -15.45 11.94
N SER A 1029 -1.66 -15.17 12.91
CA SER A 1029 -1.89 -14.09 13.89
C SER A 1029 -2.00 -12.73 13.20
N ASN A 1030 -1.08 -12.44 12.27
CA ASN A 1030 -1.11 -11.20 11.50
C ASN A 1030 -2.38 -11.11 10.64
N TYR A 1031 -2.76 -12.22 10.01
CA TYR A 1031 -3.97 -12.28 9.21
C TYR A 1031 -5.23 -12.02 10.04
N GLN A 1032 -5.37 -12.67 11.20
CA GLN A 1032 -6.51 -12.49 12.09
C GLN A 1032 -6.59 -11.05 12.62
N GLN A 1033 -5.46 -10.40 12.90
CA GLN A 1033 -5.43 -8.99 13.30
C GLN A 1033 -5.90 -8.05 12.19
N ARG A 1034 -5.45 -8.28 10.95
CA ARG A 1034 -5.88 -7.51 9.77
C ARG A 1034 -7.36 -7.76 9.45
N ALA A 1035 -7.79 -9.02 9.44
CA ALA A 1035 -9.17 -9.43 9.25
C ALA A 1035 -10.12 -8.85 10.31
N GLY A 1036 -9.64 -8.77 11.57
CA GLY A 1036 -10.36 -8.17 12.70
C GLY A 1036 -10.58 -6.65 12.60
N ARG A 1037 -10.06 -5.99 11.55
CA ARG A 1037 -10.35 -4.57 11.27
C ARG A 1037 -11.70 -4.36 10.60
N ALA A 1038 -12.25 -5.38 9.94
CA ALA A 1038 -13.58 -5.34 9.35
C ALA A 1038 -14.64 -6.03 10.22
N GLY A 1039 -15.87 -5.52 10.19
CA GLY A 1039 -17.04 -6.08 10.87
C GLY A 1039 -17.14 -5.78 12.36
N ARG A 1040 -16.83 -4.55 12.79
CA ARG A 1040 -17.04 -4.09 14.17
C ARG A 1040 -18.52 -3.78 14.48
N ARG A 1041 -19.32 -3.40 13.48
CA ARG A 1041 -20.79 -3.32 13.55
C ARG A 1041 -21.46 -4.64 13.16
N ALA A 1042 -22.51 -4.95 13.89
CA ALA A 1042 -23.33 -6.14 13.78
C ALA A 1042 -24.11 -6.33 12.45
N GLN A 1043 -24.21 -5.30 11.61
CA GLN A 1043 -25.20 -5.23 10.51
C GLN A 1043 -24.67 -5.63 9.12
N VAL A 1044 -23.37 -5.88 8.95
CA VAL A 1044 -22.76 -6.26 7.66
C VAL A 1044 -21.83 -7.45 7.85
N ALA A 1045 -21.85 -8.40 6.93
CA ALA A 1045 -20.92 -9.53 6.90
C ALA A 1045 -19.63 -9.14 6.16
N PRO A 1046 -18.51 -8.89 6.85
CA PRO A 1046 -17.33 -8.31 6.24
C PRO A 1046 -16.60 -9.25 5.26
N ILE A 1047 -15.95 -8.66 4.25
CA ILE A 1047 -15.07 -9.38 3.32
C ILE A 1047 -13.58 -9.13 3.65
N VAL A 1048 -12.81 -10.20 3.78
CA VAL A 1048 -11.36 -10.16 3.84
C VAL A 1048 -10.80 -10.78 2.56
N LEU A 1049 -10.27 -9.93 1.68
CA LEU A 1049 -9.64 -10.35 0.43
C LEU A 1049 -8.12 -10.39 0.59
N THR A 1050 -7.49 -11.50 0.23
CA THR A 1050 -6.03 -11.61 0.16
C THR A 1050 -5.60 -11.72 -1.29
N THR A 1051 -4.54 -11.03 -1.68
CA THR A 1051 -3.94 -11.15 -3.02
C THR A 1051 -2.59 -11.84 -2.86
N ALA A 1052 -2.50 -13.12 -3.22
CA ALA A 1052 -1.28 -13.90 -3.17
C ALA A 1052 -0.28 -13.41 -4.21
N ARG A 1053 0.96 -13.14 -3.77
CA ARG A 1053 2.08 -12.78 -4.65
C ARG A 1053 2.61 -13.97 -5.44
N SER A 1054 3.52 -13.65 -6.35
CA SER A 1054 4.37 -14.60 -7.08
C SER A 1054 5.12 -15.63 -6.24
N GLY A 1055 5.39 -15.33 -4.97
CA GLY A 1055 6.36 -16.02 -4.15
C GLY A 1055 5.96 -17.46 -3.80
N ARG A 1056 6.94 -18.31 -3.48
CA ARG A 1056 6.70 -19.71 -3.12
C ARG A 1056 5.75 -19.86 -1.92
N TYR A 1057 5.92 -19.00 -0.91
CA TYR A 1057 5.07 -18.99 0.29
C TYR A 1057 3.61 -18.66 -0.06
N ASP A 1058 3.35 -17.53 -0.74
CA ASP A 1058 2.02 -17.11 -1.15
C ASP A 1058 1.32 -18.14 -2.06
N ARG A 1059 2.05 -18.77 -2.99
CA ARG A 1059 1.51 -19.86 -3.83
C ARG A 1059 1.08 -21.06 -3.00
N ALA A 1060 1.92 -21.50 -2.06
CA ALA A 1060 1.58 -22.63 -1.20
C ALA A 1060 0.32 -22.33 -0.36
N VAL A 1061 0.19 -21.11 0.15
CA VAL A 1061 -1.00 -20.68 0.91
C VAL A 1061 -2.22 -20.53 0.01
N PHE A 1062 -2.09 -20.00 -1.21
CA PHE A 1062 -3.20 -20.00 -2.17
C PHE A 1062 -3.68 -21.43 -2.45
N GLU A 1063 -2.77 -22.40 -2.59
CA GLU A 1063 -3.17 -23.78 -2.82
C GLU A 1063 -3.96 -24.37 -1.65
N LYS A 1064 -3.52 -24.09 -0.43
CA LYS A 1064 -4.04 -24.66 0.81
C LYS A 1064 -4.63 -23.60 1.75
N PHE A 1065 -5.46 -22.70 1.21
CA PHE A 1065 -5.92 -21.55 1.99
C PHE A 1065 -6.79 -21.94 3.19
N SER A 1066 -7.54 -23.03 3.10
CA SER A 1066 -8.29 -23.59 4.24
C SER A 1066 -7.36 -24.05 5.38
N GLU A 1067 -6.23 -24.70 5.07
CA GLU A 1067 -5.22 -25.10 6.06
C GLU A 1067 -4.59 -23.86 6.72
N TYR A 1068 -4.36 -22.80 5.94
CA TYR A 1068 -3.85 -21.53 6.47
C TYR A 1068 -4.83 -20.86 7.44
N LEU A 1069 -6.12 -20.80 7.08
CA LEU A 1069 -7.17 -20.24 7.96
C LEU A 1069 -7.36 -21.05 9.24
N ALA A 1070 -7.14 -22.37 9.19
CA ALA A 1070 -7.23 -23.27 10.34
C ALA A 1070 -5.96 -23.28 11.23
N ALA A 1071 -4.88 -22.59 10.82
CA ALA A 1071 -3.63 -22.58 11.56
C ALA A 1071 -3.78 -21.87 12.93
N GLN A 1072 -3.01 -22.34 13.91
CA GLN A 1072 -3.01 -21.76 15.26
C GLN A 1072 -1.87 -20.74 15.43
N PRO A 1073 -2.10 -19.62 16.15
CA PRO A 1073 -1.05 -18.66 16.48
C PRO A 1073 0.09 -19.28 17.29
N ILE A 1074 1.33 -18.88 16.99
CA ILE A 1074 2.55 -19.36 17.67
C ILE A 1074 2.81 -18.50 18.90
N ILE A 1075 3.15 -19.12 20.04
CA ILE A 1075 3.57 -18.42 21.26
C ILE A 1075 4.94 -17.77 21.03
N PRO A 1076 5.14 -16.48 21.38
CA PRO A 1076 6.44 -15.83 21.26
C PRO A 1076 7.50 -16.52 22.12
N TYR A 1077 8.73 -16.58 21.60
CA TYR A 1077 9.87 -17.13 22.31
C TYR A 1077 10.71 -16.03 23.00
N LEU A 1078 11.13 -16.29 24.25
CA LEU A 1078 11.98 -15.41 25.06
C LEU A 1078 13.05 -16.23 25.79
N SER A 1079 14.32 -15.85 25.60
CA SER A 1079 15.46 -16.41 26.34
C SER A 1079 16.21 -15.32 27.12
N LEU A 1080 16.56 -15.61 28.39
CA LEU A 1080 17.25 -14.67 29.27
C LEU A 1080 18.76 -14.98 29.42
N ASP A 1081 19.27 -15.99 28.72
CA ASP A 1081 20.65 -16.50 28.84
C ASP A 1081 21.69 -15.68 28.07
N ASN A 1082 21.26 -14.73 27.23
CA ASN A 1082 22.16 -13.91 26.45
C ASN A 1082 22.82 -12.81 27.32
N ALA A 1083 24.06 -13.10 27.75
CA ALA A 1083 24.88 -12.18 28.53
C ALA A 1083 25.06 -10.81 27.87
N GLY A 1084 25.19 -10.75 26.54
CA GLY A 1084 25.38 -9.51 25.80
C GLY A 1084 24.23 -8.53 25.95
N PHE A 1085 22.98 -9.02 25.89
CA PHE A 1085 21.79 -8.19 26.14
C PHE A 1085 21.73 -7.73 27.60
N PHE A 1086 21.89 -8.64 28.56
CA PHE A 1086 21.81 -8.30 29.97
C PHE A 1086 22.87 -7.26 30.39
N GLN A 1087 24.11 -7.43 29.93
CA GLN A 1087 25.22 -6.53 30.25
C GLN A 1087 25.00 -5.12 29.71
N ARG A 1088 24.34 -4.93 28.56
CA ARG A 1088 23.98 -3.58 28.06
C ARG A 1088 23.07 -2.84 29.03
N HIS A 1089 22.15 -3.53 29.69
CA HIS A 1089 21.30 -2.92 30.71
C HIS A 1089 22.11 -2.51 31.95
N GLN A 1090 23.07 -3.32 32.40
CA GLN A 1090 23.98 -2.95 33.49
C GLN A 1090 24.84 -1.73 33.11
N ILE A 1091 25.43 -1.73 31.92
CA ILE A 1091 26.21 -0.61 31.39
C ILE A 1091 25.36 0.65 31.32
N SER A 1092 24.11 0.54 30.86
CA SER A 1092 23.20 1.67 30.78
C SER A 1092 22.84 2.26 32.15
N MET A 1093 22.79 1.45 33.23
CA MET A 1093 22.61 1.97 34.60
C MET A 1093 23.80 2.81 35.04
N VAL A 1094 25.02 2.33 34.78
CA VAL A 1094 26.25 3.06 35.10
C VAL A 1094 26.35 4.34 34.26
N LEU A 1095 26.06 4.24 32.96
CA LEU A 1095 26.04 5.37 32.05
C LEU A 1095 25.04 6.45 32.47
N ALA A 1096 23.85 6.08 32.96
CA ALA A 1096 22.87 7.06 33.45
C ALA A 1096 23.41 7.95 34.58
N ARG A 1097 24.27 7.40 35.45
CA ARG A 1097 24.95 8.13 36.52
C ARG A 1097 26.11 8.99 36.00
N PHE A 1098 26.83 8.52 34.97
CA PHE A 1098 27.84 9.36 34.31
C PHE A 1098 27.22 10.56 33.61
N LEU A 1099 26.11 10.34 32.89
CA LEU A 1099 25.38 11.42 32.22
C LEU A 1099 24.82 12.43 33.22
N GLU A 1100 24.47 12.02 34.45
CA GLU A 1100 24.09 12.92 35.54
C GLU A 1100 25.22 13.88 35.93
N HIS A 1101 26.43 13.32 36.05
CA HIS A 1101 27.64 14.10 36.33
C HIS A 1101 27.98 15.04 35.17
N ARG A 1102 28.04 14.51 33.95
CA ARG A 1102 28.49 15.26 32.77
C ARG A 1102 27.50 16.34 32.33
N LEU A 1103 26.19 16.08 32.49
CA LEU A 1103 25.12 17.01 32.12
C LEU A 1103 24.59 17.81 33.32
N ALA A 1104 25.36 17.88 34.42
CA ALA A 1104 25.00 18.72 35.55
C ALA A 1104 24.85 20.19 35.11
N GLY A 1105 23.68 20.79 35.36
CA GLY A 1105 23.37 22.16 34.92
C GLY A 1105 22.96 22.29 33.45
N TYR A 1106 22.70 21.18 32.74
CA TYR A 1106 22.17 21.21 31.38
C TYR A 1106 20.75 21.81 31.34
N THR A 1107 20.61 22.99 30.75
CA THR A 1107 19.33 23.73 30.64
C THR A 1107 18.73 23.74 29.24
N ARG A 1108 19.44 23.20 28.23
CA ARG A 1108 18.96 23.21 26.84
C ARG A 1108 17.71 22.32 26.72
N PRO A 1109 16.61 22.82 26.12
CA PRO A 1109 15.42 22.01 25.90
C PRO A 1109 15.67 20.97 24.80
N GLY A 1110 15.46 19.70 25.12
CA GLY A 1110 15.57 18.56 24.19
C GLY A 1110 16.44 17.42 24.73
N SER A 1111 16.65 16.39 23.91
CA SER A 1111 17.60 15.32 24.20
C SER A 1111 19.04 15.78 23.96
N PRO A 1112 20.02 15.35 24.78
CA PRO A 1112 21.43 15.68 24.59
C PRO A 1112 21.95 15.27 23.20
N ARG A 1113 22.82 16.10 22.64
CA ARG A 1113 23.53 15.85 21.38
C ARG A 1113 24.98 15.45 21.65
N MET A 1114 25.68 14.93 20.65
CA MET A 1114 27.10 14.58 20.75
C MET A 1114 27.95 15.71 21.33
N ARG A 1115 27.73 16.95 20.85
CA ARG A 1115 28.43 18.15 21.35
C ARG A 1115 28.19 18.49 22.82
N ASP A 1116 27.07 18.04 23.39
CA ASP A 1116 26.70 18.36 24.77
C ASP A 1116 27.45 17.45 25.77
N VAL A 1117 27.97 16.30 25.31
CA VAL A 1117 28.76 15.36 26.13
C VAL A 1117 30.26 15.51 25.87
N PHE A 1118 30.65 15.60 24.59
CA PHE A 1118 32.04 15.69 24.19
C PHE A 1118 32.53 17.15 24.20
N ALA A 1119 32.33 17.88 23.10
CA ALA A 1119 32.62 19.32 22.96
C ALA A 1119 31.99 19.86 21.66
N GLU A 1120 32.00 21.18 21.43
CA GLU A 1120 31.55 21.76 20.14
C GLU A 1120 32.47 21.39 18.97
N ALA A 1121 33.77 21.26 19.23
CA ALA A 1121 34.78 20.76 18.30
C ALA A 1121 35.60 19.67 19.01
N LEU A 1122 35.88 18.57 18.32
CA LEU A 1122 36.59 17.41 18.88
C LEU A 1122 38.10 17.55 18.69
N THR A 1123 38.73 18.47 19.42
CA THR A 1123 40.20 18.65 19.42
C THR A 1123 40.90 17.66 20.35
N ASP A 1124 42.23 17.59 20.28
CA ASP A 1124 43.04 16.76 21.17
C ASP A 1124 42.92 17.22 22.64
N GLU A 1125 42.82 18.54 22.88
CA GLU A 1125 42.61 19.08 24.23
C GLU A 1125 41.24 18.68 24.78
N ALA A 1126 40.19 18.74 23.94
CA ALA A 1126 38.86 18.29 24.31
C ALA A 1126 38.84 16.78 24.63
N ARG A 1127 39.64 15.98 23.91
CA ARG A 1127 39.79 14.53 24.16
C ARG A 1127 40.44 14.26 25.51
N ALA A 1128 41.56 14.94 25.79
CA ALA A 1128 42.25 14.81 27.07
C ALA A 1128 41.33 15.18 28.24
N ALA A 1129 40.60 16.29 28.12
CA ALA A 1129 39.65 16.74 29.14
C ALA A 1129 38.48 15.76 29.34
N PHE A 1130 37.93 15.17 28.26
CA PHE A 1130 36.88 14.16 28.36
C PHE A 1130 37.37 12.88 29.05
N ASN A 1131 38.54 12.37 28.65
CA ASN A 1131 39.12 11.15 29.22
C ASN A 1131 39.43 11.33 30.71
N GLU A 1132 40.04 12.46 31.08
CA GLU A 1132 40.35 12.77 32.48
C GLU A 1132 39.07 12.86 33.34
N ASP A 1133 38.03 13.54 32.87
CA ASP A 1133 36.75 13.66 33.58
C ASP A 1133 36.08 12.29 33.78
N PHE A 1134 36.00 11.50 32.70
CA PHE A 1134 35.40 10.17 32.75
C PHE A 1134 36.16 9.22 33.69
N ASP A 1135 37.49 9.21 33.62
CA ASP A 1135 38.34 8.35 34.45
C ASP A 1135 38.24 8.72 35.93
N ASN A 1136 38.26 10.02 36.24
CA ASN A 1136 38.09 10.53 37.58
C ASN A 1136 36.71 10.19 38.16
N TRP A 1137 35.66 10.32 37.34
CA TRP A 1137 34.30 9.93 37.73
C TRP A 1137 34.20 8.42 37.97
N LEU A 1138 34.70 7.59 37.04
CA LEU A 1138 34.62 6.14 37.11
C LEU A 1138 35.39 5.60 38.33
N GLY A 1139 36.51 6.22 38.69
CA GLY A 1139 37.27 5.91 39.91
C GLY A 1139 36.48 6.12 41.21
N ARG A 1140 35.43 6.96 41.19
CA ARG A 1140 34.55 7.25 42.34
C ARG A 1140 33.17 6.58 42.23
N ALA A 1141 32.87 5.90 41.12
CA ALA A 1141 31.55 5.36 40.80
C ALA A 1141 31.19 4.06 41.53
N GLY A 1142 31.83 3.74 42.67
CA GLY A 1142 31.65 2.47 43.39
C GLY A 1142 30.19 2.15 43.74
N ALA A 1143 29.42 3.14 44.20
CA ALA A 1143 28.00 2.97 44.49
C ALA A 1143 27.16 2.67 43.23
N SER A 1144 27.43 3.38 42.12
CA SER A 1144 26.77 3.16 40.83
C SER A 1144 27.07 1.77 40.25
N LEU A 1145 28.32 1.32 40.38
CA LEU A 1145 28.75 -0.01 39.96
C LEU A 1145 28.09 -1.11 40.81
N ALA A 1146 27.97 -0.90 42.12
CA ALA A 1146 27.28 -1.82 43.03
C ALA A 1146 25.78 -1.92 42.69
N GLU A 1147 25.12 -0.79 42.42
CA GLU A 1147 23.71 -0.73 41.99
C GLU A 1147 23.50 -1.54 40.69
N ALA A 1148 24.37 -1.36 39.70
CA ALA A 1148 24.30 -2.09 38.43
C ALA A 1148 24.65 -3.59 38.55
N ALA A 1149 25.59 -3.96 39.43
CA ALA A 1149 25.93 -5.35 39.71
C ALA A 1149 24.78 -6.09 40.42
N ALA A 1150 24.05 -5.38 41.30
CA ALA A 1150 22.90 -5.92 42.03
C ALA A 1150 21.71 -6.27 41.12
N LEU A 1151 21.68 -5.79 39.87
CA LEU A 1151 20.64 -6.19 38.89
C LEU A 1151 20.61 -7.71 38.67
N SER A 1152 21.75 -8.39 38.84
CA SER A 1152 21.85 -9.87 38.79
C SER A 1152 20.89 -10.59 39.73
N THR A 1153 20.53 -9.97 40.86
CA THR A 1153 19.58 -10.54 41.84
C THR A 1153 18.15 -10.66 41.30
N ARG A 1154 17.84 -10.00 40.18
CA ARG A 1154 16.54 -10.05 39.49
C ARG A 1154 16.50 -11.11 38.37
N LEU A 1155 17.59 -11.84 38.16
CA LEU A 1155 17.63 -12.99 37.26
C LEU A 1155 17.31 -14.28 38.01
N PRO A 1156 16.83 -15.32 37.30
CA PRO A 1156 16.82 -16.68 37.84
C PRO A 1156 18.21 -17.05 38.38
N PRO A 1157 18.30 -17.76 39.53
CA PRO A 1157 19.58 -18.08 40.15
C PRO A 1157 20.58 -18.78 39.22
N GLU A 1158 20.11 -19.66 38.33
CA GLU A 1158 20.95 -20.33 37.32
C GLU A 1158 21.57 -19.38 36.29
N LEU A 1159 20.98 -18.20 36.06
CA LEU A 1159 21.44 -17.21 35.08
C LEU A 1159 22.26 -16.07 35.70
N ALA A 1160 22.43 -16.03 37.03
CA ALA A 1160 23.17 -14.95 37.70
C ALA A 1160 24.61 -14.78 37.18
N SER A 1161 25.20 -15.85 36.63
CA SER A 1161 26.57 -15.86 36.09
C SER A 1161 26.77 -15.05 34.80
N ILE A 1162 25.70 -14.68 34.09
CA ILE A 1162 25.81 -13.86 32.86
C ILE A 1162 26.10 -12.38 33.17
N ALA A 1163 25.86 -11.97 34.43
CA ALA A 1163 26.05 -10.62 34.91
C ALA A 1163 27.52 -10.29 35.15
N LEU A 1164 27.89 -9.03 34.90
CA LEU A 1164 29.18 -8.50 35.32
C LEU A 1164 29.12 -8.07 36.79
N ASP A 1165 30.19 -8.37 37.52
CA ASP A 1165 30.46 -7.82 38.85
C ASP A 1165 30.98 -6.37 38.75
N GLN A 1166 31.31 -5.75 39.88
CA GLN A 1166 31.74 -4.34 39.90
C GLN A 1166 33.03 -4.10 39.10
N ASP A 1167 33.97 -5.03 39.16
CA ASP A 1167 35.27 -4.90 38.49
C ASP A 1167 35.12 -5.14 36.98
N GLY A 1168 34.35 -6.16 36.58
CA GLY A 1168 33.97 -6.40 35.20
C GLY A 1168 33.21 -5.22 34.59
N LEU A 1169 32.23 -4.65 35.31
CA LEU A 1169 31.52 -3.46 34.86
C LEU A 1169 32.45 -2.27 34.68
N ARG A 1170 33.41 -2.06 35.59
CA ARG A 1170 34.39 -0.97 35.47
C ARG A 1170 35.22 -1.09 34.19
N VAL A 1171 35.72 -2.29 33.89
CA VAL A 1171 36.53 -2.55 32.69
C VAL A 1171 35.70 -2.38 31.42
N VAL A 1172 34.55 -3.04 31.34
CA VAL A 1172 33.70 -3.02 30.13
C VAL A 1172 33.11 -1.63 29.88
N MET A 1173 32.73 -0.90 30.94
CA MET A 1173 32.24 0.47 30.81
C MET A 1173 33.31 1.40 30.25
N ARG A 1174 34.55 1.29 30.76
CA ARG A 1174 35.68 2.08 30.24
C ARG A 1174 35.92 1.78 28.77
N ASP A 1175 36.05 0.51 28.42
CA ASP A 1175 36.33 0.06 27.06
C ASP A 1175 35.29 0.58 26.06
N ARG A 1176 34.00 0.38 26.34
CA ARG A 1176 32.89 0.81 25.46
C ARG A 1176 32.83 2.32 25.26
N ILE A 1177 33.02 3.10 26.33
CA ILE A 1177 32.94 4.57 26.24
C ILE A 1177 34.18 5.16 25.56
N MET A 1178 35.38 4.61 25.84
CA MET A 1178 36.60 5.03 25.15
C MET A 1178 36.53 4.69 23.67
N HIS A 1179 36.10 3.48 23.31
CA HIS A 1179 35.89 3.10 21.91
C HIS A 1179 34.87 4.02 21.20
N PHE A 1180 33.78 4.40 21.89
CA PHE A 1180 32.83 5.37 21.35
C PHE A 1180 33.44 6.75 21.11
N ALA A 1181 34.25 7.24 22.05
CA ALA A 1181 34.99 8.48 21.89
C ALA A 1181 35.97 8.37 20.70
N ASP A 1182 36.74 7.29 20.61
CA ASP A 1182 37.71 7.08 19.52
C ASP A 1182 37.05 7.13 18.14
N MET A 1183 35.90 6.46 17.98
CA MET A 1183 35.11 6.53 16.75
C MET A 1183 34.60 7.95 16.47
N ALA A 1184 34.15 8.68 17.49
CA ALA A 1184 33.66 10.04 17.34
C ALA A 1184 34.76 11.01 16.90
N TRP A 1185 35.93 10.95 17.55
CA TRP A 1185 37.10 11.74 17.19
C TRP A 1185 37.68 11.36 15.83
N GLY A 1186 37.79 10.07 15.51
CA GLY A 1186 38.29 9.61 14.22
C GLY A 1186 37.44 10.15 13.05
N ARG A 1187 36.12 10.04 13.17
CA ARG A 1187 35.19 10.56 12.14
C ARG A 1187 35.28 12.09 12.00
N PHE A 1188 35.35 12.80 13.12
CA PHE A 1188 35.49 14.26 13.10
C PHE A 1188 36.83 14.70 12.51
N GLY A 1189 37.91 13.96 12.83
CA GLY A 1189 39.26 14.16 12.30
C GLY A 1189 39.31 14.07 10.79
N LEU A 1190 38.75 13.02 10.19
CA LEU A 1190 38.68 12.88 8.72
C LEU A 1190 37.98 14.06 8.04
N MET A 1191 36.89 14.57 8.62
CA MET A 1191 36.20 15.76 8.09
C MET A 1191 37.06 17.03 8.27
N GLN A 1192 37.80 17.13 9.37
CA GLN A 1192 38.66 18.27 9.66
C GLN A 1192 39.89 18.28 8.75
N GLU A 1193 40.54 17.14 8.52
CA GLU A 1193 41.66 16.99 7.60
C GLU A 1193 41.26 17.41 6.17
N ALA A 1194 40.10 16.96 5.69
CA ALA A 1194 39.57 17.37 4.39
C ALA A 1194 39.25 18.88 4.30
N ILE A 1195 38.81 19.49 5.41
CA ILE A 1195 38.60 20.94 5.49
C ILE A 1195 39.96 21.66 5.43
N ASP A 1196 40.95 21.21 6.20
CA ASP A 1196 42.28 21.83 6.28
C ASP A 1196 43.01 21.75 4.92
N GLU A 1197 42.90 20.63 4.21
CA GLU A 1197 43.43 20.45 2.85
C GLU A 1197 42.79 21.42 1.85
N LEU A 1198 41.46 21.55 1.87
CA LEU A 1198 40.74 22.47 0.99
C LEU A 1198 41.01 23.94 1.34
N GLU A 1199 41.21 24.27 2.63
CA GLU A 1199 41.62 25.61 3.06
C GLU A 1199 43.04 25.93 2.59
N ALA A 1200 43.96 24.97 2.64
CA ALA A 1200 45.30 25.11 2.09
C ALA A 1200 45.27 25.29 0.57
N GLU A 1201 44.49 24.48 -0.16
CA GLU A 1201 44.30 24.62 -1.61
C GLU A 1201 43.73 26.00 -1.95
N ARG A 1202 42.69 26.43 -1.22
CA ARG A 1202 42.07 27.77 -1.35
C ARG A 1202 43.07 28.91 -1.15
N GLY A 1203 44.04 28.74 -0.25
CA GLY A 1203 45.11 29.72 0.01
C GLY A 1203 46.13 29.83 -1.12
N THR A 1204 46.30 28.79 -1.93
CA THR A 1204 47.28 28.74 -3.03
C THR A 1204 46.74 29.17 -4.40
N ILE A 1205 45.42 29.32 -4.55
CA ILE A 1205 44.78 29.67 -5.83
C ILE A 1205 44.82 31.18 -6.09
N GLU A 1206 45.24 31.56 -7.30
CA GLU A 1206 45.14 32.95 -7.77
C GLU A 1206 43.68 33.39 -7.88
N LYS A 1207 43.35 34.59 -7.38
CA LYS A 1207 41.97 35.14 -7.33
C LYS A 1207 41.28 35.29 -8.70
N THR A 1208 41.99 35.05 -9.80
CA THR A 1208 41.51 35.12 -11.18
C THR A 1208 40.76 33.86 -11.63
N ASP A 1209 40.92 32.71 -10.97
CA ASP A 1209 40.18 31.46 -11.28
C ASP A 1209 38.88 31.34 -10.46
N ALA A 1210 37.88 32.15 -10.86
CA ALA A 1210 36.61 32.27 -10.14
C ALA A 1210 35.82 30.96 -10.05
N GLN A 1211 35.91 30.07 -11.06
CA GLN A 1211 35.15 28.81 -11.07
C GLN A 1211 35.70 27.80 -10.06
N ARG A 1212 37.04 27.65 -9.98
CA ARG A 1212 37.67 26.75 -9.02
C ARG A 1212 37.48 27.25 -7.59
N PHE A 1213 37.56 28.56 -7.37
CA PHE A 1213 37.31 29.19 -6.07
C PHE A 1213 35.88 28.93 -5.57
N ILE A 1214 34.85 29.09 -6.42
CA ILE A 1214 33.45 28.80 -6.08
C ILE A 1214 33.25 27.32 -5.75
N LYS A 1215 33.91 26.40 -6.46
CA LYS A 1215 33.81 24.96 -6.22
C LYS A 1215 34.38 24.57 -4.84
N ILE A 1216 35.53 25.13 -4.47
CA ILE A 1216 36.16 24.88 -3.17
C ILE A 1216 35.33 25.48 -2.03
N ASP A 1217 34.85 26.73 -2.16
CA ASP A 1217 34.00 27.37 -1.14
C ASP A 1217 32.69 26.59 -0.92
N ARG A 1218 32.09 26.06 -2.00
CA ARG A 1218 30.90 25.18 -1.89
C ARG A 1218 31.22 23.88 -1.15
N SER A 1219 32.37 23.27 -1.42
CA SER A 1219 32.82 22.02 -0.80
C SER A 1219 33.13 22.22 0.69
N LEU A 1220 33.83 23.30 1.05
CA LEU A 1220 34.05 23.73 2.44
C LEU A 1220 32.73 23.98 3.17
N GLY A 1221 31.78 24.66 2.52
CA GLY A 1221 30.44 24.89 3.07
C GLY A 1221 29.66 23.60 3.33
N ALA A 1222 29.78 22.61 2.43
CA ALA A 1222 29.16 21.30 2.59
C ALA A 1222 29.81 20.51 3.74
N LEU A 1223 31.13 20.40 3.79
CA LEU A 1223 31.86 19.66 4.85
C LEU A 1223 31.66 20.27 6.23
N ARG A 1224 31.76 21.60 6.38
CA ARG A 1224 31.46 22.28 7.65
C ARG A 1224 30.00 22.08 8.09
N THR A 1225 29.08 22.02 7.13
CA THR A 1225 27.68 21.71 7.42
C THR A 1225 27.53 20.26 7.89
N GLN A 1226 28.19 19.31 7.24
CA GLN A 1226 28.21 17.91 7.63
C GLN A 1226 28.82 17.70 9.03
N GLN A 1227 29.95 18.32 9.34
CA GLN A 1227 30.59 18.29 10.65
C GLN A 1227 29.65 18.83 11.75
N ARG A 1228 29.00 19.96 11.50
CA ARG A 1228 27.99 20.54 12.39
C ARG A 1228 26.76 19.64 12.53
N LEU A 1229 26.30 18.99 11.46
CA LEU A 1229 25.17 18.05 11.53
C LEU A 1229 25.53 16.80 12.33
N TYR A 1230 26.73 16.26 12.14
CA TYR A 1230 27.28 15.14 12.90
C TYR A 1230 27.32 15.44 14.41
N MET A 1231 27.88 16.58 14.81
CA MET A 1231 27.92 16.99 16.23
C MET A 1231 26.53 17.34 16.79
N ASN A 1232 25.55 17.58 15.91
CA ASN A 1232 24.16 17.78 16.28
C ASN A 1232 23.35 16.49 16.32
N GLN A 1233 23.90 15.32 16.02
CA GLN A 1233 23.20 14.05 16.18
C GLN A 1233 22.85 13.81 17.65
N PHE A 1234 21.70 13.17 17.90
CA PHE A 1234 21.27 12.82 19.25
C PHE A 1234 22.20 11.76 19.85
N LEU A 1235 22.61 11.98 21.09
CA LEU A 1235 23.53 11.09 21.80
C LEU A 1235 22.96 9.66 21.89
N ILE A 1236 21.68 9.54 22.23
CA ILE A 1236 21.02 8.24 22.41
C ILE A 1236 21.03 7.44 21.11
N ASP A 1237 20.73 8.07 19.97
CA ASP A 1237 20.74 7.39 18.68
C ASP A 1237 22.13 6.79 18.39
N GLN A 1238 23.19 7.53 18.74
CA GLN A 1238 24.58 7.07 18.57
C GLN A 1238 24.99 5.97 19.54
N LEU A 1239 24.51 6.01 20.80
CA LEU A 1239 24.73 4.96 21.80
C LEU A 1239 23.99 3.67 21.43
N SER A 1240 22.75 3.80 20.93
CA SER A 1240 21.89 2.70 20.51
C SER A 1240 22.45 2.00 19.26
N ARG A 1241 22.79 2.76 18.20
CA ARG A 1241 23.41 2.20 16.97
C ARG A 1241 24.66 1.38 17.24
N ARG A 1242 25.44 1.76 18.26
CA ARG A 1242 26.67 1.06 18.66
C ARG A 1242 26.45 -0.03 19.71
N ALA A 1243 25.20 -0.33 20.07
CA ALA A 1243 24.83 -1.32 21.07
C ALA A 1243 25.52 -1.12 22.44
N ILE A 1244 25.78 0.15 22.80
CA ILE A 1244 26.30 0.54 24.13
C ILE A 1244 25.15 0.51 25.14
N ILE A 1245 23.99 0.99 24.72
CA ILE A 1245 22.71 0.88 25.44
C ILE A 1245 21.81 -0.14 24.72
N PRO A 1246 20.74 -0.62 25.36
CA PRO A 1246 19.73 -1.48 24.75
C PRO A 1246 19.16 -0.91 23.44
N THR A 1247 18.92 -1.79 22.47
CA THR A 1247 18.40 -1.45 21.13
C THR A 1247 17.00 -1.99 20.94
N TYR A 1248 16.05 -1.10 20.64
CA TYR A 1248 14.64 -1.48 20.42
C TYR A 1248 14.12 -1.12 19.02
N SER A 1249 15.02 -0.77 18.11
CA SER A 1249 14.73 -0.52 16.68
C SER A 1249 14.62 -1.86 15.94
N PHE A 1250 13.71 -1.98 14.96
CA PHE A 1250 13.67 -3.14 14.07
C PHE A 1250 13.99 -2.70 12.62
N PRO A 1251 14.90 -3.39 11.90
CA PRO A 1251 15.76 -4.47 12.39
C PRO A 1251 16.74 -3.97 13.46
N VAL A 1252 16.99 -4.82 14.47
CA VAL A 1252 17.84 -4.54 15.66
C VAL A 1252 19.28 -4.20 15.28
N HIS A 1253 19.65 -4.52 14.03
CA HIS A 1253 20.92 -4.21 13.39
C HIS A 1253 20.66 -3.62 12.00
N SER A 1254 20.15 -2.39 11.93
CA SER A 1254 20.18 -1.64 10.67
C SER A 1254 21.63 -1.30 10.34
N VAL A 1255 22.17 -1.90 9.28
CA VAL A 1255 23.42 -1.46 8.67
C VAL A 1255 23.14 -0.10 8.02
N SER A 1256 23.68 0.99 8.58
CA SER A 1256 23.66 2.28 7.88
C SER A 1256 24.73 2.25 6.80
N LEU A 1257 24.35 2.64 5.59
CA LEU A 1257 25.24 2.88 4.49
C LEU A 1257 25.38 4.40 4.35
N GLU A 1258 26.45 4.97 4.90
CA GLU A 1258 26.76 6.39 4.74
C GLU A 1258 27.74 6.56 3.57
N VAL A 1259 27.29 7.24 2.51
CA VAL A 1259 28.14 7.58 1.36
C VAL A 1259 28.94 8.83 1.71
N LEU A 1260 30.25 8.67 1.92
CA LEU A 1260 31.18 9.78 2.05
C LEU A 1260 31.59 10.28 0.66
N ASN A 1261 31.07 11.44 0.26
CA ASN A 1261 31.53 12.11 -0.96
C ASN A 1261 32.68 13.07 -0.61
N SER A 1262 33.90 12.75 -1.05
CA SER A 1262 34.99 13.73 -1.10
C SER A 1262 34.94 14.57 -2.38
N ALA A 1263 35.52 15.77 -2.37
CA ALA A 1263 35.50 16.69 -3.51
C ALA A 1263 36.34 16.12 -4.68
N GLY A 1264 35.69 15.44 -5.61
CA GLY A 1264 36.33 14.86 -6.80
C GLY A 1264 35.88 13.43 -7.16
N GLN A 1265 35.15 12.77 -6.27
CA GLN A 1265 34.62 11.42 -6.51
C GLN A 1265 33.29 11.47 -7.26
N THR A 1266 33.17 10.68 -8.35
CA THR A 1266 31.87 10.26 -8.90
C THR A 1266 31.20 9.29 -7.92
N SER A 1267 29.89 9.05 -8.04
CA SER A 1267 29.15 8.07 -7.22
C SER A 1267 29.88 6.73 -7.07
N ASP A 1268 30.66 6.35 -8.07
CA ASP A 1268 31.32 5.06 -8.22
C ASP A 1268 32.65 4.95 -7.47
N THR A 1269 33.13 6.05 -6.85
CA THR A 1269 34.41 6.10 -6.10
C THR A 1269 34.24 6.53 -4.65
N ALA A 1270 33.01 6.76 -4.20
CA ALA A 1270 32.74 7.10 -2.81
C ALA A 1270 33.16 5.95 -1.88
N VAL A 1271 33.86 6.27 -0.80
CA VAL A 1271 34.21 5.27 0.22
C VAL A 1271 32.91 4.85 0.91
N LEU A 1272 32.48 3.63 0.59
CA LEU A 1272 31.36 2.97 1.25
C LEU A 1272 31.86 2.35 2.55
N GLU A 1273 31.49 2.97 3.67
CA GLU A 1273 31.77 2.40 4.98
C GLU A 1273 30.50 1.69 5.47
N LEU A 1274 30.55 0.35 5.48
CA LEU A 1274 29.55 -0.46 6.16
C LEU A 1274 29.86 -0.39 7.66
N ASP A 1275 28.91 0.07 8.47
CA ASP A 1275 29.09 0.20 9.92
C ASP A 1275 29.41 -1.15 10.62
N ARG A 1276 29.23 -2.32 9.96
CA ARG A 1276 29.57 -3.67 10.47
C ARG A 1276 29.85 -4.72 9.37
N ASP A 1277 30.71 -5.68 9.72
CA ASP A 1277 30.80 -7.02 9.13
C ASP A 1277 29.63 -7.89 9.64
N GLY A 1278 28.88 -8.53 8.75
CA GLY A 1278 27.61 -9.24 9.05
C GLY A 1278 27.73 -10.58 9.79
N SER A 1279 28.68 -10.73 10.72
CA SER A 1279 29.02 -12.02 11.36
C SER A 1279 28.68 -12.11 12.86
N ILE A 1280 27.58 -11.50 13.32
CA ILE A 1280 27.08 -11.65 14.71
C ILE A 1280 25.70 -12.30 14.71
#